data_AF-Q4CQ36-F1
#
_entry.id   AF-Q4CQ36-F1
#
_cell.length_a   1.000
_cell.length_b   1.000
_cell.length_c   1.000
_cell.angle_alpha   90.00
_cell.angle_beta   90.00
_cell.angle_gamma   90.00
#
_symmetry.space_group_name_H-M   'P 1'
#
loop_
_entity.id
_entity.type
_entity.pdbx_description
1 polymer ?
#
loop_
_entity_poly.entity_id
_entity_poly.type
_entity_poly.pdbx_seq_one_letter_code
_entity_poly.pdbx_strand_id
1 'polypeptide(L)'
;MVDGASETRHDSPADTCLGRWMRSSVGACPRSRHRVRSRAIAAVRAALLLVLVLVAAAWMPAVHAVVLRLRGGTVDRAITVGRAVDTVLMDGVYMTNGVAVVFEVAAMLPGALRIELRNCVCDGGAQIYVRGYSGEPASDRSLEVSVSGLSGSYCSLVFVDNLPAHTNVTVRDSTIVTPGPMRYSQLSGLTDAVASPLVLYATSLLQSQLRVSNAVLRSLHAGGSALYVGGGVDLLSSAVVLDGVLLEASGGPTASAMHVASSSRLSLRSHSVFSVTNVSVVSSGGGIVLGERLAVFDSVLRFVRVEGSVASSLVRCDCGTVSAGGWLGLHGVWAVGEASSVASLSEVTLSGGTVSIARCAATGATLVSGLAITSGVVSVQCNRAGGRVLQSSSDYRMAGLPSVSVVPCDGCAAALACFDALTASFSDCVCNCRAGGVGEACLPFDVPPARSGGGGGGSQGCVSGVTLTESVTVDGGRATACFDSVVFSGPITVAVDLRSMDAFADALNVTLRDCVLAGGAQLRIGGLSESTARLMPHALVNMTNVTSLEGTIVLHGAMPLHSRFLLANSTLRATVGGSQYVPATRGYEGFRYGPALVLDGVRLLSTCFVMTRSTLVCGGCSCAAILVERGLGVNLSSVLYMDNCVIRSRTHVMYALASDLRVGSGSVFSIQNSSWSAPSTEYDKGACVFKDVVVDGGSVLQIVSSTFRLGFAMLMAAALTVTDGSWLVHRNNEFCTAYVVYVAAHYGMVFRDQSVWSILDNNFTYGSYSTFTCMITKWSPPSDTRPTIYGVCNEAMGSPVTDYQDDLNIWAPVTVLDCGVCIVDAVCFAARTSSISGCECVCAAGGYGDTCLPAVVPDSLGPLPLPDAKDTEVRCVHGGSISSVYVPDPGVRGLCFVNVTFTAAIVLDLSYFDAPQHTLNITLLQCVLVGLSIRGSGARVHVDVTSSMLDFGALEFQGYFGASSQILLVGCTLVATSGYAISFVKFTLSANMVLLLLDNYIGADRYAVYFFNGVVDGGGIIVKGNTLSTTKDDDSVESSVCVNSVGVKNGGYFDVENNTMSSVNGVILFGDTTVSSAGLLRVADCTFDGGTEFFDPALVYFSGSVTLEGGAQWRVEGNSVGAASVLTIPHSLQKIRLSGSGTTVALAYNRQVDNSYPFADFSPPDTIVELPARFVVGCNLQGDEEVSYDDVFPEEVEVFRCGTCNDDAACYMPGTESVDRSLCSCSCKDGWHGASCLPFEVPDAVVPPVAERAVDGDTSCMVNQTLTNVTLNMWKTHHCYVGVTFSGVGAVPKFFLNIMPLHLPINITLTGCTFREGAALQFFGGAEATESSGVLIRVSQTVMRSSTLLLYV
;
A
#
# COMPACT_ATOMS: atom_id res chain seq x y z
N MET A 1 -14.82 21.37 -8.80
CA MET A 1 -15.33 22.16 -9.92
C MET A 1 -16.54 21.43 -10.47
N VAL A 2 -17.71 22.02 -10.30
CA VAL A 2 -18.99 21.51 -10.83
C VAL A 2 -19.41 22.59 -11.83
N ASP A 3 -19.09 22.37 -13.10
CA ASP A 3 -19.53 23.25 -14.18
C ASP A 3 -20.74 22.63 -14.87
N GLY A 4 -21.79 23.44 -14.93
CA GLY A 4 -23.07 23.09 -15.52
C GLY A 4 -22.98 22.97 -17.04
N ALA A 5 -23.39 21.82 -17.55
CA ALA A 5 -23.94 21.71 -18.89
C ALA A 5 -25.47 21.76 -18.77
N SER A 6 -26.00 22.91 -19.18
CA SER A 6 -27.41 23.19 -19.36
C SER A 6 -28.01 22.31 -20.47
N GLU A 7 -28.92 21.41 -20.14
CA GLU A 7 -29.99 21.03 -21.07
C GLU A 7 -31.34 21.50 -20.51
N THR A 8 -31.74 22.64 -21.01
CA THR A 8 -33.09 23.19 -20.97
C THR A 8 -34.06 22.25 -21.70
N ARG A 9 -34.95 21.57 -20.97
CA ARG A 9 -36.24 21.16 -21.52
C ARG A 9 -37.36 21.76 -20.69
N HIS A 10 -38.18 22.51 -21.40
CA HIS A 10 -39.30 23.30 -20.95
C HIS A 10 -40.30 22.51 -20.10
N ASP A 11 -40.48 22.97 -18.86
CA ASP A 11 -41.67 22.72 -18.08
C ASP A 11 -42.88 23.44 -18.71
N SER A 12 -43.92 22.68 -19.00
CA SER A 12 -45.25 23.19 -19.30
C SER A 12 -45.97 23.50 -17.98
N PRO A 13 -46.46 24.73 -17.75
CA PRO A 13 -47.05 25.15 -16.48
C PRO A 13 -48.51 24.71 -16.40
N ALA A 14 -48.75 23.55 -15.80
CA ALA A 14 -50.09 23.13 -15.40
C ALA A 14 -50.09 22.37 -14.06
N ASP A 15 -49.21 22.74 -13.14
CA ASP A 15 -49.25 22.24 -11.76
C ASP A 15 -48.86 23.35 -10.77
N THR A 16 -49.67 24.40 -10.69
CA THR A 16 -49.69 25.33 -9.56
C THR A 16 -51.13 25.70 -9.26
N CYS A 17 -51.74 25.02 -8.28
CA CYS A 17 -52.47 25.62 -7.17
C CYS A 17 -53.36 24.59 -6.46
N LEU A 18 -53.38 24.68 -5.12
CA LEU A 18 -54.35 24.12 -4.15
C LEU A 18 -53.81 23.05 -3.20
N GLY A 19 -52.63 23.30 -2.63
CA GLY A 19 -52.25 22.77 -1.32
C GLY A 19 -52.60 23.75 -0.19
N ARG A 20 -53.83 23.68 0.35
CA ARG A 20 -54.18 24.07 1.74
C ARG A 20 -55.70 24.09 1.89
N TRP A 21 -56.28 23.07 2.53
CA TRP A 21 -57.45 23.20 3.42
C TRP A 21 -57.49 21.94 4.31
N MET A 22 -56.56 21.86 5.27
CA MET A 22 -56.62 20.92 6.39
C MET A 22 -57.31 21.60 7.57
N ARG A 23 -58.51 21.16 7.94
CA ARG A 23 -59.04 21.09 9.32
C ARG A 23 -60.49 20.60 9.27
N SER A 24 -60.75 19.41 9.82
CA SER A 24 -62.09 19.11 10.35
C SER A 24 -61.97 18.25 11.60
N SER A 25 -62.46 18.83 12.69
CA SER A 25 -62.55 18.36 14.05
C SER A 25 -63.61 17.27 14.25
N VAL A 26 -63.29 16.41 15.22
CA VAL A 26 -64.15 15.62 16.11
C VAL A 26 -65.55 16.21 16.35
N GLY A 27 -66.59 15.37 16.36
CA GLY A 27 -67.87 15.72 16.98
C GLY A 27 -69.04 14.84 16.57
N ALA A 28 -69.37 13.86 17.41
CA ALA A 28 -70.52 12.96 17.29
C ALA A 28 -71.87 13.69 17.26
N CYS A 29 -72.84 13.15 16.50
CA CYS A 29 -74.26 13.48 16.62
C CYS A 29 -75.12 12.20 16.56
N PRO A 30 -75.81 11.84 17.65
CA PRO A 30 -76.75 10.73 17.68
C PRO A 30 -78.21 11.19 17.53
N ARG A 31 -78.99 10.34 16.83
CA ARG A 31 -80.44 10.13 16.97
C ARG A 31 -81.39 11.31 16.68
N SER A 32 -82.15 11.19 15.58
CA SER A 32 -83.59 11.45 15.63
C SER A 32 -84.35 10.66 14.56
N ARG A 33 -85.56 10.24 14.94
CA ARG A 33 -86.49 9.40 14.19
C ARG A 33 -87.26 10.25 13.17
N HIS A 34 -87.37 9.81 11.92
CA HIS A 34 -88.53 10.18 11.10
C HIS A 34 -89.00 9.01 10.20
N ARG A 35 -90.33 8.88 10.19
CA ARG A 35 -91.16 7.79 9.68
C ARG A 35 -91.21 7.73 8.14
N VAL A 36 -91.10 6.52 7.61
CA VAL A 36 -92.09 5.81 6.76
C VAL A 36 -92.98 6.68 5.83
N ARG A 37 -92.63 6.75 4.53
CA ARG A 37 -93.48 6.51 3.32
C ARG A 37 -92.90 7.22 2.08
N SER A 38 -92.02 6.54 1.35
CA SER A 38 -91.78 6.74 -0.10
C SER A 38 -90.91 5.66 -0.78
N ARG A 39 -90.60 4.54 -0.10
CA ARG A 39 -89.71 3.49 -0.64
C ARG A 39 -90.33 2.56 -1.68
N ALA A 40 -91.60 2.71 -2.05
CA ALA A 40 -92.24 1.79 -3.00
C ALA A 40 -91.85 2.05 -4.47
N ILE A 41 -91.45 3.25 -4.86
CA ILE A 41 -91.21 3.57 -6.29
C ILE A 41 -89.73 3.44 -6.68
N ALA A 42 -88.80 3.59 -5.72
CA ALA A 42 -87.36 3.40 -5.98
C ALA A 42 -86.97 1.92 -6.12
N ALA A 43 -87.62 1.01 -5.38
CA ALA A 43 -87.33 -0.42 -5.44
C ALA A 43 -87.67 -1.03 -6.81
N VAL A 44 -88.75 -0.58 -7.45
CA VAL A 44 -89.15 -1.08 -8.78
C VAL A 44 -88.18 -0.60 -9.86
N ARG A 45 -87.69 0.64 -9.81
CA ARG A 45 -86.66 1.11 -10.75
C ARG A 45 -85.32 0.40 -10.55
N ALA A 46 -84.92 0.13 -9.31
CA ALA A 46 -83.71 -0.65 -9.02
C ALA A 46 -83.84 -2.10 -9.51
N ALA A 47 -85.00 -2.73 -9.33
CA ALA A 47 -85.27 -4.07 -9.84
C ALA A 47 -85.28 -4.12 -11.37
N LEU A 48 -85.86 -3.13 -12.05
CA LEU A 48 -85.86 -3.06 -13.53
C LEU A 48 -84.45 -2.84 -14.09
N LEU A 49 -83.62 -2.03 -13.42
CA LEU A 49 -82.20 -1.87 -13.77
C LEU A 49 -81.43 -3.18 -13.54
N LEU A 50 -81.70 -3.91 -12.45
CA LEU A 50 -81.10 -5.23 -12.19
C LEU A 50 -81.49 -6.27 -13.26
N VAL A 51 -82.77 -6.28 -13.69
CA VAL A 51 -83.22 -7.17 -14.77
C VAL A 51 -82.61 -6.77 -16.11
N LEU A 52 -82.50 -5.47 -16.43
CA LEU A 52 -81.83 -5.01 -17.65
C LEU A 52 -80.34 -5.38 -17.66
N VAL A 53 -79.65 -5.31 -16.52
CA VAL A 53 -78.24 -5.75 -16.39
C VAL A 53 -78.12 -7.27 -16.48
N LEU A 54 -79.05 -8.03 -15.89
CA LEU A 54 -79.06 -9.50 -15.98
C LEU A 54 -79.39 -9.99 -17.40
N VAL A 55 -80.31 -9.33 -18.11
CA VAL A 55 -80.66 -9.66 -19.50
C VAL A 55 -79.52 -9.27 -20.45
N ALA A 56 -78.85 -8.13 -20.22
CA ALA A 56 -77.67 -7.77 -20.99
C ALA A 56 -76.49 -8.74 -20.74
N ALA A 57 -76.36 -9.30 -19.54
CA ALA A 57 -75.34 -10.31 -19.24
C ALA A 57 -75.66 -11.69 -19.86
N ALA A 58 -76.94 -12.06 -19.99
CA ALA A 58 -77.34 -13.34 -20.58
C ALA A 58 -77.30 -13.36 -22.12
N TRP A 59 -77.27 -12.20 -22.78
CA TRP A 59 -77.29 -12.06 -24.25
C TRP A 59 -75.92 -11.66 -24.86
N MET A 60 -74.85 -11.85 -24.08
CA MET A 60 -73.42 -11.85 -24.46
C MET A 60 -72.90 -13.15 -25.11
N PRO A 61 -73.19 -13.55 -26.37
CA PRO A 61 -72.57 -14.74 -26.95
C PRO A 61 -71.05 -14.53 -27.05
N ALA A 62 -70.28 -15.55 -26.67
CA ALA A 62 -68.82 -15.60 -26.80
C ALA A 62 -68.13 -14.31 -26.33
N VAL A 63 -68.14 -14.08 -25.01
CA VAL A 63 -67.26 -13.07 -24.40
C VAL A 63 -65.84 -13.44 -24.81
N HIS A 64 -65.30 -12.65 -25.73
CA HIS A 64 -63.91 -12.76 -26.15
C HIS A 64 -63.08 -12.57 -24.89
N ALA A 65 -62.17 -13.50 -24.63
CA ALA A 65 -61.10 -13.38 -23.66
C ALA A 65 -60.61 -11.92 -23.54
N VAL A 66 -60.86 -11.27 -22.40
CA VAL A 66 -60.38 -9.90 -22.18
C VAL A 66 -59.01 -9.98 -21.56
N VAL A 67 -58.01 -9.55 -22.33
CA VAL A 67 -56.65 -9.34 -21.84
C VAL A 67 -56.58 -7.97 -21.16
N LEU A 68 -56.37 -7.94 -19.84
CA LEU A 68 -56.06 -6.71 -19.13
C LEU A 68 -54.56 -6.41 -19.25
N ARG A 69 -54.19 -5.35 -19.96
CA ARG A 69 -52.79 -4.91 -20.10
C ARG A 69 -52.59 -3.52 -19.52
N LEU A 70 -51.72 -3.42 -18.51
CA LEU A 70 -51.27 -2.17 -17.92
C LEU A 70 -49.77 -2.03 -18.16
N ARG A 71 -49.38 -0.95 -18.84
CA ARG A 71 -47.98 -0.62 -19.11
C ARG A 71 -47.68 0.75 -18.53
N GLY A 72 -46.75 0.83 -17.59
CA GLY A 72 -46.47 2.05 -16.84
C GLY A 72 -47.65 2.49 -15.96
N GLY A 73 -47.54 3.73 -15.46
CA GLY A 73 -48.57 4.37 -14.66
C GLY A 73 -48.52 4.00 -13.18
N THR A 74 -49.39 4.66 -12.40
CA THR A 74 -49.48 4.50 -10.95
C THR A 74 -50.85 3.95 -10.56
N VAL A 75 -50.86 2.92 -9.72
CA VAL A 75 -52.04 2.37 -9.05
C VAL A 75 -52.00 2.81 -7.59
N ASP A 76 -52.85 3.78 -7.25
CA ASP A 76 -52.97 4.39 -5.93
C ASP A 76 -54.36 4.19 -5.29
N ARG A 77 -55.22 3.40 -5.96
CA ARG A 77 -56.50 2.89 -5.45
C ARG A 77 -56.54 1.38 -5.55
N ALA A 78 -57.27 0.74 -4.65
CA ALA A 78 -57.44 -0.72 -4.66
C ALA A 78 -58.13 -1.18 -5.95
N ILE A 79 -57.61 -2.25 -6.56
CA ILE A 79 -58.14 -2.82 -7.80
C ILE A 79 -58.40 -4.31 -7.56
N THR A 80 -59.56 -4.79 -7.97
CA THR A 80 -59.86 -6.22 -8.03
C THR A 80 -60.09 -6.61 -9.48
N VAL A 81 -59.23 -7.47 -10.00
CA VAL A 81 -59.29 -8.02 -11.36
C VAL A 81 -59.83 -9.43 -11.28
N GLY A 82 -60.88 -9.73 -12.04
CA GLY A 82 -61.51 -11.05 -12.04
C GLY A 82 -62.46 -11.20 -13.20
N ARG A 83 -63.68 -10.66 -13.06
CA ARG A 83 -64.78 -10.86 -14.03
C ARG A 83 -64.38 -10.55 -15.47
N ALA A 84 -64.67 -11.49 -16.37
CA ALA A 84 -64.44 -11.42 -17.82
C ALA A 84 -62.96 -11.35 -18.26
N VAL A 85 -61.99 -11.46 -17.35
CA VAL A 85 -60.55 -11.45 -17.66
C VAL A 85 -60.02 -12.88 -17.62
N ASP A 86 -59.18 -13.25 -18.58
CA ASP A 86 -58.41 -14.50 -18.58
C ASP A 86 -56.89 -14.27 -18.50
N THR A 87 -56.41 -13.18 -19.08
CA THR A 87 -55.00 -12.77 -19.07
C THR A 87 -54.80 -11.40 -18.46
N VAL A 88 -53.85 -11.27 -17.55
CA VAL A 88 -53.38 -10.01 -16.97
C VAL A 88 -51.90 -9.81 -17.26
N LEU A 89 -51.54 -8.64 -17.77
CA LEU A 89 -50.17 -8.23 -18.07
C LEU A 89 -49.93 -6.84 -17.48
N MET A 90 -49.18 -6.77 -16.39
CA MET A 90 -48.69 -5.53 -15.78
C MET A 90 -47.19 -5.40 -16.04
N ASP A 91 -46.77 -4.28 -16.61
CA ASP A 91 -45.37 -4.05 -17.00
C ASP A 91 -44.97 -2.62 -16.66
N GLY A 92 -44.02 -2.43 -15.74
CA GLY A 92 -43.59 -1.10 -15.30
C GLY A 92 -44.61 -0.32 -14.46
N VAL A 93 -45.59 -1.01 -13.85
CA VAL A 93 -46.65 -0.37 -13.04
C VAL A 93 -46.13 -0.05 -11.63
N TYR A 94 -46.39 1.16 -11.15
CA TYR A 94 -46.06 1.61 -9.79
C TYR A 94 -47.27 1.52 -8.86
N MET A 95 -47.25 0.66 -7.85
CA MET A 95 -48.33 0.48 -6.86
C MET A 95 -47.96 1.15 -5.55
N THR A 96 -48.84 2.00 -4.99
CA THR A 96 -48.52 2.78 -3.78
C THR A 96 -49.74 3.06 -2.90
N ASN A 97 -49.61 3.89 -1.86
CA ASN A 97 -50.69 4.31 -0.95
C ASN A 97 -51.41 3.16 -0.23
N GLY A 98 -50.69 2.08 0.09
CA GLY A 98 -51.25 0.97 0.87
C GLY A 98 -52.34 0.18 0.15
N VAL A 99 -52.42 0.28 -1.18
CA VAL A 99 -53.47 -0.34 -1.97
C VAL A 99 -53.35 -1.85 -2.01
N ALA A 100 -54.49 -2.52 -2.12
CA ALA A 100 -54.57 -3.93 -2.46
C ALA A 100 -54.88 -4.09 -3.95
N VAL A 101 -53.97 -4.73 -4.70
CA VAL A 101 -54.21 -5.21 -6.07
C VAL A 101 -54.54 -6.68 -5.97
N VAL A 102 -55.79 -7.05 -6.26
CA VAL A 102 -56.31 -8.39 -6.06
C VAL A 102 -56.64 -9.04 -7.40
N PHE A 103 -55.97 -10.14 -7.71
CA PHE A 103 -56.33 -11.03 -8.80
C PHE A 103 -57.24 -12.14 -8.25
N GLU A 104 -58.53 -11.97 -8.44
CA GLU A 104 -59.59 -12.87 -7.98
C GLU A 104 -59.78 -14.00 -9.01
N VAL A 105 -58.95 -15.04 -8.91
CA VAL A 105 -58.87 -16.15 -9.86
C VAL A 105 -60.22 -16.86 -10.00
N ALA A 106 -60.96 -17.01 -8.90
CA ALA A 106 -62.29 -17.60 -8.90
C ALA A 106 -63.33 -16.80 -9.72
N ALA A 107 -63.11 -15.49 -9.89
CA ALA A 107 -63.98 -14.62 -10.68
C ALA A 107 -63.53 -14.47 -12.15
N MET A 108 -62.34 -14.97 -12.51
CA MET A 108 -61.83 -14.97 -13.89
C MET A 108 -62.58 -15.95 -14.79
N LEU A 109 -62.43 -15.79 -16.11
CA LEU A 109 -63.06 -16.68 -17.09
C LEU A 109 -62.59 -18.14 -16.89
N PRO A 110 -63.44 -19.14 -17.17
CA PRO A 110 -63.01 -20.53 -17.19
C PRO A 110 -61.95 -20.79 -18.27
N GLY A 111 -61.02 -21.71 -18.01
CA GLY A 111 -59.95 -22.10 -18.94
C GLY A 111 -58.54 -21.82 -18.41
N ALA A 112 -57.60 -21.61 -19.32
CA ALA A 112 -56.20 -21.31 -19.02
C ALA A 112 -56.05 -19.81 -18.67
N LEU A 113 -55.66 -19.53 -17.42
CA LEU A 113 -55.48 -18.19 -16.90
C LEU A 113 -54.01 -17.80 -16.87
N ARG A 114 -53.72 -16.52 -17.10
CA ARG A 114 -52.35 -15.99 -17.04
C ARG A 114 -52.30 -14.67 -16.32
N ILE A 115 -51.41 -14.54 -15.34
CA ILE A 115 -51.14 -13.30 -14.61
C ILE A 115 -49.65 -13.03 -14.69
N GLU A 116 -49.26 -11.90 -15.24
CA GLU A 116 -47.86 -11.58 -15.47
C GLU A 116 -47.53 -10.15 -15.03
N LEU A 117 -46.56 -10.03 -14.12
CA LEU A 117 -46.04 -8.78 -13.56
C LEU A 117 -44.56 -8.66 -13.94
N ARG A 118 -44.20 -7.63 -14.71
CA ARG A 118 -42.84 -7.36 -15.16
C ARG A 118 -42.40 -5.98 -14.69
N ASN A 119 -41.20 -5.89 -14.11
CA ASN A 119 -40.57 -4.62 -13.71
C ASN A 119 -41.50 -3.68 -12.93
N CYS A 120 -42.43 -4.26 -12.16
CA CYS A 120 -43.39 -3.49 -11.40
C CYS A 120 -42.72 -3.01 -10.11
N VAL A 121 -43.18 -1.88 -9.60
CA VAL A 121 -42.69 -1.31 -8.36
C VAL A 121 -43.84 -1.25 -7.37
N CYS A 122 -43.63 -1.69 -6.13
CA CYS A 122 -44.63 -1.58 -5.08
C CYS A 122 -44.05 -0.91 -3.83
N ASP A 123 -44.74 0.11 -3.34
CA ASP A 123 -44.29 0.89 -2.19
C ASP A 123 -45.48 1.35 -1.33
N GLY A 124 -45.21 2.12 -0.27
CA GLY A 124 -46.23 2.72 0.58
C GLY A 124 -47.12 1.70 1.29
N GLY A 125 -46.64 0.47 1.50
CA GLY A 125 -47.41 -0.63 2.07
C GLY A 125 -48.38 -1.30 1.08
N ALA A 126 -48.15 -1.17 -0.22
CA ALA A 126 -48.95 -1.83 -1.25
C ALA A 126 -48.88 -3.36 -1.15
N GLN A 127 -49.97 -4.02 -1.51
CA GLN A 127 -50.16 -5.46 -1.36
C GLN A 127 -50.70 -6.05 -2.66
N ILE A 128 -50.08 -7.12 -3.14
CA ILE A 128 -50.47 -7.81 -4.37
C ILE A 128 -50.99 -9.19 -3.98
N TYR A 129 -52.24 -9.48 -4.30
CA TYR A 129 -52.93 -10.72 -3.96
C TYR A 129 -53.21 -11.54 -5.20
N VAL A 130 -52.85 -12.82 -5.17
CA VAL A 130 -53.42 -13.86 -6.05
C VAL A 130 -54.33 -14.71 -5.19
N ARG A 131 -55.64 -14.52 -5.32
CA ARG A 131 -56.65 -15.22 -4.52
C ARG A 131 -57.29 -16.34 -5.33
N GLY A 132 -57.18 -17.55 -4.82
CA GLY A 132 -57.77 -18.77 -5.35
C GLY A 132 -59.21 -19.02 -4.88
N TYR A 133 -59.55 -20.28 -4.69
CA TYR A 133 -60.86 -20.76 -4.28
C TYR A 133 -60.86 -21.08 -2.79
N SER A 134 -61.82 -20.53 -2.04
CA SER A 134 -61.97 -20.82 -0.60
C SER A 134 -62.38 -22.28 -0.31
N GLY A 135 -62.88 -23.00 -1.32
CA GLY A 135 -63.23 -24.42 -1.26
C GLY A 135 -62.21 -25.29 -2.00
N GLU A 136 -62.62 -26.41 -2.58
CA GLU A 136 -61.70 -27.28 -3.33
C GLU A 136 -61.06 -26.57 -4.55
N PRO A 137 -59.80 -26.88 -4.89
CA PRO A 137 -59.16 -26.43 -6.11
C PRO A 137 -60.00 -26.75 -7.36
N ALA A 138 -60.17 -25.79 -8.26
CA ALA A 138 -60.78 -26.06 -9.57
C ALA A 138 -59.86 -26.95 -10.42
N SER A 139 -60.37 -28.06 -10.94
CA SER A 139 -59.63 -29.02 -11.77
C SER A 139 -59.82 -28.81 -13.28
N ASP A 140 -60.82 -28.02 -13.68
CA ASP A 140 -61.14 -27.68 -15.08
C ASP A 140 -60.38 -26.45 -15.61
N ARG A 141 -59.41 -25.94 -14.85
CA ARG A 141 -58.65 -24.72 -15.15
C ARG A 141 -57.16 -24.91 -14.88
N SER A 142 -56.35 -24.09 -15.53
CA SER A 142 -54.92 -23.94 -15.23
C SER A 142 -54.59 -22.46 -15.01
N LEU A 143 -53.54 -22.17 -14.25
CA LEU A 143 -53.12 -20.81 -13.94
C LEU A 143 -51.60 -20.68 -14.09
N GLU A 144 -51.16 -19.70 -14.87
CA GLU A 144 -49.76 -19.30 -14.99
C GLU A 144 -49.58 -17.93 -14.32
N VAL A 145 -48.80 -17.86 -13.24
CA VAL A 145 -48.41 -16.60 -12.59
C VAL A 145 -46.92 -16.38 -12.79
N SER A 146 -46.54 -15.25 -13.36
CA SER A 146 -45.14 -14.86 -13.50
C SER A 146 -44.89 -13.46 -12.95
N VAL A 147 -43.98 -13.36 -11.99
CA VAL A 147 -43.52 -12.10 -11.39
C VAL A 147 -42.03 -12.01 -11.64
N SER A 148 -41.59 -11.01 -12.40
CA SER A 148 -40.18 -10.79 -12.70
C SER A 148 -39.81 -9.33 -12.51
N GLY A 149 -38.73 -9.03 -11.78
CA GLY A 149 -38.31 -7.64 -11.59
C GLY A 149 -39.21 -6.85 -10.65
N LEU A 150 -39.93 -7.50 -9.72
CA LEU A 150 -40.73 -6.78 -8.73
C LEU A 150 -39.79 -6.14 -7.71
N SER A 151 -39.85 -4.82 -7.60
CA SER A 151 -39.03 -4.05 -6.65
C SER A 151 -39.93 -3.30 -5.67
N GLY A 152 -39.66 -3.38 -4.38
CA GLY A 152 -40.45 -2.65 -3.40
C GLY A 152 -39.76 -2.41 -2.08
N SER A 153 -39.82 -1.15 -1.61
CA SER A 153 -39.23 -0.75 -0.32
C SER A 153 -40.18 -0.96 0.86
N TYR A 154 -41.50 -0.96 0.61
CA TYR A 154 -42.54 -1.34 1.57
C TYR A 154 -43.71 -2.02 0.85
N CYS A 155 -43.63 -3.35 0.71
CA CYS A 155 -44.54 -4.13 -0.12
C CYS A 155 -44.76 -5.56 0.42
N SER A 156 -45.84 -6.23 -0.02
CA SER A 156 -46.10 -7.64 0.25
C SER A 156 -46.78 -8.33 -0.94
N LEU A 157 -46.29 -9.51 -1.32
CA LEU A 157 -46.89 -10.41 -2.30
C LEU A 157 -47.57 -11.58 -1.56
N VAL A 158 -48.84 -11.81 -1.85
CA VAL A 158 -49.70 -12.70 -1.06
C VAL A 158 -50.41 -13.69 -1.97
N PHE A 159 -50.24 -14.98 -1.71
CA PHE A 159 -51.03 -16.05 -2.30
C PHE A 159 -52.02 -16.54 -1.24
N VAL A 160 -53.30 -16.57 -1.61
CA VAL A 160 -54.41 -16.82 -0.69
C VAL A 160 -55.34 -17.86 -1.27
N ASP A 161 -55.85 -18.73 -0.41
CA ASP A 161 -56.81 -19.80 -0.75
C ASP A 161 -56.24 -20.81 -1.77
N ASN A 162 -57.07 -21.74 -2.23
CA ASN A 162 -56.62 -22.86 -3.06
C ASN A 162 -56.49 -22.47 -4.53
N LEU A 163 -55.28 -22.54 -5.09
CA LEU A 163 -55.06 -22.28 -6.51
C LEU A 163 -55.61 -23.43 -7.36
N PRO A 164 -56.02 -23.18 -8.62
CA PRO A 164 -56.44 -24.25 -9.54
C PRO A 164 -55.42 -25.39 -9.64
N ALA A 165 -55.87 -26.57 -10.06
CA ALA A 165 -54.94 -27.63 -10.45
C ALA A 165 -54.05 -27.16 -11.61
N HIS A 166 -52.87 -27.76 -11.79
CA HIS A 166 -51.95 -27.41 -12.87
C HIS A 166 -51.55 -25.93 -12.88
N THR A 167 -51.38 -25.33 -11.70
CA THR A 167 -50.90 -23.96 -11.53
C THR A 167 -49.37 -23.91 -11.56
N ASN A 168 -48.80 -22.94 -12.27
CA ASN A 168 -47.37 -22.64 -12.25
C ASN A 168 -47.13 -21.18 -11.83
N VAL A 169 -46.50 -20.98 -10.68
CA VAL A 169 -46.14 -19.66 -10.14
C VAL A 169 -44.62 -19.50 -10.18
N THR A 170 -44.16 -18.41 -10.78
CA THR A 170 -42.74 -18.04 -10.82
C THR A 170 -42.54 -16.62 -10.29
N VAL A 171 -41.66 -16.45 -9.31
CA VAL A 171 -41.23 -15.14 -8.79
C VAL A 171 -39.72 -15.06 -8.95
N ARG A 172 -39.23 -14.17 -9.80
CA ARG A 172 -37.79 -14.08 -10.07
C ARG A 172 -37.25 -12.67 -10.14
N ASP A 173 -35.94 -12.53 -9.96
CA ASP A 173 -35.21 -11.26 -10.13
C ASP A 173 -35.86 -10.10 -9.35
N SER A 174 -36.35 -10.38 -8.14
CA SER A 174 -37.24 -9.48 -7.39
C SER A 174 -36.66 -9.14 -6.02
N THR A 175 -36.81 -7.89 -5.59
CA THR A 175 -36.42 -7.41 -4.25
C THR A 175 -37.63 -6.83 -3.55
N ILE A 176 -38.13 -7.51 -2.51
CA ILE A 176 -39.34 -7.13 -1.80
C ILE A 176 -38.99 -6.91 -0.32
N VAL A 177 -39.18 -5.68 0.14
CA VAL A 177 -38.89 -5.27 1.52
C VAL A 177 -40.20 -4.92 2.23
N THR A 178 -40.35 -5.39 3.46
CA THR A 178 -41.48 -5.07 4.35
C THR A 178 -40.93 -4.54 5.68
N PRO A 179 -40.64 -3.23 5.79
CA PRO A 179 -39.99 -2.65 6.96
C PRO A 179 -40.94 -2.47 8.14
N GLY A 180 -42.25 -2.47 7.91
CA GLY A 180 -43.27 -2.21 8.91
C GLY A 180 -44.44 -3.21 8.84
N PRO A 181 -45.35 -3.15 9.81
CA PRO A 181 -46.50 -4.04 9.88
C PRO A 181 -47.41 -3.87 8.65
N MET A 182 -48.00 -4.96 8.17
CA MET A 182 -48.97 -4.95 7.07
C MET A 182 -50.37 -5.27 7.59
N ARG A 183 -51.39 -4.58 7.05
CA ARG A 183 -52.79 -4.89 7.32
C ARG A 183 -53.37 -5.71 6.18
N TYR A 184 -53.44 -7.02 6.36
CA TYR A 184 -53.99 -7.95 5.38
C TYR A 184 -55.53 -7.95 5.40
N SER A 185 -56.14 -6.84 5.01
CA SER A 185 -57.62 -6.67 5.00
C SER A 185 -58.36 -7.69 4.12
N GLN A 186 -57.64 -8.31 3.18
CA GLN A 186 -58.14 -9.30 2.24
C GLN A 186 -58.13 -10.75 2.80
N LEU A 187 -57.59 -10.95 4.01
CA LEU A 187 -57.43 -12.25 4.66
C LEU A 187 -58.29 -12.34 5.93
N SER A 188 -59.18 -13.34 6.01
CA SER A 188 -59.86 -13.70 7.25
C SER A 188 -58.99 -14.63 8.09
N GLY A 189 -58.73 -14.28 9.35
CA GLY A 189 -58.01 -15.15 10.30
C GLY A 189 -56.55 -14.79 10.54
N LEU A 190 -55.93 -13.97 9.67
CA LEU A 190 -54.61 -13.38 9.94
C LEU A 190 -54.79 -12.08 10.75
N THR A 191 -55.00 -12.22 12.06
CA THR A 191 -55.26 -11.08 12.96
C THR A 191 -54.00 -10.32 13.34
N ASP A 192 -52.86 -11.00 13.32
CA ASP A 192 -51.58 -10.39 13.70
C ASP A 192 -51.05 -9.53 12.55
N ALA A 193 -50.54 -8.35 12.89
CA ALA A 193 -49.89 -7.48 11.94
C ALA A 193 -48.54 -8.09 11.54
N VAL A 194 -48.57 -9.01 10.57
CA VAL A 194 -47.37 -9.65 10.05
C VAL A 194 -46.66 -8.67 9.10
N ALA A 195 -45.35 -8.54 9.24
CA ALA A 195 -44.51 -7.83 8.28
C ALA A 195 -43.80 -8.86 7.41
N SER A 196 -44.41 -9.25 6.29
CA SER A 196 -43.82 -10.25 5.41
C SER A 196 -43.85 -9.90 3.92
N PRO A 197 -42.69 -9.93 3.24
CA PRO A 197 -42.58 -9.74 1.80
C PRO A 197 -43.36 -10.75 0.98
N LEU A 198 -43.37 -12.03 1.42
CA LEU A 198 -44.06 -13.11 0.73
C LEU A 198 -44.92 -13.91 1.72
N VAL A 199 -46.20 -14.03 1.41
CA VAL A 199 -47.19 -14.70 2.25
C VAL A 199 -47.88 -15.81 1.48
N LEU A 200 -47.91 -17.03 2.03
CA LEU A 200 -48.74 -18.15 1.58
C LEU A 200 -49.79 -18.41 2.65
N TYR A 201 -51.08 -18.26 2.33
CA TYR A 201 -52.15 -18.40 3.32
C TYR A 201 -53.28 -19.29 2.83
N ALA A 202 -53.59 -20.35 3.58
CA ALA A 202 -54.64 -21.33 3.27
C ALA A 202 -54.51 -21.91 1.85
N THR A 203 -53.28 -22.14 1.39
CA THR A 203 -52.98 -22.50 0.00
C THR A 203 -52.77 -24.00 -0.16
N SER A 204 -53.70 -24.69 -0.83
CA SER A 204 -53.48 -26.04 -1.35
C SER A 204 -53.04 -25.99 -2.81
N LEU A 205 -51.98 -26.73 -3.11
CA LEU A 205 -51.45 -26.92 -4.45
C LEU A 205 -51.71 -28.36 -4.90
N LEU A 206 -52.36 -28.51 -6.05
CA LEU A 206 -52.66 -29.79 -6.68
C LEU A 206 -52.02 -29.84 -8.07
N GLN A 207 -51.10 -30.78 -8.30
CA GLN A 207 -50.39 -30.90 -9.59
C GLN A 207 -49.75 -29.58 -10.05
N SER A 208 -49.23 -28.80 -9.11
CA SER A 208 -48.85 -27.40 -9.29
C SER A 208 -47.41 -27.12 -8.82
N GLN A 209 -46.83 -26.00 -9.23
CA GLN A 209 -45.51 -25.56 -8.83
C GLN A 209 -45.51 -24.08 -8.42
N LEU A 210 -44.81 -23.75 -7.33
CA LEU A 210 -44.46 -22.39 -6.94
C LEU A 210 -42.95 -22.28 -6.80
N ARG A 211 -42.31 -21.43 -7.61
CA ARG A 211 -40.86 -21.22 -7.62
C ARG A 211 -40.52 -19.76 -7.36
N VAL A 212 -39.66 -19.51 -6.38
CA VAL A 212 -39.05 -18.21 -6.12
C VAL A 212 -37.55 -18.34 -6.37
N SER A 213 -37.00 -17.53 -7.28
CA SER A 213 -35.59 -17.65 -7.68
C SER A 213 -34.89 -16.32 -7.87
N ASN A 214 -33.62 -16.20 -7.50
CA ASN A 214 -32.84 -14.95 -7.63
C ASN A 214 -33.59 -13.74 -7.03
N ALA A 215 -33.98 -13.85 -5.74
CA ALA A 215 -34.81 -12.86 -5.08
C ALA A 215 -34.28 -12.47 -3.69
N VAL A 216 -34.58 -11.26 -3.26
CA VAL A 216 -34.23 -10.73 -1.93
C VAL A 216 -35.51 -10.39 -1.19
N LEU A 217 -35.78 -11.10 -0.10
CA LEU A 217 -36.95 -10.87 0.76
C LEU A 217 -36.47 -10.37 2.12
N ARG A 218 -36.86 -9.15 2.50
CA ARG A 218 -36.40 -8.51 3.74
C ARG A 218 -37.55 -8.06 4.62
N SER A 219 -37.53 -8.45 5.88
CA SER A 219 -38.41 -7.93 6.92
C SER A 219 -37.59 -7.24 8.01
N LEU A 220 -37.93 -5.98 8.33
CA LEU A 220 -37.21 -5.19 9.34
C LEU A 220 -38.02 -4.97 10.62
N HIS A 221 -39.29 -5.40 10.63
CA HIS A 221 -40.19 -5.18 11.76
C HIS A 221 -40.05 -6.26 12.82
N ALA A 222 -40.24 -5.88 14.08
CA ALA A 222 -40.23 -6.83 15.19
C ALA A 222 -41.30 -7.91 15.02
N GLY A 223 -40.89 -9.17 15.18
CA GLY A 223 -41.74 -10.35 14.92
C GLY A 223 -42.04 -10.62 13.44
N GLY A 224 -41.47 -9.84 12.51
CA GLY A 224 -41.66 -10.03 11.07
C GLY A 224 -40.93 -11.25 10.51
N SER A 225 -41.32 -11.67 9.30
CA SER A 225 -40.65 -12.76 8.59
C SER A 225 -40.49 -12.51 7.09
N ALA A 226 -39.39 -12.96 6.48
CA ALA A 226 -39.17 -12.75 5.04
C ALA A 226 -40.14 -13.58 4.19
N LEU A 227 -40.50 -14.78 4.66
CA LEU A 227 -41.57 -15.62 4.14
C LEU A 227 -42.50 -16.04 5.29
N TYR A 228 -43.80 -15.86 5.13
CA TYR A 228 -44.82 -16.30 6.08
C TYR A 228 -45.73 -17.35 5.46
N VAL A 229 -46.04 -18.41 6.23
CA VAL A 229 -46.96 -19.47 5.85
C VAL A 229 -48.03 -19.61 6.93
N GLY A 230 -49.30 -19.48 6.56
CA GLY A 230 -50.44 -19.55 7.49
C GLY A 230 -51.67 -20.21 6.89
N GLY A 231 -52.71 -20.42 7.69
CA GLY A 231 -54.00 -20.98 7.26
C GLY A 231 -53.98 -22.47 6.90
N GLY A 232 -52.80 -23.10 6.85
CA GLY A 232 -52.60 -24.45 6.35
C GLY A 232 -52.14 -24.46 4.88
N VAL A 233 -51.10 -25.23 4.59
CA VAL A 233 -50.60 -25.45 3.23
C VAL A 233 -50.46 -26.95 2.97
N ASP A 234 -51.15 -27.42 1.93
CA ASP A 234 -51.19 -28.81 1.51
C ASP A 234 -50.66 -28.94 0.08
N LEU A 235 -49.53 -29.62 -0.09
CA LEU A 235 -48.98 -29.99 -1.39
C LEU A 235 -49.41 -31.41 -1.75
N LEU A 236 -50.11 -31.54 -2.88
CA LEU A 236 -50.57 -32.80 -3.46
C LEU A 236 -50.01 -32.93 -4.87
N SER A 237 -49.06 -33.85 -5.05
CA SER A 237 -48.26 -33.95 -6.30
C SER A 237 -47.79 -32.58 -6.78
N SER A 238 -47.19 -31.78 -5.90
CA SER A 238 -46.87 -30.37 -6.16
C SER A 238 -45.49 -29.98 -5.63
N ALA A 239 -44.95 -28.87 -6.13
CA ALA A 239 -43.63 -28.38 -5.73
C ALA A 239 -43.64 -26.93 -5.22
N VAL A 240 -42.90 -26.67 -4.13
CA VAL A 240 -42.51 -25.33 -3.70
C VAL A 240 -40.98 -25.26 -3.69
N VAL A 241 -40.40 -24.32 -4.43
CA VAL A 241 -38.95 -24.24 -4.67
C VAL A 241 -38.45 -22.82 -4.40
N LEU A 242 -37.54 -22.67 -3.43
CA LEU A 242 -36.77 -21.45 -3.22
C LEU A 242 -35.34 -21.69 -3.73
N ASP A 243 -34.85 -20.88 -4.66
CA ASP A 243 -33.56 -21.10 -5.34
C ASP A 243 -32.76 -19.81 -5.53
N GLY A 244 -31.64 -19.63 -4.83
CA GLY A 244 -30.86 -18.39 -4.94
C GLY A 244 -31.60 -17.21 -4.29
N VAL A 245 -32.14 -17.42 -3.09
CA VAL A 245 -32.95 -16.41 -2.37
C VAL A 245 -32.21 -15.95 -1.12
N LEU A 246 -32.18 -14.63 -0.88
CA LEU A 246 -31.76 -14.05 0.40
C LEU A 246 -33.00 -13.81 1.26
N LEU A 247 -33.05 -14.44 2.44
CA LEU A 247 -34.08 -14.23 3.45
C LEU A 247 -33.49 -13.45 4.63
N GLU A 248 -33.91 -12.20 4.78
CA GLU A 248 -33.42 -11.31 5.84
C GLU A 248 -34.56 -10.92 6.79
N ALA A 249 -34.34 -11.09 8.11
CA ALA A 249 -35.31 -10.76 9.14
C ALA A 249 -34.60 -10.12 10.35
N SER A 250 -34.55 -8.79 10.41
CA SER A 250 -33.73 -8.03 11.38
C SER A 250 -34.53 -7.34 12.49
N GLY A 251 -35.79 -7.74 12.69
CA GLY A 251 -36.71 -7.15 13.68
C GLY A 251 -36.43 -7.45 15.16
N GLY A 252 -35.31 -8.07 15.52
CA GLY A 252 -35.02 -8.54 16.87
C GLY A 252 -35.31 -10.03 17.09
N PRO A 253 -35.34 -10.51 18.34
CA PRO A 253 -35.28 -11.94 18.67
C PRO A 253 -36.51 -12.75 18.25
N THR A 254 -37.64 -12.10 18.01
CA THR A 254 -38.88 -12.74 17.55
C THR A 254 -39.00 -12.82 16.03
N ALA A 255 -38.10 -12.16 15.28
CA ALA A 255 -38.11 -12.20 13.82
C ALA A 255 -37.71 -13.60 13.31
N SER A 256 -38.18 -14.00 12.12
CA SER A 256 -37.85 -15.30 11.53
C SER A 256 -37.62 -15.20 10.03
N ALA A 257 -36.64 -15.90 9.47
CA ALA A 257 -36.41 -15.87 8.03
C ALA A 257 -37.61 -16.46 7.25
N MET A 258 -38.09 -17.62 7.69
CA MET A 258 -39.34 -18.21 7.26
C MET A 258 -40.13 -18.66 8.49
N HIS A 259 -41.43 -18.39 8.50
CA HIS A 259 -42.29 -18.75 9.63
C HIS A 259 -43.58 -19.41 9.16
N VAL A 260 -43.75 -20.69 9.49
CA VAL A 260 -45.03 -21.38 9.47
C VAL A 260 -45.71 -21.17 10.81
N ALA A 261 -46.91 -20.59 10.81
CA ALA A 261 -47.66 -20.34 12.03
C ALA A 261 -47.93 -21.66 12.78
N SER A 262 -47.78 -21.67 14.12
CA SER A 262 -47.92 -22.87 14.96
C SER A 262 -49.21 -23.67 14.72
N SER A 263 -50.35 -22.98 14.57
CA SER A 263 -51.65 -23.62 14.32
C SER A 263 -51.80 -24.19 12.90
N SER A 264 -50.92 -23.79 11.98
CA SER A 264 -51.00 -24.13 10.57
C SER A 264 -50.29 -25.45 10.28
N ARG A 265 -50.91 -26.25 9.42
CA ARG A 265 -50.34 -27.50 8.91
C ARG A 265 -49.49 -27.23 7.68
N LEU A 266 -48.29 -27.82 7.61
CA LEU A 266 -47.51 -27.91 6.37
C LEU A 266 -47.44 -29.38 5.97
N SER A 267 -48.16 -29.76 4.91
CA SER A 267 -48.26 -31.16 4.48
C SER A 267 -47.75 -31.35 3.06
N LEU A 268 -46.95 -32.39 2.87
CA LEU A 268 -46.45 -32.82 1.57
C LEU A 268 -46.91 -34.27 1.34
N ARG A 269 -47.66 -34.50 0.25
CA ARG A 269 -48.26 -35.80 -0.07
C ARG A 269 -48.16 -36.12 -1.56
N SER A 270 -48.22 -37.42 -1.86
CA SER A 270 -48.39 -37.94 -3.23
C SER A 270 -47.31 -37.43 -4.19
N HIS A 271 -46.05 -37.70 -3.86
CA HIS A 271 -44.88 -37.27 -4.64
C HIS A 271 -44.78 -35.73 -4.76
N SER A 272 -44.87 -35.02 -3.64
CA SER A 272 -44.65 -33.57 -3.57
C SER A 272 -43.21 -33.22 -3.15
N VAL A 273 -42.77 -31.99 -3.43
CA VAL A 273 -41.44 -31.49 -3.06
C VAL A 273 -41.51 -30.09 -2.45
N PHE A 274 -40.92 -29.90 -1.28
CA PHE A 274 -40.57 -28.58 -0.77
C PHE A 274 -39.04 -28.47 -0.72
N SER A 275 -38.46 -27.60 -1.55
CA SER A 275 -37.01 -27.48 -1.73
C SER A 275 -36.55 -26.06 -1.43
N VAL A 276 -35.59 -25.94 -0.51
CA VAL A 276 -34.86 -24.70 -0.26
C VAL A 276 -33.42 -24.91 -0.73
N THR A 277 -32.99 -24.18 -1.76
CA THR A 277 -31.71 -24.41 -2.43
C THR A 277 -30.94 -23.11 -2.65
N ASN A 278 -29.64 -23.09 -2.35
CA ASN A 278 -28.78 -21.90 -2.49
C ASN A 278 -29.39 -20.66 -1.79
N VAL A 279 -29.84 -20.84 -0.54
CA VAL A 279 -30.51 -19.76 0.21
C VAL A 279 -29.60 -19.25 1.31
N SER A 280 -29.46 -17.94 1.38
CA SER A 280 -28.78 -17.26 2.49
C SER A 280 -29.81 -16.71 3.47
N VAL A 281 -29.55 -16.91 4.76
CA VAL A 281 -30.44 -16.53 5.85
C VAL A 281 -29.72 -15.60 6.80
N VAL A 282 -30.27 -14.41 7.03
CA VAL A 282 -29.78 -13.48 8.04
C VAL A 282 -30.95 -13.11 8.93
N SER A 283 -30.98 -13.63 10.15
CA SER A 283 -32.09 -13.38 11.06
C SER A 283 -31.60 -13.07 12.47
N SER A 284 -32.16 -12.02 13.07
CA SER A 284 -31.92 -11.68 14.48
C SER A 284 -32.63 -12.64 15.45
N GLY A 285 -33.53 -13.49 14.95
CA GLY A 285 -34.26 -14.49 15.72
C GLY A 285 -34.14 -15.88 15.10
N GLY A 286 -35.26 -16.45 14.65
CA GLY A 286 -35.35 -17.78 14.07
C GLY A 286 -34.90 -17.87 12.61
N GLY A 287 -34.43 -19.04 12.18
CA GLY A 287 -34.17 -19.33 10.77
C GLY A 287 -35.45 -19.70 10.02
N ILE A 288 -35.52 -20.95 9.55
CA ILE A 288 -36.66 -21.54 8.86
C ILE A 288 -37.49 -22.34 9.85
N VAL A 289 -38.59 -21.75 10.32
CA VAL A 289 -39.52 -22.36 11.28
C VAL A 289 -40.66 -23.03 10.53
N LEU A 290 -40.74 -24.36 10.65
CA LEU A 290 -41.72 -25.22 9.96
C LEU A 290 -43.02 -25.45 10.76
N GLY A 291 -43.13 -24.83 11.95
CA GLY A 291 -44.30 -24.88 12.80
C GLY A 291 -44.37 -26.15 13.66
N GLU A 292 -45.60 -26.50 14.08
CA GLU A 292 -45.89 -27.61 15.00
C GLU A 292 -46.69 -28.75 14.34
N ARG A 293 -46.93 -28.67 13.02
CA ARG A 293 -47.82 -29.62 12.31
C ARG A 293 -47.25 -30.00 10.94
N LEU A 294 -45.98 -30.40 10.91
CA LEU A 294 -45.33 -30.89 9.70
C LEU A 294 -45.78 -32.32 9.38
N ALA A 295 -46.11 -32.60 8.12
CA ALA A 295 -46.38 -33.96 7.66
C ALA A 295 -45.76 -34.22 6.28
N VAL A 296 -44.78 -35.13 6.23
CA VAL A 296 -44.12 -35.56 4.99
C VAL A 296 -44.43 -37.03 4.76
N PHE A 297 -45.22 -37.33 3.72
CA PHE A 297 -45.63 -38.70 3.37
C PHE A 297 -45.49 -38.91 1.87
N ASP A 298 -44.73 -39.93 1.46
CA ASP A 298 -44.47 -40.22 0.04
C ASP A 298 -44.01 -38.95 -0.73
N SER A 299 -43.12 -38.16 -0.14
CA SER A 299 -42.78 -36.78 -0.57
C SER A 299 -41.44 -36.32 0.02
N VAL A 300 -40.91 -35.21 -0.50
CA VAL A 300 -39.56 -34.72 -0.16
C VAL A 300 -39.61 -33.32 0.46
N LEU A 301 -39.04 -33.17 1.65
CA LEU A 301 -38.68 -31.87 2.23
C LEU A 301 -37.15 -31.77 2.26
N ARG A 302 -36.56 -30.82 1.55
CA ARG A 302 -35.08 -30.75 1.48
C ARG A 302 -34.52 -29.33 1.54
N PHE A 303 -33.33 -29.25 2.11
CA PHE A 303 -32.52 -28.04 2.24
C PHE A 303 -31.13 -28.32 1.67
N VAL A 304 -30.73 -27.53 0.67
CA VAL A 304 -29.52 -27.76 -0.11
C VAL A 304 -28.72 -26.45 -0.19
N ARG A 305 -27.48 -26.40 0.32
CA ARG A 305 -26.66 -25.16 0.32
C ARG A 305 -27.39 -23.99 0.97
N VAL A 306 -27.90 -24.23 2.17
CA VAL A 306 -28.56 -23.18 2.97
C VAL A 306 -27.59 -22.73 4.04
N GLU A 307 -27.21 -21.46 4.01
CA GLU A 307 -26.29 -20.89 4.98
C GLU A 307 -27.01 -19.79 5.75
N GLY A 308 -26.83 -19.73 7.07
CA GLY A 308 -27.39 -18.62 7.81
C GLY A 308 -26.79 -18.33 9.17
N SER A 309 -26.83 -17.05 9.51
CA SER A 309 -26.58 -16.55 10.86
C SER A 309 -27.92 -16.27 11.53
N VAL A 310 -28.21 -17.07 12.56
CA VAL A 310 -29.46 -17.05 13.32
C VAL A 310 -29.15 -17.18 14.81
N ALA A 311 -30.05 -16.74 15.67
CA ALA A 311 -29.84 -16.77 17.12
C ALA A 311 -29.97 -18.19 17.73
N SER A 312 -30.54 -19.15 16.99
CA SER A 312 -30.77 -20.53 17.46
C SER A 312 -30.55 -21.55 16.33
N SER A 313 -31.54 -22.36 15.99
CA SER A 313 -31.41 -23.36 14.92
C SER A 313 -31.79 -22.79 13.56
N LEU A 314 -31.01 -23.13 12.53
CA LEU A 314 -31.26 -22.66 11.17
C LEU A 314 -32.55 -23.26 10.58
N VAL A 315 -32.82 -24.54 10.86
CA VAL A 315 -34.11 -25.19 10.57
C VAL A 315 -34.76 -25.61 11.88
N ARG A 316 -36.01 -25.23 12.12
CA ARG A 316 -36.72 -25.53 13.37
C ARG A 316 -38.09 -26.11 13.09
N CYS A 317 -38.41 -27.23 13.73
CA CYS A 317 -39.72 -27.87 13.71
C CYS A 317 -40.02 -28.38 15.12
N ASP A 318 -41.19 -28.03 15.63
CA ASP A 318 -41.54 -28.29 17.04
C ASP A 318 -42.47 -29.49 17.22
N CYS A 319 -43.07 -29.98 16.14
CA CYS A 319 -43.81 -31.23 16.11
C CYS A 319 -44.12 -31.61 14.65
N GLY A 320 -44.21 -32.90 14.36
CA GLY A 320 -44.61 -33.41 13.06
C GLY A 320 -44.19 -34.85 12.80
N THR A 321 -44.40 -35.31 11.58
CA THR A 321 -44.06 -36.69 11.18
C THR A 321 -43.39 -36.75 9.81
N VAL A 322 -42.30 -37.51 9.73
CA VAL A 322 -41.73 -37.99 8.46
C VAL A 322 -42.08 -39.47 8.34
N SER A 323 -43.15 -39.74 7.60
CA SER A 323 -43.78 -41.06 7.52
C SER A 323 -43.20 -41.89 6.37
N ALA A 324 -43.73 -43.10 6.16
CA ALA A 324 -43.34 -43.98 5.05
C ALA A 324 -43.30 -43.25 3.69
N GLY A 325 -42.21 -43.45 2.94
CA GLY A 325 -41.95 -42.77 1.67
C GLY A 325 -41.61 -41.27 1.81
N GLY A 326 -41.60 -40.71 3.02
CA GLY A 326 -41.17 -39.35 3.30
C GLY A 326 -39.65 -39.24 3.37
N TRP A 327 -39.09 -38.19 2.75
CA TRP A 327 -37.65 -37.90 2.81
C TRP A 327 -37.39 -36.47 3.32
N LEU A 328 -36.69 -36.35 4.44
CA LEU A 328 -36.14 -35.10 4.95
C LEU A 328 -34.64 -35.03 4.64
N GLY A 329 -34.23 -34.15 3.73
CA GLY A 329 -32.83 -34.01 3.32
C GLY A 329 -32.20 -32.70 3.77
N LEU A 330 -31.05 -32.77 4.45
CA LEU A 330 -30.17 -31.66 4.79
C LEU A 330 -28.83 -31.87 4.10
N HIS A 331 -28.52 -31.08 3.07
CA HIS A 331 -27.27 -31.21 2.32
C HIS A 331 -26.56 -29.87 2.20
N GLY A 332 -25.34 -29.73 2.71
CA GLY A 332 -24.63 -28.44 2.61
C GLY A 332 -25.27 -27.33 3.45
N VAL A 333 -25.91 -27.66 4.58
CA VAL A 333 -26.59 -26.67 5.43
C VAL A 333 -25.63 -26.17 6.51
N TRP A 334 -25.38 -24.86 6.54
CA TRP A 334 -24.34 -24.23 7.37
C TRP A 334 -24.97 -23.23 8.33
N ALA A 335 -24.95 -23.56 9.62
CA ALA A 335 -25.41 -22.70 10.70
C ALA A 335 -24.20 -21.98 11.32
N VAL A 336 -24.14 -20.66 11.11
CA VAL A 336 -22.93 -19.85 11.35
C VAL A 336 -23.02 -19.02 12.64
N GLY A 337 -24.23 -18.82 13.18
CA GLY A 337 -24.44 -18.04 14.41
C GLY A 337 -23.82 -18.70 15.65
N GLU A 338 -23.40 -17.94 16.66
CA GLU A 338 -22.86 -18.53 17.88
C GLU A 338 -23.89 -19.44 18.57
N ALA A 339 -23.46 -20.64 18.96
CA ALA A 339 -24.31 -21.71 19.51
C ALA A 339 -25.44 -22.22 18.59
N SER A 340 -25.44 -21.85 17.30
CA SER A 340 -26.45 -22.34 16.36
C SER A 340 -26.26 -23.82 16.01
N SER A 341 -27.38 -24.51 15.79
CA SER A 341 -27.43 -25.86 15.24
C SER A 341 -28.03 -25.86 13.84
N VAL A 342 -27.72 -26.88 13.04
CA VAL A 342 -28.28 -27.03 11.68
C VAL A 342 -29.79 -27.21 11.76
N ALA A 343 -30.26 -28.07 12.65
CA ALA A 343 -31.68 -28.25 12.87
C ALA A 343 -32.06 -28.53 14.33
N SER A 344 -33.24 -28.08 14.73
CA SER A 344 -33.94 -28.57 15.91
C SER A 344 -35.28 -29.15 15.46
N LEU A 345 -35.45 -30.45 15.66
CA LEU A 345 -36.58 -31.27 15.23
C LEU A 345 -37.33 -31.82 16.43
N SER A 346 -37.52 -30.99 17.46
CA SER A 346 -38.25 -31.33 18.69
C SER A 346 -39.59 -31.98 18.35
N GLU A 347 -39.89 -33.13 18.95
CA GLU A 347 -41.14 -33.88 18.76
C GLU A 347 -41.48 -34.24 17.29
N VAL A 348 -40.50 -34.18 16.38
CA VAL A 348 -40.67 -34.71 15.03
C VAL A 348 -40.42 -36.21 15.07
N THR A 349 -41.42 -36.99 14.67
CA THR A 349 -41.34 -38.45 14.67
C THR A 349 -40.98 -38.98 13.28
N LEU A 350 -39.85 -39.67 13.17
CA LEU A 350 -39.53 -40.51 12.03
C LEU A 350 -40.26 -41.86 12.17
N SER A 351 -41.16 -42.16 11.23
CA SER A 351 -42.01 -43.35 11.23
C SER A 351 -42.06 -43.99 9.84
N GLY A 352 -40.97 -44.66 9.48
CA GLY A 352 -40.80 -45.38 8.22
C GLY A 352 -40.23 -44.54 7.07
N GLY A 353 -39.93 -43.27 7.31
CA GLY A 353 -39.28 -42.39 6.32
C GLY A 353 -37.75 -42.41 6.40
N THR A 354 -37.13 -41.49 5.66
CA THR A 354 -35.68 -41.30 5.60
C THR A 354 -35.29 -39.89 6.00
N VAL A 355 -34.24 -39.74 6.80
CA VAL A 355 -33.57 -38.47 7.07
C VAL A 355 -32.12 -38.57 6.57
N SER A 356 -31.71 -37.68 5.67
CA SER A 356 -30.33 -37.60 5.21
C SER A 356 -29.68 -36.30 5.65
N ILE A 357 -28.48 -36.38 6.23
CA ILE A 357 -27.72 -35.20 6.69
C ILE A 357 -26.30 -35.32 6.16
N ALA A 358 -25.97 -34.54 5.14
CA ALA A 358 -24.68 -34.62 4.47
C ALA A 358 -24.01 -33.26 4.31
N ARG A 359 -22.70 -33.17 4.51
CA ARG A 359 -21.90 -31.95 4.27
C ARG A 359 -22.46 -30.72 5.01
N CYS A 360 -23.08 -30.92 6.16
CA CYS A 360 -23.63 -29.84 7.00
C CYS A 360 -22.61 -29.40 8.06
N ALA A 361 -22.66 -28.12 8.44
CA ALA A 361 -21.74 -27.54 9.40
C ALA A 361 -22.50 -26.70 10.45
N ALA A 362 -22.17 -26.88 11.72
CA ALA A 362 -22.66 -26.06 12.83
C ALA A 362 -21.48 -25.53 13.65
N THR A 363 -21.56 -24.26 14.06
CA THR A 363 -20.63 -23.67 15.03
C THR A 363 -20.84 -24.28 16.41
N GLY A 364 -22.09 -24.54 16.79
CA GLY A 364 -22.45 -25.23 18.03
C GLY A 364 -22.05 -26.71 18.02
N ALA A 365 -21.88 -27.30 19.21
CA ALA A 365 -21.55 -28.72 19.36
C ALA A 365 -22.67 -29.66 18.90
N THR A 366 -23.91 -29.17 18.83
CA THR A 366 -25.09 -29.92 18.38
C THR A 366 -25.31 -29.68 16.89
N LEU A 367 -25.39 -30.76 16.11
CA LEU A 367 -25.72 -30.69 14.69
C LEU A 367 -27.25 -30.66 14.52
N VAL A 368 -27.93 -31.68 15.04
CA VAL A 368 -29.39 -31.81 15.02
C VAL A 368 -29.89 -32.31 16.37
N SER A 369 -30.97 -31.73 16.88
CA SER A 369 -31.60 -32.13 18.15
C SER A 369 -33.06 -32.54 17.98
N GLY A 370 -33.58 -33.32 18.94
CA GLY A 370 -35.03 -33.51 19.14
C GLY A 370 -35.73 -34.58 18.30
N LEU A 371 -35.06 -35.15 17.29
CA LEU A 371 -35.67 -36.15 16.39
C LEU A 371 -35.99 -37.45 17.14
N ALA A 372 -37.27 -37.84 17.16
CA ALA A 372 -37.74 -39.10 17.72
C ALA A 372 -37.83 -40.17 16.62
N ILE A 373 -37.13 -41.30 16.78
CA ILE A 373 -37.07 -42.36 15.76
C ILE A 373 -37.92 -43.55 16.23
N THR A 374 -39.08 -43.77 15.61
CA THR A 374 -39.91 -44.97 15.84
C THR A 374 -39.56 -46.08 14.86
N SER A 375 -39.38 -45.73 13.58
CA SER A 375 -38.91 -46.60 12.51
C SER A 375 -38.42 -45.72 11.35
N GLY A 376 -37.63 -46.27 10.43
CA GLY A 376 -37.01 -45.52 9.32
C GLY A 376 -35.49 -45.45 9.44
N VAL A 377 -34.86 -44.66 8.57
CA VAL A 377 -33.40 -44.60 8.46
C VAL A 377 -32.91 -43.16 8.57
N VAL A 378 -31.89 -42.94 9.42
CA VAL A 378 -31.13 -41.69 9.47
C VAL A 378 -29.74 -41.96 8.93
N SER A 379 -29.42 -41.40 7.76
CA SER A 379 -28.10 -41.53 7.14
C SER A 379 -27.34 -40.22 7.22
N VAL A 380 -26.08 -40.29 7.64
CA VAL A 380 -25.23 -39.12 7.84
C VAL A 380 -23.91 -39.27 7.10
N GLN A 381 -23.41 -38.18 6.53
CA GLN A 381 -22.15 -38.19 5.79
C GLN A 381 -21.41 -36.87 5.91
N CYS A 382 -20.14 -36.93 6.32
CA CYS A 382 -19.22 -35.81 6.22
C CYS A 382 -19.76 -34.50 6.81
N ASN A 383 -20.18 -34.51 8.07
CA ASN A 383 -20.71 -33.33 8.76
C ASN A 383 -19.70 -32.78 9.77
N ARG A 384 -19.87 -31.52 10.17
CA ARG A 384 -19.04 -30.84 11.15
C ARG A 384 -19.91 -30.15 12.20
N ALA A 385 -19.54 -30.29 13.47
CA ALA A 385 -20.20 -29.59 14.57
C ALA A 385 -19.18 -29.26 15.66
N GLY A 386 -19.27 -28.08 16.28
CA GLY A 386 -18.37 -27.67 17.36
C GLY A 386 -16.89 -27.70 16.97
N GLY A 387 -16.58 -27.36 15.71
CA GLY A 387 -15.20 -27.30 15.20
C GLY A 387 -14.57 -28.64 14.79
N ARG A 388 -15.29 -29.77 14.86
CA ARG A 388 -14.76 -31.10 14.48
C ARG A 388 -15.63 -31.81 13.44
N VAL A 389 -14.99 -32.57 12.56
CA VAL A 389 -15.66 -33.47 11.60
C VAL A 389 -16.17 -34.71 12.34
N LEU A 390 -17.42 -35.10 12.06
CA LEU A 390 -18.09 -36.23 12.70
C LEU A 390 -17.88 -37.51 11.87
N GLN A 391 -17.15 -38.47 12.42
CA GLN A 391 -16.71 -39.67 11.69
C GLN A 391 -17.33 -40.96 12.23
N SER A 392 -17.75 -40.99 13.50
CA SER A 392 -18.29 -42.18 14.16
C SER A 392 -19.74 -41.96 14.65
N SER A 393 -20.47 -43.05 14.89
CA SER A 393 -21.80 -42.98 15.50
C SER A 393 -21.79 -42.34 16.90
N SER A 394 -20.67 -42.45 17.62
CA SER A 394 -20.48 -41.78 18.91
C SER A 394 -20.36 -40.26 18.78
N ASP A 395 -19.73 -39.78 17.70
CA ASP A 395 -19.61 -38.36 17.39
C ASP A 395 -20.98 -37.75 17.12
N TYR A 396 -21.78 -38.43 16.31
CA TYR A 396 -23.15 -38.02 16.01
C TYR A 396 -24.07 -38.06 17.23
N ARG A 397 -23.90 -39.05 18.13
CA ARG A 397 -24.63 -39.09 19.40
C ARG A 397 -24.36 -37.85 20.25
N MET A 398 -23.09 -37.44 20.37
CA MET A 398 -22.72 -36.19 21.06
C MET A 398 -23.24 -34.95 20.32
N ALA A 399 -23.42 -35.02 19.01
CA ALA A 399 -24.00 -33.95 18.20
C ALA A 399 -25.55 -33.98 18.12
N GLY A 400 -26.21 -34.75 18.99
CA GLY A 400 -27.68 -34.77 19.16
C GLY A 400 -28.43 -35.85 18.34
N LEU A 401 -27.72 -36.73 17.63
CA LEU A 401 -28.30 -37.79 16.81
C LEU A 401 -27.96 -39.19 17.37
N PRO A 402 -28.87 -39.84 18.13
CA PRO A 402 -28.54 -41.04 18.90
C PRO A 402 -28.38 -42.33 18.07
N SER A 403 -29.08 -42.43 16.93
CA SER A 403 -29.08 -43.61 16.05
C SER A 403 -28.96 -43.17 14.60
N VAL A 404 -27.82 -43.48 13.97
CA VAL A 404 -27.48 -43.08 12.60
C VAL A 404 -26.70 -44.17 11.87
N SER A 405 -26.84 -44.21 10.55
CA SER A 405 -25.96 -44.93 9.63
C SER A 405 -24.93 -43.95 9.08
N VAL A 406 -23.65 -44.13 9.46
CA VAL A 406 -22.56 -43.24 9.04
C VAL A 406 -21.98 -43.73 7.73
N VAL A 407 -21.98 -42.86 6.71
CA VAL A 407 -21.35 -43.11 5.41
C VAL A 407 -20.04 -42.32 5.35
N PRO A 408 -18.92 -42.93 4.90
CA PRO A 408 -17.65 -42.22 4.70
C PRO A 408 -17.78 -41.00 3.78
N CYS A 409 -16.91 -40.00 3.95
CA CYS A 409 -16.95 -38.74 3.18
C CYS A 409 -16.77 -38.92 1.66
N ASP A 410 -16.00 -39.94 1.26
CA ASP A 410 -15.71 -40.39 -0.09
C ASP A 410 -16.68 -41.47 -0.59
N GLY A 411 -17.44 -42.08 0.32
CA GLY A 411 -18.46 -43.05 0.00
C GLY A 411 -19.73 -42.43 -0.60
N CYS A 412 -20.66 -43.29 -0.99
CA CYS A 412 -21.98 -42.88 -1.44
C CYS A 412 -23.01 -43.90 -0.99
N ALA A 413 -24.25 -43.45 -0.79
CA ALA A 413 -25.36 -44.32 -0.42
C ALA A 413 -26.66 -43.80 -1.01
N ALA A 414 -27.52 -44.71 -1.48
CA ALA A 414 -28.83 -44.36 -2.02
C ALA A 414 -29.66 -43.51 -1.05
N ALA A 415 -29.63 -43.84 0.25
CA ALA A 415 -30.36 -43.11 1.29
C ALA A 415 -29.91 -41.64 1.47
N LEU A 416 -28.75 -41.26 0.94
CA LEU A 416 -28.25 -39.87 0.97
C LEU A 416 -28.54 -39.12 -0.33
N ALA A 417 -28.52 -39.82 -1.48
CA ALA A 417 -28.53 -39.21 -2.80
C ALA A 417 -29.89 -39.33 -3.52
N CYS A 418 -30.67 -40.38 -3.24
CA CYS A 418 -31.83 -40.76 -4.04
C CYS A 418 -33.12 -40.71 -3.23
N PHE A 419 -34.21 -40.29 -3.89
CA PHE A 419 -35.55 -40.45 -3.35
C PHE A 419 -36.04 -41.88 -3.60
N ASP A 420 -36.11 -42.68 -2.53
CA ASP A 420 -36.35 -44.13 -2.59
C ASP A 420 -37.61 -44.52 -3.41
N ALA A 421 -38.73 -43.82 -3.20
CA ALA A 421 -40.01 -44.16 -3.85
C ALA A 421 -39.94 -44.14 -5.39
N LEU A 422 -39.14 -43.23 -5.96
CA LEU A 422 -38.95 -43.07 -7.40
C LEU A 422 -37.58 -43.57 -7.89
N THR A 423 -36.80 -44.26 -7.05
CA THR A 423 -35.52 -44.85 -7.45
C THR A 423 -35.72 -46.29 -7.91
N ALA A 424 -35.26 -46.61 -9.12
CA ALA A 424 -35.31 -47.95 -9.70
C ALA A 424 -34.11 -48.80 -9.28
N SER A 425 -32.90 -48.22 -9.34
CA SER A 425 -31.66 -48.87 -8.91
C SER A 425 -30.61 -47.82 -8.52
N PHE A 426 -29.60 -48.24 -7.75
CA PHE A 426 -28.45 -47.40 -7.38
C PHE A 426 -27.16 -48.17 -7.68
N SER A 427 -26.33 -47.63 -8.57
CA SER A 427 -25.05 -48.20 -9.00
C SER A 427 -24.09 -47.09 -9.35
N ASP A 428 -22.79 -47.27 -9.07
CA ASP A 428 -21.73 -46.29 -9.35
C ASP A 428 -22.03 -44.87 -8.80
N CYS A 429 -22.65 -44.81 -7.62
CA CYS A 429 -23.08 -43.58 -6.95
C CYS A 429 -24.14 -42.76 -7.70
N VAL A 430 -24.84 -43.35 -8.69
CA VAL A 430 -25.88 -42.70 -9.48
C VAL A 430 -27.24 -43.36 -9.21
N CYS A 431 -28.28 -42.54 -9.12
CA CYS A 431 -29.66 -42.99 -8.98
C CYS A 431 -30.29 -43.17 -10.37
N ASN A 432 -30.71 -44.39 -10.72
CA ASN A 432 -31.54 -44.61 -11.90
C ASN A 432 -33.01 -44.51 -11.51
N CYS A 433 -33.76 -43.64 -12.17
CA CYS A 433 -35.11 -43.29 -11.75
C CYS A 433 -36.19 -44.20 -12.36
N ARG A 434 -37.25 -44.46 -11.59
CA ARG A 434 -38.52 -45.00 -12.10
C ARG A 434 -39.26 -43.91 -12.88
N ALA A 435 -40.28 -44.31 -13.63
CA ALA A 435 -41.18 -43.36 -14.27
C ALA A 435 -41.75 -42.36 -13.25
N GLY A 436 -41.66 -41.07 -13.57
CA GLY A 436 -42.06 -39.96 -12.69
C GLY A 436 -40.93 -39.34 -11.87
N GLY A 437 -39.77 -40.01 -11.74
CA GLY A 437 -38.57 -39.43 -11.14
C GLY A 437 -37.80 -38.55 -12.12
N VAL A 438 -37.38 -37.36 -11.65
CA VAL A 438 -36.69 -36.34 -12.42
C VAL A 438 -35.36 -35.97 -11.75
N GLY A 439 -34.31 -35.87 -12.57
CA GLY A 439 -32.96 -35.48 -12.15
C GLY A 439 -32.18 -36.58 -11.41
N GLU A 440 -30.92 -36.28 -11.07
CA GLU A 440 -29.96 -37.21 -10.47
C GLU A 440 -30.39 -37.83 -9.14
N ALA A 441 -31.35 -37.21 -8.44
CA ALA A 441 -31.87 -37.68 -7.16
C ALA A 441 -33.25 -38.35 -7.28
N CYS A 442 -33.77 -38.55 -8.49
CA CYS A 442 -35.07 -39.14 -8.77
C CYS A 442 -36.24 -38.44 -8.06
N LEU A 443 -36.26 -37.12 -8.09
CA LEU A 443 -37.25 -36.32 -7.37
C LEU A 443 -38.56 -36.22 -8.17
N PRO A 444 -39.71 -36.04 -7.51
CA PRO A 444 -40.98 -35.88 -8.22
C PRO A 444 -41.09 -34.68 -9.18
N PHE A 445 -40.27 -33.65 -8.96
CA PHE A 445 -40.25 -32.42 -9.75
C PHE A 445 -38.81 -32.03 -10.07
N ASP A 446 -38.63 -31.30 -11.17
CA ASP A 446 -37.35 -30.68 -11.49
C ASP A 446 -37.01 -29.57 -10.50
N VAL A 447 -35.94 -29.78 -9.74
CA VAL A 447 -35.48 -28.89 -8.68
C VAL A 447 -33.95 -28.81 -8.71
N PRO A 448 -33.35 -27.67 -8.35
CA PRO A 448 -31.91 -27.47 -8.49
C PRO A 448 -31.11 -28.57 -7.79
N PRO A 449 -30.07 -29.14 -8.43
CA PRO A 449 -29.38 -30.29 -7.86
C PRO A 449 -28.60 -29.89 -6.62
N ALA A 450 -28.53 -30.81 -5.65
CA ALA A 450 -27.43 -30.82 -4.70
C ALA A 450 -26.19 -31.27 -5.48
N ARG A 451 -25.56 -30.38 -6.27
CA ARG A 451 -24.31 -30.72 -6.99
C ARG A 451 -23.42 -31.55 -6.06
N SER A 452 -22.98 -32.72 -6.51
CA SER A 452 -21.87 -33.41 -5.87
C SER A 452 -20.71 -32.42 -5.87
N GLY A 453 -20.27 -31.99 -4.68
CA GLY A 453 -18.88 -31.58 -4.58
C GLY A 453 -18.11 -32.80 -5.07
N GLY A 454 -17.54 -32.73 -6.27
CA GLY A 454 -16.88 -33.86 -6.86
C GLY A 454 -15.80 -34.32 -5.90
N GLY A 455 -16.08 -35.40 -5.16
CA GLY A 455 -15.09 -36.23 -4.50
C GLY A 455 -14.24 -36.98 -5.53
N GLY A 456 -14.15 -36.47 -6.76
CA GLY A 456 -13.17 -36.90 -7.72
C GLY A 456 -11.82 -36.60 -7.10
N GLY A 457 -11.18 -37.64 -6.58
CA GLY A 457 -9.75 -37.69 -6.26
C GLY A 457 -8.89 -37.53 -7.52
N GLY A 458 -9.24 -36.57 -8.39
CA GLY A 458 -8.36 -36.04 -9.39
C GLY A 458 -7.11 -35.60 -8.66
N SER A 459 -5.99 -36.18 -9.09
CA SER A 459 -4.70 -36.07 -8.44
C SER A 459 -4.49 -34.69 -7.82
N GLN A 460 -4.16 -34.64 -6.53
CA GLN A 460 -3.75 -33.43 -5.81
C GLN A 460 -2.44 -32.83 -6.35
N GLY A 461 -2.09 -33.07 -7.62
CA GLY A 461 -0.93 -32.50 -8.28
C GLY A 461 -0.98 -30.98 -8.28
N CYS A 462 0.19 -30.38 -8.12
CA CYS A 462 0.40 -28.95 -8.25
C CYS A 462 0.23 -28.54 -9.72
N VAL A 463 -0.31 -27.34 -9.95
CA VAL A 463 -0.13 -26.68 -11.23
C VAL A 463 1.34 -26.31 -11.32
N SER A 464 2.08 -26.90 -12.25
CA SER A 464 3.54 -26.75 -12.29
C SER A 464 4.12 -26.43 -13.66
N GLY A 465 5.11 -25.52 -13.70
CA GLY A 465 5.89 -25.23 -14.91
C GLY A 465 5.11 -24.52 -16.02
N VAL A 466 4.06 -23.77 -15.67
CA VAL A 466 3.20 -23.07 -16.63
C VAL A 466 3.19 -21.56 -16.39
N THR A 467 2.85 -20.81 -17.44
CA THR A 467 2.55 -19.37 -17.34
C THR A 467 1.05 -19.16 -17.44
N LEU A 468 0.45 -18.54 -16.43
CA LEU A 468 -0.95 -18.17 -16.42
C LEU A 468 -1.11 -16.72 -16.89
N THR A 469 -1.90 -16.53 -17.95
CA THR A 469 -2.19 -15.22 -18.56
C THR A 469 -3.67 -14.85 -18.49
N GLU A 470 -4.50 -15.69 -17.86
CA GLU A 470 -5.93 -15.45 -17.64
C GLU A 470 -6.28 -15.56 -16.15
N SER A 471 -7.30 -14.81 -15.72
CA SER A 471 -7.76 -14.84 -14.34
C SER A 471 -8.43 -16.19 -14.01
N VAL A 472 -8.09 -16.76 -12.87
CA VAL A 472 -8.59 -18.08 -12.46
C VAL A 472 -9.00 -18.07 -10.99
N THR A 473 -10.10 -18.75 -10.67
CA THR A 473 -10.46 -19.07 -9.28
C THR A 473 -10.20 -20.55 -9.08
N VAL A 474 -9.48 -20.94 -8.03
CA VAL A 474 -9.19 -22.35 -7.76
C VAL A 474 -10.50 -23.11 -7.59
N ASP A 475 -10.60 -24.26 -8.26
CA ASP A 475 -11.81 -25.09 -8.29
C ASP A 475 -12.32 -25.43 -6.89
N GLY A 476 -13.61 -25.14 -6.67
CA GLY A 476 -14.28 -25.41 -5.41
C GLY A 476 -14.38 -26.91 -5.11
N GLY A 477 -14.23 -27.27 -3.83
CA GLY A 477 -14.34 -28.63 -3.30
C GLY A 477 -13.01 -29.35 -3.11
N ARG A 478 -11.87 -28.74 -3.47
CA ARG A 478 -10.54 -29.31 -3.24
C ARG A 478 -9.96 -28.84 -1.90
N ALA A 479 -9.28 -29.74 -1.18
CA ALA A 479 -8.60 -29.41 0.08
C ALA A 479 -7.24 -28.72 -0.11
N THR A 480 -6.63 -28.86 -1.29
CA THR A 480 -5.28 -28.38 -1.59
C THR A 480 -5.26 -27.53 -2.87
N ALA A 481 -4.79 -26.30 -2.78
CA ALA A 481 -4.41 -25.44 -3.91
C ALA A 481 -2.88 -25.34 -3.97
N CYS A 482 -2.25 -25.90 -5.01
CA CYS A 482 -0.79 -25.91 -5.12
C CYS A 482 -0.33 -25.34 -6.46
N PHE A 483 0.59 -24.38 -6.40
CA PHE A 483 1.31 -23.81 -7.54
C PHE A 483 2.81 -23.98 -7.30
N ASP A 484 3.51 -24.51 -8.29
CA ASP A 484 4.95 -24.79 -8.22
C ASP A 484 5.61 -24.33 -9.52
N SER A 485 6.59 -23.43 -9.48
CA SER A 485 7.26 -22.95 -10.69
C SER A 485 6.27 -22.32 -11.70
N VAL A 486 5.27 -21.57 -11.19
CA VAL A 486 4.22 -20.93 -12.00
C VAL A 486 4.51 -19.43 -12.16
N VAL A 487 4.35 -18.93 -13.38
CA VAL A 487 4.45 -17.50 -13.69
C VAL A 487 3.05 -16.93 -13.92
N PHE A 488 2.59 -16.04 -13.05
CA PHE A 488 1.37 -15.26 -13.25
C PHE A 488 1.75 -13.99 -14.02
N SER A 489 1.27 -13.85 -15.25
CA SER A 489 1.71 -12.79 -16.16
C SER A 489 0.55 -11.92 -16.64
N GLY A 490 0.72 -10.60 -16.48
CA GLY A 490 -0.27 -9.60 -16.89
C GLY A 490 -1.25 -9.23 -15.78
N PRO A 491 -2.23 -8.34 -16.06
CA PRO A 491 -3.16 -7.78 -15.08
C PRO A 491 -4.29 -8.76 -14.74
N ILE A 492 -3.93 -9.99 -14.33
CA ILE A 492 -4.86 -11.06 -14.00
C ILE A 492 -5.08 -11.19 -12.50
N THR A 493 -6.18 -11.80 -12.10
CA THR A 493 -6.45 -12.17 -10.71
C THR A 493 -6.52 -13.69 -10.56
N VAL A 494 -5.67 -14.24 -9.70
CA VAL A 494 -5.73 -15.63 -9.24
C VAL A 494 -6.33 -15.65 -7.85
N ALA A 495 -7.53 -16.23 -7.71
CA ALA A 495 -8.26 -16.28 -6.45
C ALA A 495 -8.25 -17.68 -5.83
N VAL A 496 -7.78 -17.78 -4.59
CA VAL A 496 -7.91 -18.95 -3.71
C VAL A 496 -8.95 -18.59 -2.65
N ASP A 497 -10.21 -18.79 -2.99
CA ASP A 497 -11.33 -18.55 -2.07
C ASP A 497 -11.45 -19.73 -1.10
N LEU A 498 -11.03 -19.51 0.14
CA LEU A 498 -11.04 -20.54 1.18
C LEU A 498 -12.45 -21.08 1.43
N ARG A 499 -13.50 -20.28 1.19
CA ARG A 499 -14.89 -20.72 1.36
C ARG A 499 -15.29 -21.82 0.38
N SER A 500 -14.63 -21.84 -0.78
CA SER A 500 -14.95 -22.75 -1.88
C SER A 500 -14.23 -24.08 -1.71
N MET A 501 -13.18 -24.15 -0.88
CA MET A 501 -12.39 -25.35 -0.63
C MET A 501 -13.15 -26.38 0.21
N ASP A 502 -12.60 -27.60 0.33
CA ASP A 502 -13.26 -28.68 1.09
C ASP A 502 -13.27 -28.41 2.60
N ALA A 503 -14.38 -27.87 3.10
CA ALA A 503 -14.59 -27.58 4.52
C ALA A 503 -14.58 -28.81 5.45
N PHE A 504 -14.55 -30.03 4.88
CA PHE A 504 -14.55 -31.28 5.63
C PHE A 504 -13.22 -32.03 5.57
N ALA A 505 -12.23 -31.47 4.88
CA ALA A 505 -10.85 -31.94 4.99
C ALA A 505 -10.29 -31.70 6.39
N ASP A 506 -9.23 -32.44 6.74
CA ASP A 506 -8.52 -32.25 8.00
C ASP A 506 -7.83 -30.86 8.05
N ALA A 507 -7.28 -30.42 6.92
CA ALA A 507 -6.62 -29.13 6.73
C ALA A 507 -6.83 -28.61 5.30
N LEU A 508 -6.81 -27.28 5.14
CA LEU A 508 -6.74 -26.63 3.83
C LEU A 508 -5.29 -26.27 3.52
N ASN A 509 -4.75 -26.76 2.41
CA ASN A 509 -3.36 -26.47 2.02
C ASN A 509 -3.32 -25.50 0.84
N VAL A 510 -2.67 -24.36 1.01
CA VAL A 510 -2.40 -23.42 -0.09
C VAL A 510 -0.90 -23.25 -0.21
N THR A 511 -0.29 -23.76 -1.26
CA THR A 511 1.18 -23.74 -1.41
C THR A 511 1.59 -23.06 -2.70
N LEU A 512 2.49 -22.09 -2.60
CA LEU A 512 3.18 -21.47 -3.73
C LEU A 512 4.67 -21.68 -3.53
N ARG A 513 5.31 -22.36 -4.49
CA ARG A 513 6.76 -22.58 -4.52
C ARG A 513 7.34 -22.10 -5.84
N ASP A 514 8.46 -21.39 -5.78
CA ASP A 514 9.21 -20.97 -6.97
C ASP A 514 8.35 -20.20 -7.99
N CYS A 515 7.35 -19.44 -7.49
CA CYS A 515 6.36 -18.76 -8.33
C CYS A 515 6.77 -17.31 -8.61
N VAL A 516 6.34 -16.78 -9.76
CA VAL A 516 6.59 -15.40 -10.18
C VAL A 516 5.29 -14.66 -10.44
N LEU A 517 5.07 -13.50 -9.81
CA LEU A 517 3.95 -12.60 -10.12
C LEU A 517 4.47 -11.39 -10.91
N ALA A 518 4.14 -11.30 -12.21
CA ALA A 518 4.66 -10.30 -13.12
C ALA A 518 3.56 -9.47 -13.80
N GLY A 519 3.87 -8.22 -14.11
CA GLY A 519 3.05 -7.39 -15.01
C GLY A 519 1.67 -7.00 -14.45
N GLY A 520 1.57 -6.77 -13.14
CA GLY A 520 0.30 -6.38 -12.52
C GLY A 520 -0.55 -7.53 -11.96
N ALA A 521 -0.05 -8.77 -12.00
CA ALA A 521 -0.79 -9.94 -11.53
C ALA A 521 -1.12 -9.87 -10.04
N GLN A 522 -2.34 -10.28 -9.68
CA GLN A 522 -2.84 -10.29 -8.30
C GLN A 522 -3.15 -11.72 -7.84
N LEU A 523 -2.58 -12.13 -6.71
CA LEU A 523 -2.97 -13.36 -6.02
C LEU A 523 -3.83 -13.01 -4.81
N ARG A 524 -5.08 -13.47 -4.77
CA ARG A 524 -6.01 -13.20 -3.67
C ARG A 524 -6.30 -14.49 -2.91
N ILE A 525 -6.02 -14.53 -1.61
CA ILE A 525 -6.28 -15.68 -0.74
C ILE A 525 -7.20 -15.22 0.41
N GLY A 526 -8.21 -16.01 0.75
CA GLY A 526 -9.09 -15.74 1.89
C GLY A 526 -10.58 -15.74 1.52
N GLY A 527 -11.32 -14.75 2.02
CA GLY A 527 -12.75 -14.55 1.68
C GLY A 527 -13.75 -14.95 2.75
N LEU A 528 -13.30 -15.27 3.97
CA LEU A 528 -14.19 -15.73 5.04
C LEU A 528 -14.63 -14.57 5.95
N SER A 529 -15.87 -14.66 6.43
CA SER A 529 -16.29 -13.91 7.62
C SER A 529 -15.73 -14.59 8.89
N GLU A 530 -15.64 -13.87 10.01
CA GLU A 530 -15.20 -14.47 11.29
C GLU A 530 -16.06 -15.68 11.70
N SER A 531 -17.37 -15.60 11.47
CA SER A 531 -18.30 -16.66 11.81
C SER A 531 -18.10 -17.90 10.90
N THR A 532 -17.87 -17.69 9.59
CA THR A 532 -17.55 -18.78 8.66
C THR A 532 -16.17 -19.37 8.95
N ALA A 533 -15.19 -18.56 9.34
CA ALA A 533 -13.84 -19.02 9.67
C ALA A 533 -13.81 -20.04 10.82
N ARG A 534 -14.77 -19.97 11.76
CA ARG A 534 -14.96 -20.97 12.83
C ARG A 534 -15.50 -22.32 12.34
N LEU A 535 -16.14 -22.36 11.17
CA LEU A 535 -16.64 -23.59 10.55
C LEU A 535 -15.58 -24.28 9.70
N MET A 536 -14.59 -23.54 9.20
CA MET A 536 -13.59 -24.08 8.29
C MET A 536 -12.53 -24.93 9.02
N PRO A 537 -11.89 -25.90 8.33
CA PRO A 537 -10.66 -26.50 8.82
C PRO A 537 -9.56 -25.46 8.92
N HIS A 538 -8.54 -25.73 9.74
CA HIS A 538 -7.35 -24.89 9.78
C HIS A 538 -6.69 -24.85 8.39
N ALA A 539 -6.14 -23.69 8.04
CA ALA A 539 -5.47 -23.46 6.77
C ALA A 539 -3.95 -23.39 6.95
N LEU A 540 -3.22 -24.07 6.09
CA LEU A 540 -1.77 -24.03 5.97
C LEU A 540 -1.44 -23.34 4.65
N VAL A 541 -1.14 -22.04 4.72
CA VAL A 541 -0.77 -21.22 3.57
C VAL A 541 0.73 -21.02 3.59
N ASN A 542 1.43 -21.58 2.61
CA ASN A 542 2.88 -21.55 2.53
C ASN A 542 3.35 -20.98 1.18
N MET A 543 3.98 -19.82 1.21
CA MET A 543 4.53 -19.11 0.07
C MET A 543 6.04 -19.04 0.24
N THR A 544 6.77 -19.86 -0.52
CA THR A 544 8.23 -19.95 -0.44
C THR A 544 8.86 -19.66 -1.78
N ASN A 545 9.94 -18.87 -1.79
CA ASN A 545 10.64 -18.49 -3.01
C ASN A 545 9.72 -17.85 -4.06
N VAL A 546 8.89 -16.90 -3.60
CA VAL A 546 7.99 -16.14 -4.47
C VAL A 546 8.68 -14.84 -4.88
N THR A 547 8.72 -14.59 -6.18
CA THR A 547 9.26 -13.37 -6.76
C THR A 547 8.13 -12.54 -7.34
N SER A 548 8.04 -11.26 -7.02
CA SER A 548 7.06 -10.36 -7.63
C SER A 548 7.75 -9.19 -8.32
N LEU A 549 7.37 -8.97 -9.58
CA LEU A 549 7.78 -7.86 -10.44
C LEU A 549 6.51 -7.11 -10.86
N GLU A 550 6.12 -6.12 -10.06
CA GLU A 550 4.87 -5.36 -10.21
C GLU A 550 3.59 -6.18 -9.93
N GLY A 551 3.70 -7.29 -9.21
CA GLY A 551 2.56 -8.08 -8.76
C GLY A 551 2.15 -7.76 -7.31
N THR A 552 0.98 -8.26 -6.91
CA THR A 552 0.42 -8.00 -5.58
C THR A 552 -0.18 -9.28 -4.98
N ILE A 553 0.16 -9.58 -3.73
CA ILE A 553 -0.50 -10.63 -2.95
C ILE A 553 -1.52 -9.97 -2.03
N VAL A 554 -2.75 -10.48 -1.99
CA VAL A 554 -3.86 -9.96 -1.20
C VAL A 554 -4.37 -11.05 -0.28
N LEU A 555 -4.30 -10.82 1.02
CA LEU A 555 -4.96 -11.63 2.03
C LEU A 555 -6.18 -10.88 2.54
N HIS A 556 -7.33 -11.53 2.56
CA HIS A 556 -8.56 -10.84 2.95
C HIS A 556 -9.54 -11.69 3.76
N GLY A 557 -10.23 -11.03 4.69
CA GLY A 557 -11.19 -11.66 5.59
C GLY A 557 -10.55 -12.40 6.78
N ALA A 558 -11.36 -13.15 7.52
CA ALA A 558 -10.93 -13.88 8.70
C ALA A 558 -10.22 -15.19 8.32
N MET A 559 -9.16 -15.53 9.05
CA MET A 559 -8.46 -16.79 8.86
C MET A 559 -9.09 -17.88 9.74
N PRO A 560 -9.20 -19.14 9.25
CA PRO A 560 -9.70 -20.24 10.06
C PRO A 560 -8.90 -20.41 11.35
N LEU A 561 -9.52 -20.94 12.39
CA LEU A 561 -8.84 -21.13 13.67
C LEU A 561 -7.67 -22.10 13.54
N HIS A 562 -6.60 -21.87 14.30
CA HIS A 562 -5.39 -22.72 14.33
C HIS A 562 -4.64 -22.79 12.98
N SER A 563 -4.84 -21.79 12.12
CA SER A 563 -4.17 -21.71 10.82
C SER A 563 -2.71 -21.26 10.94
N ARG A 564 -1.93 -21.52 9.88
CA ARG A 564 -0.57 -21.03 9.70
C ARG A 564 -0.40 -20.41 8.32
N PHE A 565 0.14 -19.19 8.28
CA PHE A 565 0.49 -18.44 7.09
C PHE A 565 1.99 -18.17 7.13
N LEU A 566 2.71 -18.62 6.11
CA LEU A 566 4.14 -18.44 5.96
C LEU A 566 4.43 -17.78 4.62
N LEU A 567 5.12 -16.64 4.65
CA LEU A 567 5.78 -16.03 3.50
C LEU A 567 7.28 -16.04 3.77
N ALA A 568 8.03 -16.85 3.02
CA ALA A 568 9.45 -17.07 3.28
C ALA A 568 10.31 -17.01 2.02
N ASN A 569 11.57 -16.60 2.19
CA ASN A 569 12.60 -16.60 1.13
C ASN A 569 12.13 -15.87 -0.14
N SER A 570 11.33 -14.82 -0.01
CA SER A 570 10.60 -14.22 -1.14
C SER A 570 11.06 -12.79 -1.40
N THR A 571 10.99 -12.35 -2.66
CA THR A 571 11.36 -10.99 -3.08
C THR A 571 10.18 -10.36 -3.79
N LEU A 572 9.50 -9.42 -3.12
CA LEU A 572 8.28 -8.81 -3.63
C LEU A 572 8.51 -7.35 -3.98
N ARG A 573 8.45 -7.01 -5.26
CA ARG A 573 8.69 -5.66 -5.75
C ARG A 573 7.46 -5.11 -6.46
N ALA A 574 7.08 -3.89 -6.11
CA ALA A 574 6.00 -3.16 -6.76
C ALA A 574 6.28 -1.66 -6.82
N THR A 575 5.73 -0.96 -7.78
CA THR A 575 5.83 0.50 -7.89
C THR A 575 4.45 1.11 -8.09
N VAL A 576 4.30 2.39 -7.74
CA VAL A 576 3.03 3.13 -7.91
C VAL A 576 2.58 3.15 -9.38
N GLY A 577 3.53 3.15 -10.33
CA GLY A 577 3.25 3.13 -11.76
C GLY A 577 3.06 1.73 -12.36
N GLY A 578 3.69 0.70 -11.80
CA GLY A 578 3.63 -0.67 -12.33
C GLY A 578 2.51 -1.53 -11.74
N SER A 579 2.26 -1.43 -10.43
CA SER A 579 1.20 -2.18 -9.76
C SER A 579 -0.18 -1.81 -10.31
N GLN A 580 -0.99 -2.83 -10.58
CA GLN A 580 -2.39 -2.69 -11.02
C GLN A 580 -3.39 -2.77 -9.87
N TYR A 581 -2.91 -2.78 -8.62
CA TYR A 581 -3.80 -2.85 -7.46
C TYR A 581 -4.59 -1.55 -7.29
N VAL A 582 -5.90 -1.70 -7.06
CA VAL A 582 -6.83 -0.60 -6.76
C VAL A 582 -7.47 -0.90 -5.40
N PRO A 583 -7.39 0.04 -4.42
CA PRO A 583 -8.01 -0.13 -3.12
C PRO A 583 -9.51 -0.43 -3.20
N ALA A 584 -9.97 -1.38 -2.40
CA ALA A 584 -11.39 -1.73 -2.30
C ALA A 584 -12.14 -0.91 -1.25
N THR A 585 -11.41 -0.20 -0.38
CA THR A 585 -11.96 0.66 0.67
C THR A 585 -12.63 1.89 0.06
N ARG A 586 -13.90 2.10 0.44
CA ARG A 586 -14.73 3.20 -0.09
C ARG A 586 -14.10 4.57 0.18
N GLY A 587 -14.02 5.40 -0.84
CA GLY A 587 -13.42 6.74 -0.80
C GLY A 587 -11.92 6.77 -1.11
N TYR A 588 -11.28 5.60 -1.25
CA TYR A 588 -9.85 5.47 -1.56
C TYR A 588 -9.57 4.87 -2.95
N GLU A 589 -10.61 4.62 -3.76
CA GLU A 589 -10.51 3.95 -5.06
C GLU A 589 -9.64 4.71 -6.07
N GLY A 590 -9.51 6.04 -5.89
CA GLY A 590 -8.69 6.91 -6.76
C GLY A 590 -7.20 6.98 -6.39
N PHE A 591 -6.78 6.41 -5.26
CA PHE A 591 -5.39 6.49 -4.80
C PHE A 591 -4.57 5.30 -5.29
N ARG A 592 -3.29 5.55 -5.60
CA ARG A 592 -2.33 4.51 -5.99
C ARG A 592 -1.15 4.47 -5.02
N TYR A 593 -0.91 3.29 -4.46
CA TYR A 593 0.13 3.04 -3.46
C TYR A 593 1.22 2.06 -3.90
N GLY A 594 1.03 1.33 -5.02
CA GLY A 594 2.00 0.35 -5.49
C GLY A 594 2.31 -0.82 -4.52
N PRO A 595 1.32 -1.48 -3.87
CA PRO A 595 1.61 -2.46 -2.84
C PRO A 595 2.09 -3.81 -3.39
N ALA A 596 3.04 -4.41 -2.68
CA ALA A 596 3.48 -5.78 -2.90
C ALA A 596 2.62 -6.78 -2.12
N LEU A 597 2.19 -6.40 -0.91
CA LEU A 597 1.29 -7.17 -0.04
C LEU A 597 0.12 -6.31 0.40
N VAL A 598 -1.08 -6.87 0.39
CA VAL A 598 -2.30 -6.23 0.89
C VAL A 598 -2.95 -7.11 1.95
N LEU A 599 -3.27 -6.52 3.10
CA LEU A 599 -3.99 -7.14 4.20
C LEU A 599 -5.35 -6.45 4.35
N ASP A 600 -6.40 -7.12 3.92
CA ASP A 600 -7.71 -6.51 3.73
C ASP A 600 -8.78 -7.14 4.64
N GLY A 601 -9.06 -6.46 5.76
CA GLY A 601 -9.97 -6.94 6.79
C GLY A 601 -9.47 -8.23 7.45
N VAL A 602 -8.15 -8.42 7.50
CA VAL A 602 -7.55 -9.65 8.02
C VAL A 602 -7.80 -9.78 9.51
N ARG A 603 -8.33 -10.94 9.90
CA ARG A 603 -8.56 -11.32 11.30
C ARG A 603 -7.88 -12.65 11.58
N LEU A 604 -6.81 -12.61 12.36
CA LEU A 604 -6.11 -13.80 12.83
C LEU A 604 -6.82 -14.29 14.10
N LEU A 605 -7.28 -15.53 14.09
CA LEU A 605 -8.03 -16.16 15.18
C LEU A 605 -7.26 -17.43 15.58
N SER A 606 -6.50 -17.38 16.67
CA SER A 606 -5.55 -18.44 17.04
C SER A 606 -4.66 -18.87 15.87
N THR A 607 -4.22 -17.90 15.08
CA THR A 607 -3.53 -18.10 13.80
C THR A 607 -2.09 -17.61 13.89
N CYS A 608 -1.19 -18.32 13.24
CA CYS A 608 0.22 -17.96 13.13
C CYS A 608 0.50 -17.36 11.75
N PHE A 609 0.81 -16.07 11.68
CA PHE A 609 1.25 -15.38 10.46
C PHE A 609 2.73 -15.02 10.58
N VAL A 610 3.55 -15.54 9.67
CA VAL A 610 5.00 -15.33 9.70
C VAL A 610 5.48 -14.89 8.32
N MET A 611 6.07 -13.71 8.25
CA MET A 611 6.92 -13.29 7.15
C MET A 611 8.37 -13.42 7.60
N THR A 612 9.18 -14.16 6.85
CA THR A 612 10.58 -14.37 7.24
C THR A 612 11.54 -14.43 6.05
N ARG A 613 12.79 -13.99 6.24
CA ARG A 613 13.86 -14.08 5.21
C ARG A 613 13.41 -13.53 3.86
N SER A 614 12.67 -12.43 3.86
CA SER A 614 11.99 -11.90 2.66
C SER A 614 12.23 -10.41 2.51
N THR A 615 12.27 -9.97 1.26
CA THR A 615 12.50 -8.57 0.89
C THR A 615 11.26 -7.99 0.24
N LEU A 616 10.80 -6.84 0.72
CA LEU A 616 9.72 -6.08 0.11
C LEU A 616 10.28 -4.74 -0.38
N VAL A 617 10.12 -4.44 -1.66
CA VAL A 617 10.58 -3.19 -2.27
C VAL A 617 9.41 -2.46 -2.89
N CYS A 618 9.23 -1.20 -2.53
CA CYS A 618 8.21 -0.36 -3.12
C CYS A 618 8.73 1.02 -3.54
N GLY A 619 8.38 1.45 -4.76
CA GLY A 619 8.84 2.72 -5.36
C GLY A 619 7.71 3.64 -5.84
N GLY A 620 7.91 4.97 -5.73
CA GLY A 620 6.98 6.02 -6.19
C GLY A 620 6.52 6.97 -5.08
N CYS A 621 6.03 8.17 -5.42
CA CYS A 621 5.81 9.29 -4.48
C CYS A 621 4.67 9.13 -3.43
N SER A 622 4.11 7.95 -3.26
CA SER A 622 3.13 7.65 -2.19
C SER A 622 3.10 6.16 -1.91
N CYS A 623 4.26 5.52 -2.06
CA CYS A 623 4.35 4.08 -2.09
C CYS A 623 4.12 3.48 -0.69
N ALA A 624 3.38 2.38 -0.62
CA ALA A 624 3.22 1.57 0.58
C ALA A 624 3.53 0.10 0.26
N ALA A 625 4.61 -0.46 0.82
CA ALA A 625 5.01 -1.84 0.53
C ALA A 625 3.95 -2.86 0.98
N ILE A 626 3.38 -2.63 2.17
CA ILE A 626 2.25 -3.35 2.73
C ILE A 626 1.08 -2.36 2.87
N LEU A 627 -0.06 -2.67 2.26
CA LEU A 627 -1.28 -1.88 2.39
C LEU A 627 -2.27 -2.60 3.29
N VAL A 628 -2.83 -1.91 4.29
CA VAL A 628 -3.86 -2.45 5.17
C VAL A 628 -5.21 -1.79 4.85
N GLU A 629 -6.19 -2.61 4.49
CA GLU A 629 -7.56 -2.20 4.24
C GLU A 629 -8.48 -2.77 5.32
N ARG A 630 -9.53 -2.04 5.72
CA ARG A 630 -10.58 -2.50 6.66
C ARG A 630 -10.07 -3.08 8.00
N GLY A 631 -8.85 -2.70 8.40
CA GLY A 631 -8.21 -2.99 9.68
C GLY A 631 -7.53 -4.36 9.75
N LEU A 632 -6.57 -4.46 10.67
CA LEU A 632 -5.82 -5.67 10.96
C LEU A 632 -6.05 -6.08 12.42
N GLY A 633 -6.57 -7.29 12.63
CA GLY A 633 -6.87 -7.83 13.95
C GLY A 633 -6.08 -9.10 14.22
N VAL A 634 -5.33 -9.13 15.32
CA VAL A 634 -4.54 -10.26 15.79
C VAL A 634 -5.12 -10.69 17.14
N ASN A 635 -5.91 -11.77 17.16
CA ASN A 635 -6.74 -12.13 18.31
C ASN A 635 -6.67 -13.62 18.68
N LEU A 636 -7.12 -13.97 19.88
CA LEU A 636 -7.18 -15.34 20.42
C LEU A 636 -5.81 -16.05 20.43
N SER A 637 -4.81 -15.46 21.08
CA SER A 637 -3.44 -15.99 21.11
C SER A 637 -2.82 -16.20 19.72
N SER A 638 -3.13 -15.30 18.79
CA SER A 638 -2.52 -15.29 17.46
C SER A 638 -1.12 -14.69 17.50
N VAL A 639 -0.34 -14.99 16.47
CA VAL A 639 0.98 -14.38 16.27
C VAL A 639 1.10 -13.78 14.88
N LEU A 640 1.66 -12.57 14.80
CA LEU A 640 2.09 -11.93 13.56
C LEU A 640 3.55 -11.54 13.69
N TYR A 641 4.42 -12.23 12.98
CA TYR A 641 5.87 -12.03 13.01
C TYR A 641 6.39 -11.55 11.66
N MET A 642 7.20 -10.49 11.69
CA MET A 642 8.09 -10.10 10.61
C MET A 642 9.52 -10.26 11.10
N ASP A 643 10.19 -11.30 10.63
CA ASP A 643 11.49 -11.72 11.13
C ASP A 643 12.52 -11.82 10.01
N ASN A 644 13.73 -11.26 10.16
CA ASN A 644 14.72 -11.30 9.07
C ASN A 644 14.15 -10.72 7.76
N CYS A 645 13.38 -9.63 7.86
CA CYS A 645 12.75 -8.99 6.71
C CYS A 645 13.46 -7.68 6.37
N VAL A 646 13.69 -7.46 5.08
CA VAL A 646 14.24 -6.20 4.56
C VAL A 646 13.13 -5.48 3.81
N ILE A 647 12.65 -4.36 4.35
CA ILE A 647 11.57 -3.59 3.71
C ILE A 647 12.09 -2.21 3.31
N ARG A 648 12.11 -1.96 2.00
CA ARG A 648 12.52 -0.68 1.42
C ARG A 648 11.33 -0.05 0.72
N SER A 649 10.94 1.13 1.18
CA SER A 649 9.85 1.87 0.59
C SER A 649 10.25 3.32 0.44
N ARG A 650 9.75 4.00 -0.59
CA ARG A 650 9.97 5.44 -0.73
C ARG A 650 9.19 6.25 0.32
N THR A 651 8.04 5.77 0.79
CA THR A 651 7.15 6.55 1.68
C THR A 651 6.71 5.75 2.91
N HIS A 652 5.99 4.64 2.72
CA HIS A 652 5.41 3.86 3.82
C HIS A 652 5.84 2.39 3.74
N VAL A 653 6.22 1.81 4.88
CA VAL A 653 6.39 0.35 4.99
C VAL A 653 5.02 -0.31 5.04
N MET A 654 4.18 0.13 5.98
CA MET A 654 2.82 -0.35 6.17
C MET A 654 1.86 0.85 6.29
N TYR A 655 0.89 0.95 5.39
CA TYR A 655 -0.07 2.07 5.39
C TYR A 655 -1.50 1.55 5.50
N ALA A 656 -2.23 1.99 6.52
CA ALA A 656 -3.62 1.61 6.72
C ALA A 656 -4.58 2.71 6.24
N LEU A 657 -5.57 2.33 5.43
CA LEU A 657 -6.58 3.25 4.92
C LEU A 657 -7.64 3.55 5.99
N ALA A 658 -7.36 4.57 6.82
CA ALA A 658 -8.20 5.00 7.94
C ALA A 658 -8.69 3.85 8.83
N SER A 659 -7.81 2.88 9.05
CA SER A 659 -8.12 1.60 9.67
C SER A 659 -7.19 1.31 10.85
N ASP A 660 -7.64 0.46 11.76
CA ASP A 660 -6.98 0.21 13.05
C ASP A 660 -6.10 -1.05 13.01
N LEU A 661 -5.09 -1.07 13.88
CA LEU A 661 -4.39 -2.29 14.31
C LEU A 661 -4.90 -2.67 15.70
N ARG A 662 -5.34 -3.92 15.88
CA ARG A 662 -5.74 -4.45 17.19
C ARG A 662 -5.03 -5.76 17.50
N VAL A 663 -4.30 -5.80 18.59
CA VAL A 663 -3.61 -6.99 19.10
C VAL A 663 -4.23 -7.32 20.46
N GLY A 664 -4.97 -8.41 20.53
CA GLY A 664 -5.80 -8.70 21.70
C GLY A 664 -5.85 -10.17 22.11
N SER A 665 -6.41 -10.40 23.29
CA SER A 665 -6.62 -11.74 23.90
C SER A 665 -5.37 -12.61 23.89
N GLY A 666 -4.27 -12.12 24.47
CA GLY A 666 -3.02 -12.87 24.62
C GLY A 666 -2.25 -13.10 23.32
N SER A 667 -2.48 -12.27 22.30
CA SER A 667 -1.79 -12.31 21.01
C SER A 667 -0.49 -11.50 20.98
N VAL A 668 0.35 -11.75 19.96
CA VAL A 668 1.64 -11.09 19.77
C VAL A 668 1.76 -10.52 18.35
N PHE A 669 2.18 -9.26 18.26
CA PHE A 669 2.68 -8.65 17.02
C PHE A 669 4.16 -8.33 17.21
N SER A 670 5.02 -8.91 16.37
CA SER A 670 6.48 -8.84 16.54
C SER A 670 7.17 -8.44 15.23
N ILE A 671 7.98 -7.40 15.30
CA ILE A 671 8.99 -7.07 14.27
C ILE A 671 10.34 -7.37 14.88
N GLN A 672 11.11 -8.25 14.26
CA GLN A 672 12.40 -8.63 14.81
C GLN A 672 13.46 -8.94 13.77
N ASN A 673 14.73 -8.75 14.11
CA ASN A 673 15.88 -9.05 13.24
C ASN A 673 15.73 -8.43 11.83
N SER A 674 15.06 -7.28 11.73
CA SER A 674 14.60 -6.72 10.45
C SER A 674 15.26 -5.38 10.17
N SER A 675 15.32 -5.00 8.90
CA SER A 675 15.86 -3.71 8.49
C SER A 675 14.87 -2.97 7.60
N TRP A 676 14.44 -1.79 8.03
CA TRP A 676 13.45 -0.98 7.35
C TRP A 676 14.03 0.35 6.89
N SER A 677 13.74 0.71 5.64
CA SER A 677 14.11 2.00 5.06
C SER A 677 12.88 2.67 4.45
N ALA A 678 12.54 3.86 4.95
CA ALA A 678 11.50 4.73 4.40
C ALA A 678 11.82 6.21 4.70
N PRO A 679 12.79 6.80 3.99
CA PRO A 679 13.37 8.11 4.34
C PRO A 679 12.60 9.29 3.72
N SER A 680 11.29 9.15 3.52
CA SER A 680 10.44 10.25 3.04
C SER A 680 10.58 11.47 3.96
N THR A 681 11.00 12.60 3.40
CA THR A 681 11.17 13.86 4.16
C THR A 681 9.89 14.68 4.27
N GLU A 682 8.77 14.19 3.75
CA GLU A 682 7.47 14.84 3.89
C GLU A 682 6.91 14.69 5.31
N TYR A 683 6.32 15.76 5.84
CA TYR A 683 5.64 15.76 7.14
C TYR A 683 4.47 14.76 7.13
N ASP A 684 4.19 14.12 8.27
CA ASP A 684 3.16 13.10 8.46
C ASP A 684 3.31 11.82 7.61
N LYS A 685 4.52 11.52 7.09
CA LYS A 685 4.81 10.28 6.36
C LYS A 685 5.65 9.30 7.19
N GLY A 686 4.99 8.51 8.04
CA GLY A 686 5.63 7.47 8.85
C GLY A 686 5.74 6.11 8.15
N ALA A 687 6.57 5.22 8.67
CA ALA A 687 6.76 3.88 8.15
C ALA A 687 5.52 3.00 8.34
N CYS A 688 4.97 2.94 9.55
CA CYS A 688 3.70 2.28 9.86
C CYS A 688 2.65 3.32 10.23
N VAL A 689 1.58 3.47 9.44
CA VAL A 689 0.52 4.44 9.70
C VAL A 689 -0.80 3.73 9.91
N PHE A 690 -1.40 3.92 11.08
CA PHE A 690 -2.74 3.43 11.44
C PHE A 690 -3.62 4.57 11.90
N LYS A 691 -4.94 4.35 11.88
CA LYS A 691 -5.86 5.28 12.55
C LYS A 691 -5.69 5.13 14.06
N ASP A 692 -6.03 3.97 14.62
CA ASP A 692 -5.82 3.67 16.03
C ASP A 692 -5.03 2.37 16.19
N VAL A 693 -4.19 2.29 17.22
CA VAL A 693 -3.46 1.07 17.60
C VAL A 693 -3.88 0.67 19.01
N VAL A 694 -4.37 -0.55 19.17
CA VAL A 694 -4.83 -1.08 20.46
C VAL A 694 -4.12 -2.39 20.77
N VAL A 695 -3.53 -2.47 21.97
CA VAL A 695 -2.92 -3.68 22.53
C VAL A 695 -3.61 -3.99 23.86
N ASP A 696 -4.40 -5.06 23.91
CA ASP A 696 -5.27 -5.38 25.05
C ASP A 696 -5.28 -6.88 25.43
N GLY A 697 -5.98 -7.22 26.52
CA GLY A 697 -6.17 -8.61 26.94
C GLY A 697 -4.87 -9.38 27.21
N GLY A 698 -3.86 -8.74 27.80
CA GLY A 698 -2.55 -9.33 28.06
C GLY A 698 -1.77 -9.66 26.80
N SER A 699 -1.83 -8.78 25.79
CA SER A 699 -1.13 -8.92 24.51
C SER A 699 0.21 -8.19 24.48
N VAL A 700 1.03 -8.50 23.47
CA VAL A 700 2.35 -7.90 23.29
C VAL A 700 2.51 -7.31 21.90
N LEU A 701 2.97 -6.06 21.83
CA LEU A 701 3.50 -5.43 20.62
C LEU A 701 5.00 -5.17 20.84
N GLN A 702 5.86 -5.84 20.08
CA GLN A 702 7.31 -5.74 20.27
C GLN A 702 8.08 -5.46 18.98
N ILE A 703 9.13 -4.66 19.12
CA ILE A 703 10.11 -4.31 18.11
C ILE A 703 11.49 -4.67 18.66
N VAL A 704 12.16 -5.64 18.05
CA VAL A 704 13.35 -6.28 18.65
C VAL A 704 14.50 -6.41 17.65
N SER A 705 15.74 -6.12 18.05
CA SER A 705 16.95 -6.44 17.25
C SER A 705 16.89 -5.94 15.80
N SER A 706 16.32 -4.76 15.56
CA SER A 706 16.02 -4.27 14.22
C SER A 706 16.61 -2.87 13.96
N THR A 707 16.84 -2.55 12.69
CA THR A 707 17.41 -1.27 12.26
C THR A 707 16.39 -0.48 11.44
N PHE A 708 16.19 0.79 11.79
CA PHE A 708 15.16 1.65 11.19
C PHE A 708 15.78 2.93 10.66
N ARG A 709 15.81 3.10 9.34
CA ARG A 709 16.24 4.33 8.67
C ARG A 709 15.05 5.01 8.00
N LEU A 710 14.41 5.90 8.74
CA LEU A 710 13.10 6.45 8.42
C LEU A 710 13.14 7.98 8.43
N GLY A 711 12.19 8.59 7.72
CA GLY A 711 12.07 10.05 7.70
C GLY A 711 11.40 10.58 8.97
N PHE A 712 10.07 10.42 9.04
CA PHE A 712 9.26 11.06 10.07
C PHE A 712 9.03 10.20 11.32
N ALA A 713 8.45 9.00 11.17
CA ALA A 713 8.11 8.16 12.32
C ALA A 713 8.18 6.65 12.02
N MET A 714 8.49 5.80 13.00
CA MET A 714 8.36 4.34 12.85
C MET A 714 6.90 3.91 12.92
N LEU A 715 6.19 4.28 13.99
CA LEU A 715 4.76 4.03 14.16
C LEU A 715 4.02 5.37 14.30
N MET A 716 2.98 5.56 13.49
CA MET A 716 2.05 6.69 13.57
C MET A 716 0.64 6.20 13.83
N ALA A 717 -0.03 6.85 14.79
CA ALA A 717 -1.46 6.66 15.04
C ALA A 717 -2.12 7.94 15.54
N ALA A 718 -3.43 8.05 15.38
CA ALA A 718 -4.23 9.07 16.07
C ALA A 718 -4.27 8.80 17.58
N ALA A 719 -4.49 7.55 17.96
CA ALA A 719 -4.41 7.07 19.34
C ALA A 719 -3.68 5.72 19.44
N LEU A 720 -2.96 5.53 20.55
CA LEU A 720 -2.27 4.29 20.91
C LEU A 720 -2.64 3.89 22.33
N THR A 721 -3.36 2.77 22.46
CA THR A 721 -3.93 2.29 23.73
C THR A 721 -3.31 0.95 24.11
N VAL A 722 -2.74 0.85 25.31
CA VAL A 722 -2.15 -0.37 25.87
C VAL A 722 -2.80 -0.65 27.24
N THR A 723 -3.62 -1.69 27.33
CA THR A 723 -4.48 -1.94 28.50
C THR A 723 -4.53 -3.42 28.90
N ASP A 724 -5.19 -3.71 30.01
CA ASP A 724 -5.42 -5.07 30.52
C ASP A 724 -4.14 -5.91 30.68
N GLY A 725 -3.09 -5.32 31.29
CA GLY A 725 -1.82 -5.99 31.54
C GLY A 725 -1.01 -6.29 30.27
N SER A 726 -1.17 -5.48 29.22
CA SER A 726 -0.45 -5.65 27.95
C SER A 726 0.93 -4.98 27.96
N TRP A 727 1.75 -5.30 26.97
CA TRP A 727 3.17 -4.91 26.95
C TRP A 727 3.59 -4.33 25.59
N LEU A 728 4.15 -3.12 25.62
CA LEU A 728 4.79 -2.48 24.47
C LEU A 728 6.31 -2.51 24.67
N VAL A 729 7.07 -3.03 23.71
CA VAL A 729 8.52 -3.24 23.88
C VAL A 729 9.31 -2.74 22.67
N HIS A 730 10.37 -1.97 22.95
CA HIS A 730 11.42 -1.64 21.99
C HIS A 730 12.74 -2.10 22.59
N ARG A 731 13.36 -3.12 21.99
CA ARG A 731 14.59 -3.75 22.51
C ARG A 731 15.67 -3.91 21.45
N ASN A 732 16.93 -3.61 21.76
CA ASN A 732 18.08 -3.89 20.89
C ASN A 732 17.95 -3.27 19.49
N ASN A 733 17.29 -2.11 19.34
CA ASN A 733 17.08 -1.50 18.03
C ASN A 733 18.01 -0.32 17.77
N GLU A 734 18.25 -0.05 16.50
CA GLU A 734 18.86 1.21 16.05
C GLU A 734 17.79 2.06 15.35
N PHE A 735 17.52 3.25 15.89
CA PHE A 735 16.53 4.19 15.35
C PHE A 735 17.21 5.43 14.76
N CYS A 736 17.04 5.60 13.46
CA CYS A 736 17.38 6.78 12.69
C CYS A 736 16.08 7.35 12.12
N THR A 737 15.42 8.26 12.85
CA THR A 737 14.07 8.79 12.54
C THR A 737 13.77 10.04 13.35
N ALA A 738 12.81 10.90 12.99
CA ALA A 738 12.42 11.99 13.90
C ALA A 738 11.67 11.47 15.14
N TYR A 739 10.76 10.51 14.96
CA TYR A 739 10.00 9.88 16.05
C TYR A 739 10.05 8.35 15.95
N VAL A 740 10.15 7.64 17.07
CA VAL A 740 9.86 6.20 17.08
C VAL A 740 8.34 5.98 17.08
N VAL A 741 7.64 6.65 17.99
CA VAL A 741 6.17 6.61 18.09
C VAL A 741 5.61 8.02 17.94
N TYR A 742 4.77 8.25 16.94
CA TYR A 742 4.07 9.52 16.76
C TYR A 742 2.57 9.32 17.03
N VAL A 743 2.09 9.98 18.08
CA VAL A 743 0.65 10.01 18.41
C VAL A 743 0.13 11.42 18.14
N ALA A 744 -0.83 11.54 17.23
CA ALA A 744 -1.35 12.83 16.78
C ALA A 744 -2.24 13.51 17.82
N ALA A 745 -3.07 12.75 18.55
CA ALA A 745 -3.93 13.33 19.57
C ALA A 745 -3.14 13.60 20.86
N HIS A 746 -3.31 14.78 21.45
CA HIS A 746 -2.58 15.23 22.65
C HIS A 746 -2.75 14.28 23.86
N TYR A 747 -3.94 13.68 23.99
CA TYR A 747 -4.29 12.64 24.98
C TYR A 747 -4.48 11.26 24.34
N GLY A 748 -3.89 11.05 23.15
CA GLY A 748 -4.14 9.85 22.33
C GLY A 748 -3.41 8.60 22.82
N MET A 749 -2.37 8.76 23.64
CA MET A 749 -1.66 7.63 24.23
C MET A 749 -2.33 7.27 25.58
N VAL A 750 -2.59 6.00 25.83
CA VAL A 750 -3.30 5.54 27.03
C VAL A 750 -2.68 4.24 27.53
N PHE A 751 -2.16 4.26 28.77
CA PHE A 751 -1.77 3.03 29.50
C PHE A 751 -2.64 2.85 30.74
N ARG A 752 -3.22 1.66 30.90
CA ARG A 752 -4.05 1.30 32.08
C ARG A 752 -3.79 -0.12 32.55
N ASP A 753 -4.37 -0.46 33.70
CA ASP A 753 -4.51 -1.83 34.18
C ASP A 753 -3.18 -2.60 34.25
N GLN A 754 -2.17 -1.94 34.84
CA GLN A 754 -0.82 -2.49 35.01
C GLN A 754 -0.09 -2.83 33.69
N SER A 755 -0.46 -2.16 32.59
CA SER A 755 0.25 -2.30 31.32
C SER A 755 1.59 -1.56 31.32
N VAL A 756 2.57 -2.10 30.61
CA VAL A 756 3.98 -1.68 30.70
C VAL A 756 4.51 -1.25 29.33
N TRP A 757 5.39 -0.25 29.33
CA TRP A 757 6.24 0.10 28.19
C TRP A 757 7.71 -0.06 28.54
N SER A 758 8.43 -0.93 27.83
CA SER A 758 9.86 -1.15 28.02
C SER A 758 10.67 -0.63 26.84
N ILE A 759 11.70 0.18 27.14
CA ILE A 759 12.65 0.77 26.18
C ILE A 759 14.04 0.32 26.62
N LEU A 760 14.60 -0.68 25.94
CA LEU A 760 15.76 -1.44 26.41
C LEU A 760 16.85 -1.49 25.33
N ASP A 761 18.08 -1.14 25.67
CA ASP A 761 19.27 -1.38 24.84
C ASP A 761 19.13 -0.83 23.39
N ASN A 762 18.44 0.30 23.21
CA ASN A 762 18.27 0.93 21.90
C ASN A 762 19.31 2.04 21.68
N ASN A 763 19.72 2.20 20.43
CA ASN A 763 20.59 3.27 19.97
C ASN A 763 19.80 4.26 19.10
N PHE A 764 19.76 5.52 19.50
CA PHE A 764 19.05 6.62 18.84
C PHE A 764 20.06 7.53 18.13
N THR A 765 20.06 7.51 16.80
CA THR A 765 21.03 8.23 15.96
C THR A 765 20.38 9.35 15.15
N TYR A 766 21.16 10.04 14.33
CA TYR A 766 20.68 11.15 13.50
C TYR A 766 19.72 10.66 12.41
N GLY A 767 18.53 11.23 12.32
CA GLY A 767 17.55 10.94 11.26
C GLY A 767 17.70 11.87 10.04
N SER A 768 17.07 11.51 8.91
CA SER A 768 17.06 12.37 7.71
C SER A 768 16.36 13.72 7.96
N TYR A 769 15.38 13.75 8.87
CA TYR A 769 14.53 14.92 9.17
C TYR A 769 15.06 15.77 10.34
N SER A 770 15.84 15.19 11.25
CA SER A 770 16.18 15.80 12.54
C SER A 770 17.59 15.43 12.98
N THR A 771 18.28 16.37 13.63
CA THR A 771 19.56 16.11 14.28
C THR A 771 19.43 15.36 15.61
N PHE A 772 18.23 14.90 15.96
CA PHE A 772 17.95 14.09 17.14
C PHE A 772 16.74 13.18 16.87
N THR A 773 16.70 11.99 17.47
CA THR A 773 15.58 11.06 17.41
C THR A 773 14.77 11.14 18.71
N CYS A 774 13.48 11.46 18.64
CA CYS A 774 12.58 11.39 19.79
C CYS A 774 11.96 9.99 19.90
N MET A 775 11.77 9.48 21.12
CA MET A 775 10.99 8.25 21.30
C MET A 775 9.52 8.49 20.99
N ILE A 776 8.97 9.64 21.43
CA ILE A 776 7.55 9.95 21.27
C ILE A 776 7.27 11.43 21.00
N THR A 777 6.11 11.72 20.42
CA THR A 777 5.56 13.08 20.37
C THR A 777 5.27 13.62 21.76
N LYS A 778 5.23 14.97 21.88
CA LYS A 778 4.87 15.61 23.15
C LYS A 778 3.42 15.27 23.51
N TRP A 779 3.26 14.38 24.47
CA TRP A 779 1.96 13.96 24.99
C TRP A 779 1.92 14.14 26.50
N SER A 780 0.72 14.20 27.05
CA SER A 780 0.50 14.13 28.49
C SER A 780 -0.49 13.01 28.77
N PRO A 781 -0.16 12.06 29.68
CA PRO A 781 -1.12 11.05 30.05
C PRO A 781 -2.40 11.71 30.60
N PRO A 782 -3.58 11.22 30.23
CA PRO A 782 -4.82 11.59 30.90
C PRO A 782 -4.64 11.52 32.42
N SER A 783 -5.27 12.44 33.16
CA SER A 783 -5.03 12.58 34.62
C SER A 783 -5.34 11.33 35.44
N ASP A 784 -6.16 10.43 34.91
CA ASP A 784 -6.54 9.13 35.47
C ASP A 784 -5.58 7.99 35.11
N THR A 785 -4.50 8.27 34.35
CA THR A 785 -3.52 7.28 33.91
C THR A 785 -2.12 7.57 34.44
N ARG A 786 -1.41 6.51 34.85
CA ARG A 786 0.00 6.54 35.24
C ARG A 786 0.71 5.43 34.45
N PRO A 787 1.32 5.73 33.28
CA PRO A 787 2.02 4.71 32.52
C PRO A 787 3.22 4.19 33.32
N THR A 788 3.42 2.88 33.33
CA THR A 788 4.64 2.25 33.86
C THR A 788 5.64 2.12 32.72
N ILE A 789 6.71 2.91 32.77
CA ILE A 789 7.73 2.96 31.71
C ILE A 789 9.10 2.60 32.29
N TYR A 790 9.80 1.67 31.64
CA TYR A 790 11.17 1.28 31.99
C TYR A 790 12.15 1.70 30.89
N GLY A 791 13.24 2.33 31.29
CA GLY A 791 14.36 2.69 30.42
C GLY A 791 15.63 2.01 30.90
N VAL A 792 16.26 1.16 30.06
CA VAL A 792 17.46 0.40 30.42
C VAL A 792 18.49 0.50 29.31
N CYS A 793 19.69 0.96 29.65
CA CYS A 793 20.87 0.97 28.75
C CYS A 793 20.64 1.54 27.33
N ASN A 794 19.85 2.61 27.19
CA ASN A 794 19.68 3.26 25.89
C ASN A 794 20.80 4.29 25.64
N GLU A 795 21.18 4.46 24.38
CA GLU A 795 22.16 5.44 23.93
C GLU A 795 21.51 6.42 22.95
N ALA A 796 21.75 7.73 23.13
CA ALA A 796 21.37 8.76 22.19
C ALA A 796 22.63 9.47 21.70
N MET A 797 22.84 9.48 20.38
CA MET A 797 23.98 10.15 19.73
C MET A 797 25.34 9.70 20.31
N GLY A 798 25.46 8.41 20.65
CA GLY A 798 26.67 7.81 21.21
C GLY A 798 26.91 8.09 22.69
N SER A 799 25.94 8.71 23.39
CA SER A 799 25.99 8.95 24.84
C SER A 799 24.86 8.18 25.56
N PRO A 800 25.08 7.63 26.76
CA PRO A 800 24.02 6.99 27.54
C PRO A 800 22.89 7.97 27.88
N VAL A 801 21.63 7.55 27.69
CA VAL A 801 20.44 8.33 28.04
C VAL A 801 20.26 8.33 29.54
N THR A 802 20.36 9.51 30.16
CA THR A 802 20.17 9.68 31.61
C THR A 802 18.91 10.47 31.95
N ASP A 803 18.45 11.34 31.03
CA ASP A 803 17.21 12.10 31.15
C ASP A 803 16.29 11.82 29.95
N TYR A 804 15.35 10.88 30.12
CA TYR A 804 14.42 10.51 29.06
C TYR A 804 13.48 11.64 28.63
N GLN A 805 13.30 12.68 29.47
CA GLN A 805 12.48 13.82 29.12
C GLN A 805 13.19 14.70 28.09
N ASP A 806 14.44 15.07 28.37
CA ASP A 806 15.19 15.99 27.50
C ASP A 806 15.82 15.24 26.30
N ASP A 807 16.32 14.03 26.51
CA ASP A 807 17.01 13.25 25.47
C ASP A 807 16.05 12.56 24.49
N LEU A 808 14.88 12.08 24.96
CA LEU A 808 13.95 11.26 24.19
C LEU A 808 12.50 11.79 24.16
N ASN A 809 12.25 12.96 24.73
CA ASN A 809 10.96 13.65 24.76
C ASN A 809 9.84 12.86 25.49
N ILE A 810 10.19 12.04 26.47
CA ILE A 810 9.24 11.30 27.32
C ILE A 810 8.96 12.10 28.59
N TRP A 811 7.84 12.82 28.61
CA TRP A 811 7.42 13.66 29.75
C TRP A 811 6.75 12.88 30.89
N ALA A 812 6.41 11.61 30.65
CA ALA A 812 5.93 10.73 31.71
C ALA A 812 7.12 10.17 32.51
N PRO A 813 6.97 9.91 33.81
CA PRO A 813 8.07 9.40 34.63
C PRO A 813 8.56 8.04 34.12
N VAL A 814 9.85 7.94 33.84
CA VAL A 814 10.53 6.70 33.43
C VAL A 814 11.33 6.15 34.61
N THR A 815 11.18 4.86 34.89
CA THR A 815 12.05 4.16 35.83
C THR A 815 13.33 3.77 35.09
N VAL A 816 14.38 4.58 35.28
CA VAL A 816 15.69 4.37 34.66
C VAL A 816 16.46 3.32 35.46
N LEU A 817 16.95 2.27 34.79
CA LEU A 817 17.80 1.24 35.39
C LEU A 817 19.18 1.24 34.71
N ASP A 818 20.22 0.95 35.50
CA ASP A 818 21.58 0.82 35.00
C ASP A 818 21.72 -0.34 34.01
N CYS A 819 22.68 -0.24 33.09
CA CYS A 819 23.02 -1.32 32.15
C CYS A 819 23.28 -2.64 32.88
N GLY A 820 22.68 -3.74 32.39
CA GLY A 820 22.80 -5.08 32.98
C GLY A 820 21.86 -5.36 34.16
N VAL A 821 21.10 -4.37 34.65
CA VAL A 821 20.03 -4.60 35.63
C VAL A 821 18.82 -5.23 34.95
N CYS A 822 18.40 -6.40 35.43
CA CYS A 822 17.29 -7.16 34.89
C CYS A 822 16.22 -7.38 35.96
N ILE A 823 15.07 -6.75 35.79
CA ILE A 823 13.87 -6.99 36.61
C ILE A 823 12.76 -7.56 35.73
N VAL A 824 11.94 -8.44 36.31
CA VAL A 824 10.87 -9.16 35.58
C VAL A 824 9.98 -8.19 34.79
N ASP A 825 9.50 -7.11 35.42
CA ASP A 825 8.55 -6.18 34.79
C ASP A 825 9.16 -5.37 33.63
N ALA A 826 10.48 -5.21 33.60
CA ALA A 826 11.16 -4.48 32.53
C ALA A 826 11.51 -5.40 31.34
N VAL A 827 12.11 -6.56 31.61
CA VAL A 827 12.72 -7.42 30.57
C VAL A 827 11.89 -8.65 30.19
N CYS A 828 10.84 -8.98 30.94
CA CYS A 828 9.99 -10.14 30.69
C CYS A 828 8.51 -9.72 30.56
N PHE A 829 7.70 -10.56 29.92
CA PHE A 829 6.25 -10.39 29.99
C PHE A 829 5.74 -10.89 31.34
N ALA A 830 5.66 -9.98 32.33
CA ALA A 830 5.42 -10.29 33.73
C ALA A 830 4.24 -11.24 33.98
N ALA A 831 3.12 -11.07 33.27
CA ALA A 831 1.92 -11.90 33.42
C ALA A 831 2.16 -13.40 33.11
N ARG A 832 3.25 -13.73 32.42
CA ARG A 832 3.64 -15.10 32.04
C ARG A 832 5.04 -15.48 32.54
N THR A 833 5.62 -14.73 33.46
CA THR A 833 6.93 -15.00 34.05
C THR A 833 6.76 -15.43 35.51
N SER A 834 7.45 -16.50 35.91
CA SER A 834 7.42 -17.03 37.28
C SER A 834 8.57 -16.52 38.14
N SER A 835 9.75 -16.34 37.54
CA SER A 835 10.95 -15.82 38.19
C SER A 835 11.96 -15.36 37.13
N ILE A 836 13.05 -14.73 37.56
CA ILE A 836 14.21 -14.43 36.71
C ILE A 836 15.44 -15.19 37.24
N SER A 837 16.20 -15.82 36.37
CA SER A 837 17.45 -16.52 36.71
C SER A 837 18.60 -15.81 36.01
N GLY A 838 19.37 -15.01 36.75
CA GLY A 838 20.26 -14.03 36.14
C GLY A 838 19.44 -12.96 35.40
N CYS A 839 19.61 -12.87 34.09
CA CYS A 839 18.82 -11.99 33.21
C CYS A 839 17.86 -12.77 32.29
N GLU A 840 17.71 -14.08 32.48
CA GLU A 840 16.82 -14.93 31.69
C GLU A 840 15.47 -15.10 32.37
N CYS A 841 14.39 -14.94 31.60
CA CYS A 841 13.02 -15.08 32.10
C CYS A 841 12.64 -16.56 32.24
N VAL A 842 12.20 -16.97 33.44
CA VAL A 842 11.67 -18.32 33.65
C VAL A 842 10.15 -18.29 33.49
N CYS A 843 9.65 -18.88 32.41
CA CYS A 843 8.23 -18.77 32.05
C CYS A 843 7.30 -19.60 32.94
N ALA A 844 6.17 -19.01 33.29
CA ALA A 844 5.03 -19.70 33.85
C ALA A 844 4.26 -20.46 32.75
N ALA A 845 3.29 -21.27 33.14
CA ALA A 845 2.45 -21.98 32.17
C ALA A 845 1.75 -20.99 31.20
N GLY A 846 1.90 -21.26 29.89
CA GLY A 846 1.39 -20.42 28.82
C GLY A 846 2.28 -19.23 28.42
N GLY A 847 3.50 -19.12 28.98
CA GLY A 847 4.55 -18.23 28.47
C GLY A 847 5.46 -18.96 27.49
N TYR A 848 5.87 -18.28 26.41
CA TYR A 848 6.68 -18.85 25.33
C TYR A 848 7.88 -17.99 24.96
N GLY A 849 8.99 -18.64 24.60
CA GLY A 849 10.25 -17.99 24.21
C GLY A 849 10.96 -17.29 25.38
N ASP A 850 12.06 -16.62 25.06
CA ASP A 850 13.01 -16.07 26.04
C ASP A 850 12.42 -14.95 26.92
N THR A 851 11.36 -14.30 26.46
CA THR A 851 10.66 -13.22 27.17
C THR A 851 9.27 -13.62 27.68
N CYS A 852 8.93 -14.90 27.61
CA CYS A 852 7.66 -15.46 28.10
C CYS A 852 6.41 -14.85 27.47
N LEU A 853 6.40 -14.65 26.15
CA LEU A 853 5.29 -14.10 25.40
C LEU A 853 4.00 -14.93 25.57
N PRO A 854 2.81 -14.34 25.46
CA PRO A 854 1.52 -15.01 25.69
C PRO A 854 1.09 -15.97 24.57
N ALA A 855 1.80 -15.98 23.44
CA ALA A 855 1.53 -16.86 22.30
C ALA A 855 2.83 -17.51 21.78
N VAL A 856 2.68 -18.67 21.14
CA VAL A 856 3.78 -19.54 20.71
C VAL A 856 4.72 -18.82 19.74
N VAL A 857 6.02 -18.80 20.05
CA VAL A 857 7.07 -18.31 19.15
C VAL A 857 7.24 -19.30 17.98
N PRO A 858 7.15 -18.86 16.71
CA PRO A 858 7.25 -19.77 15.57
C PRO A 858 8.63 -20.42 15.40
N ASP A 859 8.70 -21.73 15.08
CA ASP A 859 9.96 -22.44 14.83
C ASP A 859 10.73 -21.97 13.57
N SER A 860 10.05 -21.24 12.67
CA SER A 860 10.55 -20.90 11.33
C SER A 860 11.41 -19.62 11.28
N LEU A 861 11.80 -19.08 12.43
CA LEU A 861 12.67 -17.92 12.57
C LEU A 861 14.12 -18.40 12.43
N GLY A 862 14.72 -18.17 11.27
CA GLY A 862 16.03 -18.72 10.92
C GLY A 862 16.91 -17.63 10.33
N PRO A 863 18.24 -17.70 10.51
CA PRO A 863 19.16 -16.63 10.12
C PRO A 863 19.09 -16.29 8.62
N LEU A 864 19.44 -15.03 8.33
CA LEU A 864 19.53 -14.36 7.03
C LEU A 864 19.75 -15.29 5.81
N PRO A 865 19.04 -15.06 4.68
CA PRO A 865 19.77 -14.99 3.43
C PRO A 865 20.65 -13.75 3.54
N LEU A 866 21.96 -13.96 3.69
CA LEU A 866 22.90 -12.88 3.42
C LEU A 866 22.49 -12.31 2.06
N PRO A 867 22.32 -10.97 1.91
CA PRO A 867 22.30 -10.37 0.58
C PRO A 867 23.47 -11.00 -0.13
N ASP A 868 23.22 -11.64 -1.28
CA ASP A 868 24.20 -12.50 -1.93
C ASP A 868 25.51 -11.72 -1.97
N ALA A 869 26.45 -12.09 -1.09
CA ALA A 869 27.60 -11.23 -0.80
C ALA A 869 28.53 -11.12 -2.01
N LYS A 870 28.16 -11.81 -3.10
CA LYS A 870 28.79 -11.85 -4.40
C LYS A 870 28.22 -10.88 -5.44
N ASP A 871 27.10 -10.18 -5.20
CA ASP A 871 26.79 -8.98 -6.01
C ASP A 871 27.60 -7.79 -5.45
N THR A 872 28.93 -7.96 -5.47
CA THR A 872 29.93 -6.95 -5.14
C THR A 872 30.15 -5.94 -6.26
N GLU A 873 29.72 -6.29 -7.48
CA GLU A 873 29.90 -5.42 -8.63
C GLU A 873 28.90 -4.28 -8.60
N VAL A 874 29.42 -3.06 -8.45
CA VAL A 874 28.68 -1.84 -8.78
C VAL A 874 28.40 -1.91 -10.29
N ARG A 875 27.19 -2.33 -10.68
CA ARG A 875 26.80 -2.35 -12.09
C ARG A 875 26.68 -0.93 -12.59
N CYS A 876 27.50 -0.59 -13.57
CA CYS A 876 27.48 0.72 -14.22
C CYS A 876 26.29 0.84 -15.18
N VAL A 877 25.57 1.95 -15.11
CA VAL A 877 24.62 2.37 -16.14
C VAL A 877 25.43 3.11 -17.21
N HIS A 878 25.46 2.55 -18.42
CA HIS A 878 26.17 3.13 -19.56
C HIS A 878 25.19 3.78 -20.54
N GLY A 879 25.39 5.06 -20.85
CA GLY A 879 24.61 5.76 -21.86
C GLY A 879 23.17 6.10 -21.44
N GLY A 880 22.49 6.89 -22.29
CA GLY A 880 21.07 7.19 -22.16
C GLY A 880 20.77 8.39 -21.26
N SER A 881 19.47 8.60 -20.99
CA SER A 881 18.98 9.71 -20.18
C SER A 881 18.10 9.24 -19.03
N ILE A 882 18.29 9.83 -17.84
CA ILE A 882 17.52 9.48 -16.63
C ILE A 882 16.90 10.72 -15.99
N SER A 883 15.74 10.57 -15.37
CA SER A 883 15.06 11.64 -14.59
C SER A 883 14.91 11.30 -13.10
N SER A 884 15.26 10.08 -12.69
CA SER A 884 15.27 9.64 -11.30
C SER A 884 16.21 8.44 -11.14
N VAL A 885 16.86 8.32 -9.99
CA VAL A 885 17.62 7.12 -9.60
C VAL A 885 16.72 6.23 -8.75
N TYR A 886 16.73 4.93 -9.01
CA TYR A 886 15.92 3.95 -8.28
C TYR A 886 16.49 3.68 -6.88
N VAL A 887 15.64 3.22 -5.95
CA VAL A 887 16.12 2.76 -4.63
C VAL A 887 16.96 1.51 -4.85
N PRO A 888 18.28 1.52 -4.52
CA PRO A 888 19.16 0.39 -4.80
C PRO A 888 18.61 -0.90 -4.19
N ASP A 889 18.81 -2.02 -4.89
CA ASP A 889 18.45 -3.34 -4.38
C ASP A 889 19.33 -3.72 -3.17
N PRO A 890 18.92 -4.67 -2.30
CA PRO A 890 19.75 -5.10 -1.17
C PRO A 890 21.13 -5.57 -1.62
N GLY A 891 22.16 -5.22 -0.84
CA GLY A 891 23.55 -5.61 -1.12
C GLY A 891 24.30 -4.71 -2.11
N VAL A 892 23.62 -3.83 -2.85
CA VAL A 892 24.27 -2.85 -3.75
C VAL A 892 25.16 -1.90 -2.94
N ARG A 893 26.46 -1.88 -3.25
CA ARG A 893 27.51 -1.15 -2.51
C ARG A 893 27.94 0.16 -3.16
N GLY A 894 27.16 0.65 -4.11
CA GLY A 894 27.54 1.82 -4.89
C GLY A 894 26.69 2.01 -6.13
N LEU A 895 26.91 3.14 -6.81
CA LEU A 895 26.32 3.44 -8.11
C LEU A 895 27.42 3.87 -9.05
N CYS A 896 27.30 3.46 -10.30
CA CYS A 896 28.21 3.88 -11.34
C CYS A 896 27.39 4.34 -12.54
N PHE A 897 27.66 5.56 -13.00
CA PHE A 897 27.07 6.14 -14.20
C PHE A 897 28.20 6.53 -15.15
N VAL A 898 28.11 6.06 -16.39
CA VAL A 898 29.11 6.31 -17.43
C VAL A 898 28.40 6.85 -18.66
N ASN A 899 28.72 8.07 -19.08
CA ASN A 899 28.13 8.70 -20.26
C ASN A 899 26.59 8.84 -20.18
N VAL A 900 26.05 9.19 -19.01
CA VAL A 900 24.61 9.33 -18.76
C VAL A 900 24.21 10.80 -18.70
N THR A 901 23.09 11.14 -19.33
CA THR A 901 22.50 12.50 -19.28
C THR A 901 21.36 12.56 -18.28
N PHE A 902 21.49 13.40 -17.27
CA PHE A 902 20.47 13.63 -16.26
C PHE A 902 19.51 14.68 -16.81
N THR A 903 18.21 14.43 -16.75
CA THR A 903 17.17 15.31 -17.32
C THR A 903 16.40 16.09 -16.25
N ALA A 904 16.72 15.83 -14.98
CA ALA A 904 16.14 16.49 -13.82
C ALA A 904 17.14 16.46 -12.66
N ALA A 905 16.93 17.32 -11.67
CA ALA A 905 17.68 17.34 -10.42
C ALA A 905 17.59 16.00 -9.69
N ILE A 906 18.74 15.38 -9.46
CA ILE A 906 18.85 14.11 -8.77
C ILE A 906 19.37 14.33 -7.34
N VAL A 907 18.69 13.68 -6.39
CA VAL A 907 19.18 13.54 -5.01
C VAL A 907 19.64 12.09 -4.82
N LEU A 908 20.94 11.91 -4.70
CA LEU A 908 21.56 10.65 -4.29
C LEU A 908 21.67 10.62 -2.76
N ASP A 909 20.63 10.10 -2.12
CA ASP A 909 20.63 9.94 -0.67
C ASP A 909 21.30 8.61 -0.28
N LEU A 910 22.49 8.70 0.33
CA LEU A 910 23.28 7.52 0.66
C LEU A 910 22.70 6.73 1.83
N SER A 911 21.63 7.21 2.48
CA SER A 911 20.92 6.47 3.54
C SER A 911 20.19 5.23 3.02
N TYR A 912 19.86 5.20 1.71
CA TYR A 912 19.25 4.05 1.04
C TYR A 912 20.19 2.87 0.85
N PHE A 913 21.50 3.07 0.98
CA PHE A 913 22.49 1.99 0.84
C PHE A 913 22.73 1.31 2.18
N ASP A 914 22.80 -0.02 2.15
CA ASP A 914 23.10 -0.83 3.33
C ASP A 914 24.58 -1.23 3.35
N ALA A 915 25.43 -0.36 3.91
CA ALA A 915 26.86 -0.58 4.01
C ALA A 915 27.46 -0.12 5.36
N PRO A 916 26.94 -0.56 6.52
CA PRO A 916 27.36 -0.07 7.84
C PRO A 916 28.85 -0.29 8.18
N GLN A 917 29.57 -1.13 7.43
CA GLN A 917 31.02 -1.37 7.62
C GLN A 917 31.83 -1.33 6.32
N HIS A 918 31.21 -0.91 5.22
CA HIS A 918 31.84 -0.96 3.90
C HIS A 918 31.81 0.40 3.22
N THR A 919 32.77 0.60 2.32
CA THR A 919 32.85 1.79 1.50
C THR A 919 31.75 1.77 0.45
N LEU A 920 31.00 2.86 0.33
CA LEU A 920 30.11 3.10 -0.80
C LEU A 920 30.87 3.75 -1.95
N ASN A 921 30.85 3.13 -3.13
CA ASN A 921 31.52 3.68 -4.31
C ASN A 921 30.50 4.37 -5.22
N ILE A 922 30.60 5.68 -5.38
CA ILE A 922 29.75 6.47 -6.27
C ILE A 922 30.63 7.03 -7.39
N THR A 923 30.41 6.57 -8.61
CA THR A 923 31.21 6.97 -9.77
C THR A 923 30.33 7.64 -10.82
N LEU A 924 30.66 8.87 -11.22
CA LEU A 924 30.07 9.61 -12.32
C LEU A 924 31.16 9.96 -13.33
N LEU A 925 31.22 9.19 -14.41
CA LEU A 925 32.22 9.36 -15.46
C LEU A 925 31.54 9.92 -16.72
N GLN A 926 32.00 11.05 -17.22
CA GLN A 926 31.51 11.65 -18.47
C GLN A 926 29.98 11.90 -18.48
N CYS A 927 29.41 12.24 -17.32
CA CYS A 927 27.97 12.48 -17.20
C CYS A 927 27.62 13.94 -17.49
N VAL A 928 26.39 14.17 -17.95
CA VAL A 928 25.80 15.50 -18.07
C VAL A 928 24.79 15.65 -16.94
N LEU A 929 25.04 16.57 -16.01
CA LEU A 929 24.29 16.75 -14.78
C LEU A 929 23.31 17.92 -14.91
N VAL A 930 22.08 17.73 -14.43
CA VAL A 930 21.08 18.79 -14.27
C VAL A 930 20.76 18.87 -12.78
N GLY A 931 21.65 19.45 -11.98
CA GLY A 931 21.57 19.47 -10.52
C GLY A 931 21.80 18.08 -9.89
N LEU A 932 22.79 17.98 -9.01
CA LEU A 932 23.08 16.75 -8.30
C LEU A 932 23.35 17.03 -6.83
N SER A 933 22.57 16.43 -5.94
CA SER A 933 22.78 16.52 -4.49
C SER A 933 23.13 15.14 -3.94
N ILE A 934 24.31 15.00 -3.31
CA ILE A 934 24.77 13.77 -2.66
C ILE A 934 24.64 13.96 -1.15
N ARG A 935 23.74 13.20 -0.53
CA ARG A 935 23.51 13.26 0.92
C ARG A 935 24.26 12.15 1.65
N GLY A 936 25.18 12.52 2.52
CA GLY A 936 25.91 11.61 3.38
C GLY A 936 25.01 10.97 4.44
N SER A 937 25.23 9.68 4.69
CA SER A 937 24.52 8.86 5.69
C SER A 937 25.35 8.53 6.93
N GLY A 938 26.56 9.09 7.03
CA GLY A 938 27.59 8.71 8.00
C GLY A 938 28.40 7.46 7.61
N ALA A 939 28.04 6.77 6.53
CA ALA A 939 28.85 5.68 5.98
C ALA A 939 30.15 6.20 5.34
N ARG A 940 31.17 5.34 5.25
CA ARG A 940 32.39 5.65 4.48
C ARG A 940 32.08 5.62 2.99
N VAL A 941 32.49 6.65 2.24
CA VAL A 941 32.15 6.80 0.82
C VAL A 941 33.38 7.18 0.00
N HIS A 942 33.48 6.62 -1.19
CA HIS A 942 34.37 7.07 -2.26
C HIS A 942 33.51 7.63 -3.39
N VAL A 943 33.47 8.95 -3.53
CA VAL A 943 32.79 9.64 -4.63
C VAL A 943 33.83 10.08 -5.65
N ASP A 944 33.65 9.66 -6.90
CA ASP A 944 34.50 10.03 -8.03
C ASP A 944 33.62 10.63 -9.14
N VAL A 945 33.79 11.92 -9.38
CA VAL A 945 33.16 12.63 -10.50
C VAL A 945 34.26 13.06 -11.46
N THR A 946 34.38 12.34 -12.58
CA THR A 946 35.48 12.54 -13.53
C THR A 946 34.94 12.91 -14.91
N SER A 947 35.55 13.92 -15.52
CA SER A 947 35.26 14.38 -16.90
C SER A 947 33.78 14.65 -17.19
N SER A 948 33.02 15.05 -16.16
CA SER A 948 31.59 15.30 -16.23
C SER A 948 31.29 16.81 -16.35
N MET A 949 30.11 17.16 -16.81
CA MET A 949 29.68 18.54 -16.97
C MET A 949 28.36 18.82 -16.27
N LEU A 950 28.19 20.06 -15.82
CA LEU A 950 26.95 20.58 -15.27
C LEU A 950 26.26 21.44 -16.33
N ASP A 951 25.10 21.00 -16.80
CA ASP A 951 24.29 21.73 -17.80
C ASP A 951 23.39 22.77 -17.12
N PHE A 952 22.83 22.43 -15.96
CA PHE A 952 22.01 23.33 -15.15
C PHE A 952 22.03 22.94 -13.67
N GLY A 953 21.79 23.90 -12.77
CA GLY A 953 21.73 23.66 -11.32
C GLY A 953 23.10 23.77 -10.65
N ALA A 954 23.31 23.00 -9.57
CA ALA A 954 24.53 22.97 -8.78
C ALA A 954 24.88 21.52 -8.36
N LEU A 955 26.15 21.30 -7.99
CA LEU A 955 26.61 20.08 -7.35
C LEU A 955 26.71 20.29 -5.83
N GLU A 956 25.86 19.60 -5.08
CA GLU A 956 25.73 19.78 -3.64
C GLU A 956 26.13 18.53 -2.87
N PHE A 957 26.95 18.70 -1.83
CA PHE A 957 27.28 17.67 -0.86
C PHE A 957 26.71 18.07 0.49
N GLN A 958 25.83 17.23 1.04
CA GLN A 958 25.09 17.56 2.24
C GLN A 958 25.20 16.46 3.30
N GLY A 959 25.41 16.85 4.55
CA GLY A 959 25.39 15.93 5.70
C GLY A 959 26.74 15.29 6.01
N TYR A 960 26.71 14.27 6.86
CA TYR A 960 27.90 13.66 7.43
C TYR A 960 28.37 12.46 6.61
N PHE A 961 29.67 12.39 6.34
CA PHE A 961 30.33 11.27 5.67
C PHE A 961 31.28 10.60 6.67
N GLY A 962 31.33 9.28 6.67
CA GLY A 962 32.11 8.52 7.64
C GLY A 962 33.62 8.78 7.49
N ALA A 963 34.38 8.51 8.56
CA ALA A 963 35.83 8.62 8.56
C ALA A 963 36.47 7.83 7.39
N SER A 964 37.58 8.34 6.88
CA SER A 964 38.25 7.79 5.67
C SER A 964 37.45 7.85 4.37
N SER A 965 36.42 8.69 4.28
CA SER A 965 35.74 8.96 3.00
C SER A 965 36.62 9.79 2.06
N GLN A 966 36.44 9.61 0.76
CA GLN A 966 37.15 10.34 -0.28
C GLN A 966 36.14 10.92 -1.27
N ILE A 967 36.26 12.20 -1.57
CA ILE A 967 35.46 12.87 -2.59
C ILE A 967 36.43 13.48 -3.59
N LEU A 968 36.32 13.07 -4.84
CA LEU A 968 37.23 13.42 -5.92
C LEU A 968 36.43 13.98 -7.10
N LEU A 969 36.76 15.20 -7.51
CA LEU A 969 36.25 15.82 -8.74
C LEU A 969 37.43 16.17 -9.64
N VAL A 970 37.47 15.58 -10.83
CA VAL A 970 38.62 15.73 -11.76
C VAL A 970 38.17 16.06 -13.17
N GLY A 971 38.77 17.08 -13.77
CA GLY A 971 38.58 17.40 -15.18
C GLY A 971 37.14 17.72 -15.56
N CYS A 972 36.34 18.24 -14.62
CA CYS A 972 34.93 18.57 -14.82
C CYS A 972 34.74 20.02 -15.26
N THR A 973 33.62 20.28 -15.94
CA THR A 973 33.18 21.63 -16.33
C THR A 973 31.86 21.94 -15.63
N LEU A 974 31.91 22.73 -14.56
CA LEU A 974 30.80 22.99 -13.65
C LEU A 974 30.44 24.47 -13.68
N VAL A 975 29.63 24.86 -14.65
CA VAL A 975 29.17 26.25 -14.80
C VAL A 975 27.71 26.34 -14.37
N ALA A 976 27.46 27.14 -13.34
CA ALA A 976 26.15 27.32 -12.76
C ALA A 976 25.67 28.77 -12.90
N THR A 977 24.37 28.95 -13.11
CA THR A 977 23.69 30.26 -13.01
C THR A 977 23.10 30.49 -11.61
N SER A 978 23.36 29.58 -10.68
CA SER A 978 23.04 29.72 -9.26
C SER A 978 24.14 30.48 -8.53
N GLY A 979 23.84 30.89 -7.29
CA GLY A 979 24.82 31.56 -6.42
C GLY A 979 26.11 30.76 -6.22
N TYR A 980 26.09 29.44 -6.41
CA TYR A 980 27.28 28.60 -6.39
C TYR A 980 27.23 27.46 -7.42
N ALA A 981 28.40 26.95 -7.82
CA ALA A 981 28.50 25.76 -8.67
C ALA A 981 28.69 24.48 -7.85
N ILE A 982 29.55 24.53 -6.83
CA ILE A 982 29.73 23.47 -5.84
C ILE A 982 29.40 24.00 -4.45
N SER A 983 28.61 23.25 -3.67
CA SER A 983 28.25 23.62 -2.29
C SER A 983 28.39 22.45 -1.33
N PHE A 984 29.02 22.72 -0.17
CA PHE A 984 29.19 21.78 0.93
C PHE A 984 28.42 22.28 2.17
N VAL A 985 27.34 21.58 2.52
CA VAL A 985 26.39 22.00 3.59
C VAL A 985 26.36 20.99 4.72
N LYS A 986 26.58 21.45 5.97
CA LYS A 986 26.74 20.58 7.15
C LYS A 986 27.84 19.51 6.94
N PHE A 987 28.88 19.89 6.23
CA PHE A 987 30.00 19.03 5.87
C PHE A 987 31.14 19.26 6.88
N THR A 988 31.54 18.20 7.59
CA THR A 988 32.67 18.25 8.53
C THR A 988 33.64 17.13 8.14
N LEU A 989 34.89 17.47 7.84
CA LEU A 989 35.90 16.47 7.52
C LEU A 989 36.49 15.93 8.80
N SER A 990 36.08 14.71 9.16
CA SER A 990 36.68 13.95 10.26
C SER A 990 38.00 13.29 9.84
N ALA A 991 38.62 12.54 10.77
CA ALA A 991 39.91 11.92 10.57
C ALA A 991 40.01 11.09 9.27
N ASN A 992 41.10 11.30 8.54
CA ASN A 992 41.47 10.66 7.27
C ASN A 992 40.50 10.89 6.10
N MET A 993 39.56 11.83 6.21
CA MET A 993 38.69 12.19 5.10
C MET A 993 39.41 13.14 4.14
N VAL A 994 39.25 12.93 2.82
CA VAL A 994 39.92 13.74 1.79
C VAL A 994 38.92 14.25 0.76
N LEU A 995 38.94 15.55 0.50
CA LEU A 995 38.24 16.21 -0.60
C LEU A 995 39.26 16.76 -1.60
N LEU A 996 39.17 16.34 -2.85
CA LEU A 996 40.07 16.71 -3.94
C LEU A 996 39.27 17.34 -5.09
N LEU A 997 39.53 18.61 -5.38
CA LEU A 997 39.04 19.32 -6.56
C LEU A 997 40.24 19.58 -7.48
N LEU A 998 40.40 18.79 -8.54
CA LEU A 998 41.59 18.80 -9.39
C LEU A 998 41.25 19.12 -10.85
N ASP A 999 41.96 20.09 -11.44
CA ASP A 999 41.93 20.37 -12.88
C ASP A 999 40.52 20.64 -13.45
N ASN A 1000 39.65 21.28 -12.67
CA ASN A 1000 38.27 21.59 -13.09
C ASN A 1000 38.12 23.03 -13.60
N TYR A 1001 37.12 23.26 -14.44
CA TYR A 1001 36.61 24.59 -14.75
C TYR A 1001 35.30 24.81 -13.98
N ILE A 1002 35.29 25.77 -13.05
CA ILE A 1002 34.16 26.00 -12.14
C ILE A 1002 33.76 27.48 -12.20
N GLY A 1003 32.52 27.74 -12.61
CA GLY A 1003 31.99 29.10 -12.76
C GLY A 1003 30.62 29.23 -12.11
N ALA A 1004 30.36 30.32 -11.40
CA ALA A 1004 29.06 30.58 -10.77
C ALA A 1004 28.68 32.07 -10.79
N ASP A 1005 27.48 32.40 -10.31
CA ASP A 1005 27.10 33.80 -10.13
C ASP A 1005 27.91 34.46 -9.01
N ARG A 1006 27.99 33.84 -7.83
CA ARG A 1006 28.61 34.45 -6.62
C ARG A 1006 29.81 33.68 -6.07
N TYR A 1007 29.75 32.36 -5.99
CA TYR A 1007 30.79 31.53 -5.38
C TYR A 1007 31.10 30.32 -6.25
N ALA A 1008 32.30 30.18 -6.82
CA ALA A 1008 32.59 28.98 -7.61
C ALA A 1008 32.52 27.72 -6.71
N VAL A 1009 33.18 27.77 -5.55
CA VAL A 1009 33.10 26.73 -4.51
C VAL A 1009 32.67 27.34 -3.17
N TYR A 1010 31.61 26.79 -2.57
CA TYR A 1010 31.03 27.29 -1.33
C TYR A 1010 31.05 26.22 -0.21
N PHE A 1011 31.62 26.57 0.93
CA PHE A 1011 31.60 25.78 2.16
C PHE A 1011 30.80 26.50 3.23
N PHE A 1012 29.66 25.92 3.62
CA PHE A 1012 28.89 26.45 4.75
C PHE A 1012 29.68 26.31 6.07
N ASN A 1013 30.39 25.19 6.25
CA ASN A 1013 31.35 24.97 7.33
C ASN A 1013 32.63 24.35 6.74
N GLY A 1014 33.78 24.99 6.91
CA GLY A 1014 35.11 24.49 6.54
C GLY A 1014 35.87 23.99 7.77
N VAL A 1015 35.28 23.04 8.51
CA VAL A 1015 35.91 22.43 9.68
C VAL A 1015 36.60 21.13 9.27
N VAL A 1016 37.91 21.09 9.45
CA VAL A 1016 38.79 19.96 9.12
C VAL A 1016 39.45 19.46 10.40
N ASP A 1017 39.03 18.29 10.86
CA ASP A 1017 39.51 17.62 12.07
C ASP A 1017 40.24 16.32 11.68
N GLY A 1018 41.54 16.43 11.38
CA GLY A 1018 42.38 15.29 11.00
C GLY A 1018 42.22 14.76 9.57
N GLY A 1019 41.80 15.58 8.60
CA GLY A 1019 41.65 15.23 7.18
C GLY A 1019 42.21 16.30 6.24
N GLY A 1020 41.74 16.34 4.99
CA GLY A 1020 42.29 17.23 3.96
C GLY A 1020 41.28 17.77 2.95
N ILE A 1021 41.39 19.05 2.62
CA ILE A 1021 40.79 19.67 1.43
C ILE A 1021 41.92 20.16 0.53
N ILE A 1022 41.93 19.72 -0.73
CA ILE A 1022 42.85 20.19 -1.76
C ILE A 1022 42.04 20.71 -2.94
N VAL A 1023 42.25 21.99 -3.26
CA VAL A 1023 41.72 22.64 -4.46
C VAL A 1023 42.91 22.99 -5.33
N LYS A 1024 43.17 22.20 -6.38
CA LYS A 1024 44.39 22.34 -7.20
C LYS A 1024 44.15 22.31 -8.71
N GLY A 1025 44.84 23.18 -9.46
CA GLY A 1025 44.79 23.16 -10.92
C GLY A 1025 43.48 23.67 -11.52
N ASN A 1026 42.59 24.27 -10.72
CA ASN A 1026 41.26 24.66 -11.18
C ASN A 1026 41.28 26.07 -11.79
N THR A 1027 40.37 26.29 -12.73
CA THR A 1027 39.97 27.63 -13.17
C THR A 1027 38.66 27.98 -12.47
N LEU A 1028 38.68 28.96 -11.57
CA LEU A 1028 37.55 29.36 -10.75
C LEU A 1028 37.13 30.79 -11.14
N SER A 1029 35.83 30.99 -11.41
CA SER A 1029 35.34 32.31 -11.81
C SER A 1029 33.95 32.63 -11.28
N THR A 1030 33.68 33.93 -11.11
CA THR A 1030 32.35 34.45 -10.78
C THR A 1030 31.91 35.47 -11.84
N THR A 1031 30.59 35.65 -12.00
CA THR A 1031 30.04 36.56 -13.01
C THR A 1031 29.36 37.81 -12.43
N LYS A 1032 29.03 37.82 -11.13
CA LYS A 1032 28.54 39.02 -10.43
C LYS A 1032 29.65 39.62 -9.58
N ASP A 1033 29.61 40.95 -9.44
CA ASP A 1033 30.53 41.76 -8.64
C ASP A 1033 29.75 42.81 -7.79
N ASP A 1034 28.57 42.44 -7.26
CA ASP A 1034 27.61 43.42 -6.72
C ASP A 1034 27.73 43.67 -5.20
N ASP A 1035 28.18 42.69 -4.41
CA ASP A 1035 28.08 42.72 -2.93
C ASP A 1035 29.43 42.61 -2.19
N SER A 1036 30.57 42.69 -2.90
CA SER A 1036 31.94 42.49 -2.36
C SER A 1036 32.24 41.09 -1.83
N VAL A 1037 31.27 40.18 -1.86
CA VAL A 1037 31.39 38.84 -1.26
C VAL A 1037 31.77 37.79 -2.29
N GLU A 1038 31.62 38.09 -3.56
CA GLU A 1038 31.81 37.16 -4.66
C GLU A 1038 33.25 36.62 -4.69
N SER A 1039 33.38 35.30 -4.80
CA SER A 1039 34.68 34.66 -4.64
C SER A 1039 34.85 33.35 -5.38
N SER A 1040 36.10 33.01 -5.66
CA SER A 1040 36.46 31.72 -6.23
C SER A 1040 36.25 30.59 -5.20
N VAL A 1041 36.64 30.82 -3.94
CA VAL A 1041 36.35 29.92 -2.81
C VAL A 1041 35.76 30.72 -1.66
N CYS A 1042 34.64 30.26 -1.11
CA CYS A 1042 33.96 30.89 0.02
C CYS A 1042 33.81 29.89 1.18
N VAL A 1043 34.20 30.28 2.38
CA VAL A 1043 34.10 29.45 3.58
C VAL A 1043 33.47 30.23 4.74
N ASN A 1044 32.30 29.81 5.22
CA ASN A 1044 31.52 30.53 6.23
C ASN A 1044 32.00 30.40 7.69
N SER A 1045 32.76 29.35 7.99
CA SER A 1045 33.33 29.08 9.30
C SER A 1045 34.54 28.19 9.12
N VAL A 1046 35.72 28.61 9.59
CA VAL A 1046 36.98 27.89 9.35
C VAL A 1046 37.55 27.36 10.66
N GLY A 1047 37.75 26.05 10.73
CA GLY A 1047 38.35 25.37 11.88
C GLY A 1047 39.23 24.22 11.44
N VAL A 1048 40.53 24.46 11.29
CA VAL A 1048 41.49 23.44 10.82
C VAL A 1048 42.33 22.98 12.00
N LYS A 1049 42.23 21.70 12.38
CA LYS A 1049 42.89 21.20 13.58
C LYS A 1049 43.37 19.76 13.48
N ASN A 1050 44.17 19.35 14.45
CA ASN A 1050 44.65 17.98 14.65
C ASN A 1050 45.36 17.41 13.41
N GLY A 1051 46.28 18.19 12.83
CA GLY A 1051 46.98 17.83 11.59
C GLY A 1051 46.13 17.93 10.31
N GLY A 1052 44.91 18.45 10.39
CA GLY A 1052 44.08 18.71 9.23
C GLY A 1052 44.65 19.80 8.32
N TYR A 1053 44.32 19.76 7.04
CA TYR A 1053 44.80 20.75 6.07
C TYR A 1053 43.71 21.24 5.11
N PHE A 1054 43.79 22.53 4.76
CA PHE A 1054 43.02 23.18 3.72
C PHE A 1054 44.00 23.89 2.78
N ASP A 1055 44.19 23.34 1.60
CA ASP A 1055 45.18 23.78 0.61
C ASP A 1055 44.52 24.21 -0.69
N VAL A 1056 44.79 25.43 -1.12
CA VAL A 1056 44.35 26.02 -2.39
C VAL A 1056 45.61 26.32 -3.20
N GLU A 1057 45.95 25.46 -4.14
CA GLU A 1057 47.25 25.50 -4.83
C GLU A 1057 47.11 25.57 -6.36
N ASN A 1058 47.91 26.37 -7.06
CA ASN A 1058 47.98 26.36 -8.52
C ASN A 1058 46.60 26.55 -9.20
N ASN A 1059 45.78 27.47 -8.70
CA ASN A 1059 44.47 27.79 -9.30
C ASN A 1059 44.55 29.11 -10.06
N THR A 1060 43.80 29.21 -11.16
CA THR A 1060 43.54 30.47 -11.87
C THR A 1060 42.18 30.99 -11.42
N MET A 1061 42.15 32.17 -10.81
CA MET A 1061 40.97 32.73 -10.15
C MET A 1061 40.61 34.09 -10.75
N SER A 1062 39.33 34.31 -11.01
CA SER A 1062 38.80 35.60 -11.46
C SER A 1062 37.47 35.91 -10.79
N SER A 1063 37.51 36.79 -9.80
CA SER A 1063 36.38 37.15 -8.93
C SER A 1063 36.72 38.39 -8.09
N VAL A 1064 35.78 38.94 -7.33
CA VAL A 1064 36.09 40.03 -6.36
C VAL A 1064 37.10 39.55 -5.32
N ASN A 1065 36.96 38.33 -4.80
CA ASN A 1065 37.93 37.74 -3.88
C ASN A 1065 38.41 36.37 -4.37
N GLY A 1066 39.68 36.02 -4.16
CA GLY A 1066 40.15 34.65 -4.43
C GLY A 1066 39.52 33.67 -3.43
N VAL A 1067 39.96 33.77 -2.17
CA VAL A 1067 39.49 32.98 -1.05
C VAL A 1067 38.92 33.90 0.02
N ILE A 1068 37.61 33.81 0.27
CA ILE A 1068 36.94 34.55 1.35
C ILE A 1068 36.65 33.62 2.53
N LEU A 1069 37.12 34.03 3.70
CA LEU A 1069 36.97 33.32 4.96
C LEU A 1069 36.08 34.16 5.88
N PHE A 1070 34.84 33.72 6.00
CA PHE A 1070 33.81 34.35 6.80
C PHE A 1070 33.89 33.90 8.27
N GLY A 1071 33.59 34.84 9.17
CA GLY A 1071 33.66 34.62 10.62
C GLY A 1071 35.08 34.43 11.15
N ASP A 1072 35.18 34.06 12.43
CA ASP A 1072 36.46 33.80 13.07
C ASP A 1072 37.09 32.51 12.52
N THR A 1073 38.37 32.61 12.15
CA THR A 1073 39.16 31.49 11.64
C THR A 1073 40.07 30.95 12.73
N THR A 1074 40.01 29.64 12.96
CA THR A 1074 40.86 28.96 13.94
C THR A 1074 41.68 27.87 13.27
N VAL A 1075 43.00 27.90 13.47
CA VAL A 1075 43.91 26.84 13.06
C VAL A 1075 44.68 26.38 14.29
N SER A 1076 44.53 25.12 14.69
CA SER A 1076 45.14 24.63 15.94
C SER A 1076 45.77 23.25 15.80
N SER A 1077 46.57 22.82 16.78
CA SER A 1077 47.06 21.44 16.88
C SER A 1077 47.68 20.92 15.57
N ALA A 1078 48.71 21.61 15.07
CA ALA A 1078 49.40 21.32 13.81
C ALA A 1078 48.53 21.35 12.53
N GLY A 1079 47.40 22.06 12.54
CA GLY A 1079 46.60 22.31 11.34
C GLY A 1079 47.30 23.23 10.33
N LEU A 1080 46.97 23.11 9.04
CA LEU A 1080 47.55 23.90 7.95
C LEU A 1080 46.47 24.55 7.08
N LEU A 1081 46.50 25.88 6.96
CA LEU A 1081 45.71 26.65 5.99
C LEU A 1081 46.66 27.26 4.95
N ARG A 1082 46.51 26.94 3.66
CA ARG A 1082 47.47 27.35 2.63
C ARG A 1082 46.79 27.83 1.35
N VAL A 1083 47.30 28.95 0.81
CA VAL A 1083 46.98 29.47 -0.52
C VAL A 1083 48.29 29.70 -1.25
N ALA A 1084 48.57 28.89 -2.27
CA ALA A 1084 49.88 28.88 -2.91
C ALA A 1084 49.86 28.80 -4.44
N ASP A 1085 50.86 29.41 -5.08
CA ASP A 1085 51.09 29.34 -6.53
C ASP A 1085 49.85 29.69 -7.39
N CYS A 1086 48.91 30.45 -6.84
CA CYS A 1086 47.68 30.81 -7.53
C CYS A 1086 47.88 32.07 -8.37
N THR A 1087 47.19 32.14 -9.51
CA THR A 1087 47.05 33.37 -10.30
C THR A 1087 45.67 33.94 -10.05
N PHE A 1088 45.58 35.17 -9.55
CA PHE A 1088 44.31 35.83 -9.23
C PHE A 1088 44.21 37.19 -9.91
N ASP A 1089 43.17 37.37 -10.71
CA ASP A 1089 42.82 38.64 -11.31
C ASP A 1089 41.55 39.19 -10.65
N GLY A 1090 41.69 40.27 -9.88
CA GLY A 1090 40.59 40.91 -9.18
C GLY A 1090 39.61 41.60 -10.12
N GLY A 1091 38.32 41.48 -9.84
CA GLY A 1091 37.27 42.28 -10.50
C GLY A 1091 37.44 43.77 -10.19
N THR A 1092 37.46 44.63 -11.21
CA THR A 1092 37.86 46.06 -11.07
C THR A 1092 36.70 47.03 -10.87
N GLU A 1093 35.45 46.57 -10.80
CA GLU A 1093 34.33 47.49 -11.01
C GLU A 1093 33.92 48.32 -9.78
N PHE A 1094 33.91 47.77 -8.54
CA PHE A 1094 33.31 48.49 -7.39
C PHE A 1094 33.88 48.25 -5.97
N PHE A 1095 34.68 47.21 -5.74
CA PHE A 1095 35.15 46.82 -4.40
C PHE A 1095 36.64 46.57 -4.38
N ASP A 1096 37.29 46.73 -3.22
CA ASP A 1096 38.71 46.45 -3.03
C ASP A 1096 38.92 44.94 -3.05
N PRO A 1097 39.42 44.36 -4.16
CA PRO A 1097 39.46 42.92 -4.33
C PRO A 1097 40.70 42.37 -3.61
N ALA A 1098 40.60 41.13 -3.13
CA ALA A 1098 41.68 40.50 -2.38
C ALA A 1098 41.85 39.02 -2.73
N LEU A 1099 43.09 38.57 -2.88
CA LEU A 1099 43.37 37.13 -3.02
C LEU A 1099 42.88 36.37 -1.79
N VAL A 1100 43.21 36.84 -0.59
CA VAL A 1100 42.72 36.27 0.67
C VAL A 1100 42.01 37.34 1.49
N TYR A 1101 40.75 37.11 1.80
CA TYR A 1101 39.91 38.05 2.56
C TYR A 1101 39.42 37.40 3.86
N PHE A 1102 39.66 38.04 5.01
CA PHE A 1102 39.09 37.62 6.29
C PHE A 1102 38.05 38.61 6.78
N SER A 1103 36.87 38.12 7.15
CA SER A 1103 35.83 38.94 7.79
C SER A 1103 35.79 38.81 9.33
N GLY A 1104 36.67 38.00 9.92
CA GLY A 1104 36.75 37.76 11.36
C GLY A 1104 38.19 37.68 11.86
N SER A 1105 38.37 37.42 13.15
CA SER A 1105 39.70 37.27 13.75
C SER A 1105 40.32 35.94 13.34
N VAL A 1106 41.64 35.90 13.24
CA VAL A 1106 42.41 34.70 12.91
C VAL A 1106 43.22 34.28 14.12
N THR A 1107 43.01 33.05 14.60
CA THR A 1107 43.75 32.49 15.75
C THR A 1107 44.50 31.24 15.32
N LEU A 1108 45.82 31.24 15.53
CA LEU A 1108 46.70 30.12 15.30
C LEU A 1108 47.35 29.67 16.61
N GLU A 1109 47.28 28.37 16.91
CA GLU A 1109 47.90 27.82 18.12
C GLU A 1109 48.39 26.38 17.98
N GLY A 1110 49.27 25.95 18.90
CA GLY A 1110 49.65 24.54 19.01
C GLY A 1110 50.35 23.97 17.77
N GLY A 1111 51.26 24.72 17.16
CA GLY A 1111 52.03 24.25 15.99
C GLY A 1111 51.32 24.44 14.65
N ALA A 1112 50.19 25.15 14.64
CA ALA A 1112 49.42 25.47 13.44
C ALA A 1112 50.19 26.36 12.45
N GLN A 1113 49.88 26.22 11.16
CA GLN A 1113 50.45 27.09 10.14
C GLN A 1113 49.40 27.71 9.22
N TRP A 1114 49.65 28.96 8.84
CA TRP A 1114 48.95 29.62 7.76
C TRP A 1114 49.96 30.18 6.75
N ARG A 1115 49.81 29.81 5.49
CA ARG A 1115 50.77 30.15 4.43
C ARG A 1115 50.07 30.78 3.24
N VAL A 1116 50.57 31.92 2.79
CA VAL A 1116 50.17 32.57 1.53
C VAL A 1116 51.45 32.82 0.75
N GLU A 1117 51.72 31.97 -0.24
CA GLU A 1117 53.05 31.91 -0.86
C GLU A 1117 53.05 31.69 -2.38
N GLY A 1118 53.99 32.29 -3.11
CA GLY A 1118 54.15 32.03 -4.56
C GLY A 1118 53.03 32.55 -5.46
N ASN A 1119 52.07 33.32 -4.93
CA ASN A 1119 50.90 33.75 -5.70
C ASN A 1119 51.20 34.94 -6.63
N SER A 1120 50.54 35.01 -7.78
CA SER A 1120 50.56 36.13 -8.71
C SER A 1120 49.21 36.85 -8.71
N VAL A 1121 49.17 38.11 -8.28
CA VAL A 1121 47.93 38.85 -8.02
C VAL A 1121 47.86 40.10 -8.89
N GLY A 1122 46.86 40.19 -9.77
CA GLY A 1122 46.56 41.34 -10.62
C GLY A 1122 45.39 42.16 -10.09
N ALA A 1123 45.52 43.50 -10.10
CA ALA A 1123 44.49 44.45 -9.72
C ALA A 1123 43.76 44.15 -8.39
N ALA A 1124 44.47 43.62 -7.39
CA ALA A 1124 43.94 43.26 -6.08
C ALA A 1124 45.01 43.27 -4.99
N SER A 1125 44.59 43.35 -3.72
CA SER A 1125 45.46 43.10 -2.57
C SER A 1125 45.74 41.61 -2.40
N VAL A 1126 46.89 41.25 -1.83
CA VAL A 1126 47.19 39.85 -1.51
C VAL A 1126 46.40 39.39 -0.28
N LEU A 1127 46.24 40.28 0.70
CA LEU A 1127 45.56 40.00 1.96
C LEU A 1127 44.76 41.21 2.43
N THR A 1128 43.49 41.00 2.80
CA THR A 1128 42.63 42.03 3.38
C THR A 1128 41.98 41.55 4.68
N ILE A 1129 42.04 42.39 5.72
CA ILE A 1129 41.35 42.22 7.00
C ILE A 1129 40.75 43.59 7.38
N PRO A 1130 39.49 43.86 7.00
CA PRO A 1130 38.96 45.22 6.86
C PRO A 1130 38.65 45.90 8.20
N HIS A 1131 38.31 45.16 9.25
CA HIS A 1131 37.87 45.77 10.51
C HIS A 1131 38.99 45.78 11.55
N SER A 1132 39.30 46.96 12.10
CA SER A 1132 40.26 47.16 13.19
C SER A 1132 39.89 46.51 14.54
N LEU A 1133 38.80 45.73 14.60
CA LEU A 1133 38.43 44.91 15.76
C LEU A 1133 38.87 43.45 15.58
N GLN A 1134 39.18 43.04 14.35
CA GLN A 1134 39.64 41.69 14.01
C GLN A 1134 41.13 41.59 14.31
N LYS A 1135 41.52 40.48 14.95
CA LYS A 1135 42.90 40.29 15.40
C LYS A 1135 43.52 39.06 14.78
N ILE A 1136 44.82 39.13 14.51
CA ILE A 1136 45.63 37.95 14.22
C ILE A 1136 46.34 37.57 15.51
N ARG A 1137 46.08 36.38 16.04
CA ARG A 1137 46.76 35.88 17.24
C ARG A 1137 47.52 34.61 16.92
N LEU A 1138 48.80 34.60 17.26
CA LEU A 1138 49.63 33.41 17.18
C LEU A 1138 50.16 33.07 18.56
N SER A 1139 50.02 31.81 18.99
CA SER A 1139 50.58 31.34 20.26
C SER A 1139 51.11 29.92 20.16
N GLY A 1140 52.04 29.57 21.04
CA GLY A 1140 52.59 28.23 21.13
C GLY A 1140 53.75 27.95 20.16
N SER A 1141 54.48 26.87 20.45
CA SER A 1141 55.69 26.49 19.72
C SER A 1141 55.38 25.84 18.37
N GLY A 1142 56.15 26.23 17.35
CA GLY A 1142 55.99 25.74 15.98
C GLY A 1142 54.82 26.38 15.21
N THR A 1143 54.10 27.30 15.83
CA THR A 1143 53.02 28.05 15.19
C THR A 1143 53.62 29.11 14.28
N THR A 1144 53.29 29.08 12.98
CA THR A 1144 53.92 29.93 11.97
C THR A 1144 52.92 30.50 10.98
N VAL A 1145 52.94 31.83 10.78
CA VAL A 1145 52.32 32.48 9.61
C VAL A 1145 53.42 32.86 8.63
N ALA A 1146 53.28 32.49 7.36
CA ALA A 1146 54.22 32.83 6.29
C ALA A 1146 53.50 33.54 5.14
N LEU A 1147 53.91 34.78 4.87
CA LEU A 1147 53.46 35.58 3.72
C LEU A 1147 54.68 35.92 2.86
N ALA A 1148 55.01 35.06 1.90
CA ALA A 1148 56.29 35.10 1.22
C ALA A 1148 56.22 34.75 -0.27
N TYR A 1149 57.13 35.31 -1.09
CA TYR A 1149 57.23 34.97 -2.52
C TYR A 1149 56.00 35.30 -3.36
N ASN A 1150 55.10 36.18 -2.89
CA ASN A 1150 53.95 36.63 -3.67
C ASN A 1150 54.35 37.80 -4.57
N ARG A 1151 53.75 37.88 -5.76
CA ARG A 1151 53.95 38.96 -6.73
C ARG A 1151 52.62 39.65 -7.02
N GLN A 1152 52.53 40.92 -6.68
CA GLN A 1152 51.46 41.80 -7.13
C GLN A 1152 51.88 42.39 -8.49
N VAL A 1153 51.09 42.19 -9.54
CA VAL A 1153 51.45 42.55 -10.92
C VAL A 1153 51.47 44.06 -11.14
N ASP A 1154 50.62 44.79 -10.42
CA ASP A 1154 50.52 46.24 -10.42
C ASP A 1154 50.47 46.80 -8.99
N ASN A 1155 50.48 48.12 -8.87
CA ASN A 1155 50.42 48.84 -7.60
C ASN A 1155 49.11 49.59 -7.39
N SER A 1156 48.02 49.16 -8.05
CA SER A 1156 46.71 49.80 -7.93
C SER A 1156 46.11 49.63 -6.53
N TYR A 1157 46.45 48.54 -5.85
CA TYR A 1157 46.04 48.23 -4.48
C TYR A 1157 47.26 48.08 -3.56
N PRO A 1158 47.13 48.37 -2.25
CA PRO A 1158 48.17 48.04 -1.29
C PRO A 1158 48.42 46.52 -1.28
N PHE A 1159 49.65 46.11 -1.01
CA PHE A 1159 50.02 44.69 -0.93
C PHE A 1159 49.15 43.93 0.08
N ALA A 1160 48.93 44.54 1.25
CA ALA A 1160 47.98 44.08 2.25
C ALA A 1160 47.23 45.26 2.86
N ASP A 1161 45.93 45.08 3.14
CA ASP A 1161 45.05 46.12 3.68
C ASP A 1161 44.45 45.67 5.02
N PHE A 1162 45.11 46.06 6.13
CA PHE A 1162 44.60 45.82 7.48
C PHE A 1162 45.23 46.74 8.55
N SER A 1163 44.56 46.79 9.70
CA SER A 1163 44.95 47.41 10.98
C SER A 1163 46.29 46.92 11.59
N PRO A 1164 47.46 47.60 11.55
CA PRO A 1164 48.70 47.07 12.16
C PRO A 1164 48.65 46.71 13.67
N PRO A 1165 47.98 47.47 14.58
CA PRO A 1165 48.04 47.20 16.02
C PRO A 1165 47.25 45.98 16.51
N ASP A 1166 46.75 45.13 15.60
CA ASP A 1166 45.86 44.02 15.94
C ASP A 1166 46.47 42.62 15.73
N THR A 1167 47.77 42.56 15.41
CA THR A 1167 48.55 41.31 15.38
C THR A 1167 49.27 41.09 16.71
N ILE A 1168 49.06 39.94 17.33
CA ILE A 1168 49.66 39.53 18.62
C ILE A 1168 50.45 38.24 18.37
N VAL A 1169 51.78 38.32 18.49
CA VAL A 1169 52.66 37.15 18.31
C VAL A 1169 53.26 36.74 19.66
N GLU A 1170 52.70 35.70 20.28
CA GLU A 1170 53.25 35.16 21.52
C GLU A 1170 54.40 34.20 21.22
N LEU A 1171 55.63 34.68 21.40
CA LEU A 1171 56.85 33.86 21.27
C LEU A 1171 56.72 32.56 22.08
N PRO A 1172 57.10 31.40 21.51
CA PRO A 1172 57.96 31.23 20.33
C PRO A 1172 57.22 31.10 18.98
N ALA A 1173 55.95 31.51 18.88
CA ALA A 1173 55.27 31.60 17.59
C ALA A 1173 55.96 32.61 16.66
N ARG A 1174 55.81 32.43 15.35
CA ARG A 1174 56.47 33.27 14.33
C ARG A 1174 55.49 33.78 13.29
N PHE A 1175 55.61 35.04 12.95
CA PHE A 1175 54.99 35.62 11.76
C PHE A 1175 56.13 36.09 10.86
N VAL A 1176 56.27 35.49 9.69
CA VAL A 1176 57.35 35.78 8.75
C VAL A 1176 56.79 36.35 7.46
N VAL A 1177 57.36 37.47 7.02
CA VAL A 1177 57.00 38.16 5.77
C VAL A 1177 58.28 38.43 4.98
N GLY A 1178 58.31 38.11 3.69
CA GLY A 1178 59.50 38.44 2.92
C GLY A 1178 59.54 37.93 1.49
N CYS A 1179 60.40 38.56 0.71
CA CYS A 1179 60.51 38.37 -0.73
C CYS A 1179 59.17 38.44 -1.49
N ASN A 1180 58.30 39.37 -1.12
CA ASN A 1180 57.13 39.71 -1.92
C ASN A 1180 57.47 40.85 -2.88
N LEU A 1181 56.95 40.78 -4.11
CA LEU A 1181 57.22 41.72 -5.18
C LEU A 1181 55.96 42.52 -5.52
N GLN A 1182 56.12 43.81 -5.80
CA GLN A 1182 55.12 44.65 -6.46
C GLN A 1182 55.71 45.12 -7.79
N GLY A 1183 55.17 44.61 -8.89
CA GLY A 1183 55.84 44.62 -10.18
C GLY A 1183 57.12 43.77 -10.17
N ASP A 1184 58.26 44.44 -10.25
CA ASP A 1184 59.61 43.85 -10.19
C ASP A 1184 60.40 44.32 -8.95
N GLU A 1185 59.81 45.16 -8.11
CA GLU A 1185 60.44 45.71 -6.91
C GLU A 1185 59.96 44.97 -5.65
N GLU A 1186 60.86 44.80 -4.68
CA GLU A 1186 60.52 44.20 -3.39
C GLU A 1186 59.64 45.15 -2.57
N VAL A 1187 58.54 44.63 -2.01
CA VAL A 1187 57.57 45.40 -1.23
C VAL A 1187 58.25 46.01 0.01
N SER A 1188 58.04 47.30 0.24
CA SER A 1188 58.35 47.92 1.54
C SER A 1188 57.19 47.69 2.51
N TYR A 1189 57.53 47.26 3.72
CA TYR A 1189 56.57 46.94 4.79
C TYR A 1189 56.50 48.00 5.88
N ASP A 1190 57.09 49.19 5.65
CA ASP A 1190 57.10 50.29 6.61
C ASP A 1190 55.67 50.61 7.07
N ASP A 1191 55.43 50.58 8.38
CA ASP A 1191 54.13 50.80 9.03
C ASP A 1191 53.02 49.78 8.71
N VAL A 1192 53.30 48.68 7.99
CA VAL A 1192 52.29 47.65 7.65
C VAL A 1192 52.19 46.56 8.73
N PHE A 1193 53.33 46.07 9.22
CA PHE A 1193 53.40 45.00 10.24
C PHE A 1193 54.03 45.52 11.53
N PRO A 1194 53.63 45.02 12.72
CA PRO A 1194 54.29 45.36 13.97
C PRO A 1194 55.73 44.79 14.05
N GLU A 1195 56.57 45.34 14.93
CA GLU A 1195 57.98 44.94 15.11
C GLU A 1195 58.16 43.45 15.46
N GLU A 1196 57.11 42.78 15.94
CA GLU A 1196 57.07 41.35 16.27
C GLU A 1196 57.11 40.43 15.03
N VAL A 1197 56.83 40.97 13.84
CA VAL A 1197 56.85 40.25 12.56
C VAL A 1197 58.26 40.21 11.99
N GLU A 1198 58.76 39.02 11.68
CA GLU A 1198 60.09 38.81 11.11
C GLU A 1198 60.08 39.10 9.60
N VAL A 1199 60.77 40.17 9.19
CA VAL A 1199 60.92 40.54 7.78
C VAL A 1199 62.25 40.06 7.21
N PHE A 1200 62.24 39.38 6.07
CA PHE A 1200 63.46 38.98 5.33
C PHE A 1200 63.44 39.45 3.87
N ARG A 1201 64.64 39.65 3.30
CA ARG A 1201 64.81 40.17 1.93
C ARG A 1201 64.88 39.07 0.88
N CYS A 1202 64.48 39.37 -0.35
CA CYS A 1202 64.75 38.50 -1.51
C CYS A 1202 66.24 38.15 -1.62
N GLY A 1203 66.50 36.87 -1.93
CA GLY A 1203 67.86 36.30 -1.98
C GLY A 1203 68.43 35.86 -0.63
N THR A 1204 67.73 36.12 0.48
CA THR A 1204 68.00 35.48 1.77
C THR A 1204 67.02 34.34 2.02
N CYS A 1205 67.45 33.31 2.75
CA CYS A 1205 66.58 32.20 3.12
C CYS A 1205 66.13 32.35 4.56
N ASN A 1206 64.82 32.40 4.77
CA ASN A 1206 64.21 32.23 6.08
C ASN A 1206 63.70 30.79 6.20
N ASP A 1207 64.19 30.07 7.22
CA ASP A 1207 63.89 28.65 7.43
C ASP A 1207 62.39 28.40 7.60
N ASP A 1208 61.68 29.25 8.37
CA ASP A 1208 60.26 29.13 8.66
C ASP A 1208 59.36 29.45 7.45
N ALA A 1209 59.79 30.39 6.59
CA ALA A 1209 59.10 30.69 5.34
C ALA A 1209 59.28 29.56 4.32
N ALA A 1210 60.49 29.04 4.14
CA ALA A 1210 60.78 28.02 3.14
C ALA A 1210 60.22 26.64 3.50
N CYS A 1211 60.27 26.26 4.78
CA CYS A 1211 60.06 24.89 5.22
C CYS A 1211 58.97 24.77 6.30
N TYR A 1212 58.16 23.71 6.23
CA TYR A 1212 57.22 23.36 7.28
C TYR A 1212 57.98 22.75 8.47
N MET A 1213 58.31 23.58 9.46
CA MET A 1213 59.25 23.22 10.54
C MET A 1213 58.92 21.96 11.35
N PRO A 1214 57.65 21.62 11.66
CA PRO A 1214 57.35 20.34 12.30
C PRO A 1214 57.87 19.14 11.50
N GLY A 1215 57.81 19.21 10.17
CA GLY A 1215 58.20 18.16 9.22
C GLY A 1215 59.62 18.24 8.69
N THR A 1216 60.35 19.31 8.99
CA THR A 1216 61.68 19.55 8.42
C THR A 1216 62.76 18.92 9.29
N GLU A 1217 63.65 18.14 8.67
CA GLU A 1217 64.81 17.51 9.30
C GLU A 1217 66.03 18.45 9.31
N SER A 1218 66.33 19.06 8.17
CA SER A 1218 67.36 20.10 8.03
C SER A 1218 67.07 21.04 6.86
N VAL A 1219 67.55 22.27 6.96
CA VAL A 1219 67.39 23.32 5.92
C VAL A 1219 68.75 23.64 5.31
N ASP A 1220 68.89 23.50 4.00
CA ASP A 1220 70.04 24.02 3.27
C ASP A 1220 69.80 25.49 2.95
N ARG A 1221 70.32 26.37 3.81
CA ARG A 1221 70.19 27.83 3.67
C ARG A 1221 70.85 28.41 2.42
N SER A 1222 71.73 27.67 1.74
CA SER A 1222 72.38 28.14 0.52
C SER A 1222 71.52 27.94 -0.72
N LEU A 1223 70.72 26.87 -0.74
CA LEU A 1223 69.74 26.55 -1.80
C LEU A 1223 68.32 26.95 -1.42
N CYS A 1224 68.11 27.34 -0.16
CA CYS A 1224 66.80 27.54 0.45
C CYS A 1224 65.85 26.35 0.25
N SER A 1225 66.38 25.14 0.49
CA SER A 1225 65.67 23.88 0.30
C SER A 1225 65.57 23.09 1.60
N CYS A 1226 64.51 22.31 1.71
CA CYS A 1226 64.16 21.55 2.92
C CYS A 1226 64.44 20.07 2.70
N SER A 1227 65.01 19.41 3.71
CA SER A 1227 65.00 17.95 3.82
C SER A 1227 63.91 17.54 4.81
N CYS A 1228 63.07 16.60 4.42
CA CYS A 1228 61.85 16.25 5.13
C CYS A 1228 62.03 15.00 5.99
N LYS A 1229 61.45 15.01 7.19
CA LYS A 1229 61.34 13.83 8.03
C LYS A 1229 60.45 12.78 7.36
N ASP A 1230 60.60 11.52 7.76
CA ASP A 1230 59.70 10.45 7.33
C ASP A 1230 58.22 10.81 7.55
N GLY A 1231 57.39 10.64 6.51
CA GLY A 1231 55.97 10.97 6.52
C GLY A 1231 55.61 12.41 6.10
N TRP A 1232 56.60 13.20 5.70
CA TRP A 1232 56.41 14.56 5.17
C TRP A 1232 56.85 14.64 3.71
N HIS A 1233 56.18 15.47 2.92
CA HIS A 1233 56.22 15.38 1.46
C HIS A 1233 56.49 16.74 0.78
N GLY A 1234 57.08 16.70 -0.41
CA GLY A 1234 57.32 17.89 -1.25
C GLY A 1234 58.51 18.77 -0.82
N ALA A 1235 58.78 19.82 -1.60
CA ALA A 1235 59.93 20.71 -1.39
C ALA A 1235 59.88 21.50 -0.08
N SER A 1236 58.68 21.76 0.44
CA SER A 1236 58.43 22.49 1.69
C SER A 1236 58.09 21.57 2.87
N CYS A 1237 58.19 20.24 2.71
CA CYS A 1237 57.91 19.24 3.75
C CYS A 1237 56.50 19.33 4.35
N LEU A 1238 55.47 19.34 3.51
CA LEU A 1238 54.05 19.40 3.90
C LEU A 1238 53.56 18.08 4.55
N PRO A 1239 52.53 18.12 5.43
CA PRO A 1239 52.00 16.94 6.12
C PRO A 1239 51.24 15.97 5.21
N PHE A 1240 51.08 16.30 3.93
CA PHE A 1240 50.33 15.56 2.94
C PHE A 1240 51.09 15.47 1.62
N GLU A 1241 50.86 14.39 0.90
CA GLU A 1241 51.36 14.24 -0.46
C GLU A 1241 50.48 15.06 -1.41
N VAL A 1242 51.08 16.06 -2.06
CA VAL A 1242 50.42 16.85 -3.10
C VAL A 1242 50.32 15.98 -4.35
N PRO A 1243 49.13 15.70 -4.90
CA PRO A 1243 49.03 14.95 -6.15
C PRO A 1243 49.72 15.72 -7.29
N ASP A 1244 50.73 15.11 -7.95
CA ASP A 1244 51.57 15.79 -8.96
C ASP A 1244 50.82 16.12 -10.26
N ALA A 1245 49.80 15.33 -10.57
CA ALA A 1245 48.79 15.57 -11.58
C ALA A 1245 47.92 14.32 -11.56
N VAL A 1246 46.60 14.46 -11.43
CA VAL A 1246 45.75 13.37 -11.88
C VAL A 1246 45.75 13.52 -13.39
N VAL A 1247 46.55 12.70 -14.08
CA VAL A 1247 46.25 12.41 -15.48
C VAL A 1247 44.82 11.90 -15.43
N PRO A 1248 43.81 12.66 -15.90
CA PRO A 1248 42.46 12.11 -15.98
C PRO A 1248 42.66 10.81 -16.73
N PRO A 1249 42.19 9.66 -16.21
CA PRO A 1249 42.36 8.42 -16.92
C PRO A 1249 41.98 8.75 -18.35
N VAL A 1250 42.94 8.55 -19.26
CA VAL A 1250 42.69 8.59 -20.68
C VAL A 1250 41.78 7.39 -20.88
N ALA A 1251 40.53 7.51 -20.43
CA ALA A 1251 39.42 6.88 -21.05
C ALA A 1251 39.55 7.47 -22.43
N GLU A 1252 40.19 6.68 -23.30
CA GLU A 1252 39.80 6.55 -24.68
C GLU A 1252 38.27 6.61 -24.68
N ARG A 1253 37.71 7.83 -24.65
CA ARG A 1253 36.51 8.13 -25.40
C ARG A 1253 36.88 7.50 -26.71
N ALA A 1254 36.14 6.47 -27.12
CA ALA A 1254 36.30 5.91 -28.44
C ALA A 1254 35.86 7.02 -29.42
N VAL A 1255 36.71 8.05 -29.54
CA VAL A 1255 36.78 8.96 -30.65
C VAL A 1255 37.01 8.00 -31.78
N ASP A 1256 35.95 7.84 -32.56
CA ASP A 1256 35.95 6.91 -33.65
C ASP A 1256 37.01 7.40 -34.65
N GLY A 1257 38.16 6.74 -34.62
CA GLY A 1257 39.32 7.05 -35.45
C GLY A 1257 39.11 6.67 -36.92
N ASP A 1258 37.92 6.17 -37.29
CA ASP A 1258 37.58 5.87 -38.66
C ASP A 1258 37.47 7.15 -39.50
N THR A 1259 38.55 7.41 -40.23
CA THR A 1259 38.70 8.49 -41.21
C THR A 1259 38.14 8.12 -42.59
N SER A 1260 37.48 6.96 -42.74
CA SER A 1260 36.91 6.56 -44.01
C SER A 1260 35.84 7.52 -44.51
N CYS A 1261 35.80 7.69 -45.83
CA CYS A 1261 34.78 8.47 -46.51
C CYS A 1261 33.60 7.57 -46.89
N MET A 1262 32.37 8.05 -46.72
CA MET A 1262 31.23 7.48 -47.44
C MET A 1262 31.34 7.88 -48.92
N VAL A 1263 31.40 6.90 -49.82
CA VAL A 1263 31.65 7.15 -51.25
C VAL A 1263 30.49 6.65 -52.12
N ASN A 1264 30.00 7.50 -53.04
CA ASN A 1264 29.06 7.16 -54.12
C ASN A 1264 27.73 6.46 -53.70
N GLN A 1265 27.21 6.76 -52.51
CA GLN A 1265 25.93 6.21 -52.02
C GLN A 1265 24.78 7.21 -52.17
N THR A 1266 23.55 6.71 -52.14
CA THR A 1266 22.34 7.55 -52.01
C THR A 1266 21.74 7.38 -50.62
N LEU A 1267 21.63 8.48 -49.86
CA LEU A 1267 21.13 8.50 -48.48
C LEU A 1267 19.75 9.17 -48.44
N THR A 1268 18.77 8.49 -47.83
CA THR A 1268 17.40 9.01 -47.60
C THR A 1268 17.12 9.37 -46.14
N ASN A 1269 17.96 8.88 -45.23
CA ASN A 1269 18.01 9.24 -43.82
C ASN A 1269 19.48 9.25 -43.39
N VAL A 1270 19.84 10.12 -42.45
CA VAL A 1270 21.23 10.29 -42.00
C VAL A 1270 21.28 10.29 -40.48
N THR A 1271 22.10 9.40 -39.93
CA THR A 1271 22.45 9.37 -38.51
C THR A 1271 23.96 9.55 -38.41
N LEU A 1272 24.39 10.57 -37.68
CA LEU A 1272 25.79 10.95 -37.55
C LEU A 1272 26.30 10.52 -36.17
N ASN A 1273 27.50 9.95 -36.13
CA ASN A 1273 28.23 9.79 -34.88
C ASN A 1273 28.96 11.10 -34.58
N MET A 1274 28.46 11.94 -33.67
CA MET A 1274 29.11 13.23 -33.36
C MET A 1274 30.48 13.06 -32.66
N TRP A 1275 30.86 11.84 -32.29
CA TRP A 1275 32.17 11.53 -31.71
C TRP A 1275 33.25 11.25 -32.75
N LYS A 1276 32.95 11.31 -34.06
CA LYS A 1276 33.97 11.31 -35.11
C LYS A 1276 34.59 12.70 -35.25
N THR A 1277 35.92 12.77 -35.29
CA THR A 1277 36.65 13.99 -35.68
C THR A 1277 36.66 14.17 -37.19
N HIS A 1278 36.46 13.11 -37.97
CA HIS A 1278 36.50 13.14 -39.44
C HIS A 1278 35.18 12.66 -40.05
N HIS A 1279 34.43 13.59 -40.64
CA HIS A 1279 33.23 13.29 -41.40
C HIS A 1279 33.49 13.52 -42.88
N CYS A 1280 33.65 12.46 -43.66
CA CYS A 1280 33.97 12.57 -45.08
C CYS A 1280 32.89 11.94 -45.97
N TYR A 1281 32.40 12.71 -46.95
CA TYR A 1281 31.41 12.30 -47.95
C TYR A 1281 31.94 12.64 -49.34
N VAL A 1282 32.05 11.63 -50.23
CA VAL A 1282 32.57 11.78 -51.59
C VAL A 1282 31.57 11.21 -52.60
N GLY A 1283 31.02 12.03 -53.49
CA GLY A 1283 30.06 11.57 -54.52
C GLY A 1283 28.70 11.12 -53.97
N VAL A 1284 28.38 11.42 -52.71
CA VAL A 1284 27.14 10.98 -52.03
C VAL A 1284 25.93 11.81 -52.46
N THR A 1285 24.81 11.15 -52.75
CA THR A 1285 23.52 11.80 -53.06
C THR A 1285 22.57 11.76 -51.86
N PHE A 1286 22.24 12.90 -51.26
CA PHE A 1286 21.23 13.04 -50.22
C PHE A 1286 19.87 13.34 -50.86
N SER A 1287 18.87 12.48 -50.66
CA SER A 1287 17.56 12.56 -51.35
C SER A 1287 16.41 12.44 -50.36
N GLY A 1288 15.55 13.46 -50.30
CA GLY A 1288 14.35 13.46 -49.44
C GLY A 1288 14.51 14.31 -48.18
N VAL A 1289 13.37 14.71 -47.61
CA VAL A 1289 13.27 15.51 -46.37
C VAL A 1289 13.90 14.85 -45.13
N GLY A 1290 14.11 13.53 -45.14
CA GLY A 1290 14.81 12.81 -44.07
C GLY A 1290 16.33 12.82 -44.21
N ALA A 1291 16.87 13.16 -45.39
CA ALA A 1291 18.30 13.12 -45.67
C ALA A 1291 18.99 14.41 -45.18
N VAL A 1292 19.01 14.58 -43.85
CA VAL A 1292 19.51 15.80 -43.19
C VAL A 1292 20.71 15.50 -42.30
N PRO A 1293 21.96 15.56 -42.82
CA PRO A 1293 23.14 15.61 -41.97
C PRO A 1293 23.11 16.85 -41.05
N LYS A 1294 23.04 16.60 -39.74
CA LYS A 1294 23.06 17.62 -38.67
C LYS A 1294 24.35 17.52 -37.86
N PHE A 1295 25.16 18.57 -37.91
CA PHE A 1295 26.41 18.67 -37.16
C PHE A 1295 26.22 19.61 -35.97
N PHE A 1296 26.18 19.06 -34.76
CA PHE A 1296 26.17 19.84 -33.52
C PHE A 1296 27.62 20.01 -33.06
N LEU A 1297 28.22 21.17 -33.31
CA LEU A 1297 29.64 21.40 -33.06
C LEU A 1297 29.95 21.41 -31.56
N ASN A 1298 29.03 21.87 -30.71
CA ASN A 1298 29.17 21.91 -29.26
C ASN A 1298 29.28 20.52 -28.58
N ILE A 1299 28.76 19.46 -29.22
CA ILE A 1299 28.88 18.08 -28.70
C ILE A 1299 29.95 17.25 -29.42
N MET A 1300 30.67 17.86 -30.38
CA MET A 1300 31.81 17.22 -31.03
C MET A 1300 33.05 17.29 -30.13
N PRO A 1301 34.08 16.45 -30.36
CA PRO A 1301 35.32 16.50 -29.60
C PRO A 1301 36.16 17.74 -29.98
N LEU A 1302 35.72 18.94 -29.56
CA LEU A 1302 36.29 20.24 -29.94
C LEU A 1302 37.74 20.46 -29.48
N HIS A 1303 38.23 19.66 -28.54
CA HIS A 1303 39.65 19.59 -28.16
C HIS A 1303 40.52 18.92 -29.25
N LEU A 1304 39.92 18.27 -30.26
CA LEU A 1304 40.57 17.74 -31.46
C LEU A 1304 40.08 18.47 -32.72
N PRO A 1305 40.93 18.63 -33.77
CA PRO A 1305 40.53 19.28 -35.00
C PRO A 1305 39.38 18.55 -35.68
N ILE A 1306 38.24 19.23 -35.85
CA ILE A 1306 37.07 18.68 -36.51
C ILE A 1306 37.18 18.90 -38.01
N ASN A 1307 37.15 17.83 -38.81
CA ASN A 1307 37.22 17.88 -40.27
C ASN A 1307 35.93 17.33 -40.88
N ILE A 1308 35.14 18.20 -41.51
CA ILE A 1308 33.91 17.84 -42.21
C ILE A 1308 34.11 18.11 -43.70
N THR A 1309 34.14 17.07 -44.52
CA THR A 1309 34.40 17.15 -45.97
C THR A 1309 33.22 16.63 -46.78
N LEU A 1310 32.68 17.44 -47.68
CA LEU A 1310 31.69 17.07 -48.69
C LEU A 1310 32.26 17.37 -50.09
N THR A 1311 32.58 16.34 -50.87
CA THR A 1311 33.19 16.49 -52.21
C THR A 1311 32.38 15.76 -53.26
N GLY A 1312 31.90 16.46 -54.29
CA GLY A 1312 31.10 15.84 -55.36
C GLY A 1312 29.70 15.38 -54.93
N CYS A 1313 29.21 15.83 -53.77
CA CYS A 1313 27.93 15.40 -53.23
C CYS A 1313 26.73 16.05 -53.96
N THR A 1314 25.55 15.43 -53.92
CA THR A 1314 24.32 16.01 -54.48
C THR A 1314 23.18 15.97 -53.46
N PHE A 1315 22.64 17.11 -53.06
CA PHE A 1315 21.45 17.21 -52.21
C PHE A 1315 20.22 17.46 -53.07
N ARG A 1316 19.14 16.69 -52.88
CA ARG A 1316 17.90 16.84 -53.65
C ARG A 1316 16.63 16.48 -52.88
N GLU A 1317 15.47 16.83 -53.44
CA GLU A 1317 14.14 16.41 -52.97
C GLU A 1317 13.83 16.81 -51.50
N GLY A 1318 14.25 18.01 -51.08
CA GLY A 1318 14.02 18.51 -49.72
C GLY A 1318 15.10 18.11 -48.70
N ALA A 1319 16.18 17.44 -49.14
CA ALA A 1319 17.34 17.20 -48.29
C ALA A 1319 17.93 18.52 -47.75
N ALA A 1320 18.60 18.48 -46.60
CA ALA A 1320 19.21 19.67 -46.00
C ALA A 1320 20.55 19.36 -45.36
N LEU A 1321 21.43 20.35 -45.22
CA LEU A 1321 22.68 20.25 -44.49
C LEU A 1321 22.62 21.27 -43.34
N GLN A 1322 22.78 20.82 -42.09
CA GLN A 1322 22.65 21.69 -40.92
C GLN A 1322 23.90 21.67 -40.05
N PHE A 1323 24.36 22.84 -39.65
CA PHE A 1323 25.43 23.03 -38.67
C PHE A 1323 24.89 23.86 -37.51
N PHE A 1324 25.09 23.39 -36.29
CA PHE A 1324 24.78 24.11 -35.06
C PHE A 1324 26.09 24.48 -34.37
N GLY A 1325 26.39 25.77 -34.36
CA GLY A 1325 27.45 26.39 -33.59
C GLY A 1325 27.04 26.63 -32.13
N GLY A 1326 28.00 27.16 -31.38
CA GLY A 1326 27.86 27.55 -29.99
C GLY A 1326 29.14 28.28 -29.55
N ALA A 1327 29.10 29.01 -28.45
CA ALA A 1327 30.24 29.78 -27.93
C ALA A 1327 31.49 28.91 -27.67
N GLU A 1328 31.32 27.60 -27.43
CA GLU A 1328 32.41 26.64 -27.25
C GLU A 1328 33.21 26.39 -28.55
N ALA A 1329 32.58 26.54 -29.73
CA ALA A 1329 33.27 26.33 -31.01
C ALA A 1329 34.38 27.35 -31.24
N THR A 1330 34.30 28.54 -30.63
CA THR A 1330 35.33 29.58 -30.67
C THR A 1330 36.60 29.23 -29.88
N GLU A 1331 36.49 28.40 -28.83
CA GLU A 1331 37.63 27.93 -28.03
C GLU A 1331 38.13 26.53 -28.47
N SER A 1332 37.56 25.98 -29.54
CA SER A 1332 37.97 24.69 -30.07
C SER A 1332 39.36 24.72 -30.70
N SER A 1333 39.98 23.54 -30.81
CA SER A 1333 41.22 23.30 -31.58
C SER A 1333 41.07 23.48 -33.10
N GLY A 1334 39.88 23.89 -33.57
CA GLY A 1334 39.58 24.28 -34.95
C GLY A 1334 38.57 23.36 -35.62
N VAL A 1335 37.54 23.97 -36.22
CA VAL A 1335 36.54 23.28 -37.05
C VAL A 1335 36.78 23.65 -38.52
N LEU A 1336 37.17 22.67 -39.34
CA LEU A 1336 37.37 22.82 -40.78
C LEU A 1336 36.25 22.12 -41.56
N ILE A 1337 35.41 22.93 -42.22
CA ILE A 1337 34.35 22.44 -43.11
C ILE A 1337 34.79 22.70 -44.57
N ARG A 1338 35.01 21.63 -45.35
CA ARG A 1338 35.32 21.70 -46.79
C ARG A 1338 34.16 21.20 -47.62
N VAL A 1339 33.62 22.06 -48.47
CA VAL A 1339 32.60 21.69 -49.45
C VAL A 1339 33.14 21.96 -50.85
N SER A 1340 33.25 20.93 -51.69
CA SER A 1340 33.73 21.05 -53.07
C SER A 1340 32.85 20.27 -54.05
N GLN A 1341 32.67 20.77 -55.27
CA GLN A 1341 31.86 20.13 -56.34
C GLN A 1341 30.46 19.63 -55.90
N THR A 1342 29.88 20.25 -54.86
CA THR A 1342 28.62 19.79 -54.26
C THR A 1342 27.44 20.49 -54.93
N VAL A 1343 26.43 19.74 -55.36
CA VAL A 1343 25.24 20.24 -56.06
C VAL A 1343 24.04 20.23 -55.13
N MET A 1344 23.32 21.34 -55.02
CA MET A 1344 22.10 21.47 -54.21
C MET A 1344 20.90 21.72 -55.13
N ARG A 1345 19.89 20.85 -55.12
CA ARG A 1345 18.69 20.91 -55.99
C ARG A 1345 17.41 20.75 -55.18
N SER A 1346 16.70 21.83 -54.90
CA SER A 1346 15.53 21.80 -54.00
C SER A 1346 15.92 21.32 -52.59
N SER A 1347 17.01 21.86 -52.06
CA SER A 1347 17.62 21.51 -50.76
C SER A 1347 18.13 22.77 -50.06
N THR A 1348 18.32 22.71 -48.74
CA THR A 1348 18.70 23.87 -47.92
C THR A 1348 19.96 23.63 -47.10
N LEU A 1349 20.81 24.66 -46.96
CA LEU A 1349 21.92 24.69 -46.01
C LEU A 1349 21.52 25.63 -44.87
N LEU A 1350 21.65 25.18 -43.62
CA LEU A 1350 21.39 25.98 -42.43
C LEU A 1350 22.64 26.01 -41.55
N LEU A 1351 23.06 27.21 -41.18
CA LEU A 1351 24.05 27.46 -40.15
C LEU A 1351 23.33 28.15 -39.00
N TYR A 1352 23.25 27.50 -37.84
CA TYR A 1352 22.90 28.15 -36.59
C TYR A 1352 24.22 28.54 -35.95
N VAL A 1353 24.42 29.84 -35.73
CA VAL A 1353 25.63 30.36 -35.09
C VAL A 1353 25.30 30.72 -33.66
#